data_AF-A0A1C1CYY7-F1
#
_entry.id   AF-A0A1C1CYY7-F1
#
_cell.length_a   1.000
_cell.length_b   1.000
_cell.length_c   1.000
_cell.angle_alpha   90.00
_cell.angle_beta   90.00
_cell.angle_gamma   90.00
#
_symmetry.space_group_name_H-M   'P 1'
#
loop_
_entity.id
_entity.type
_entity.pdbx_description
1 polymer ?
#
loop_
_entity_poly.entity_id
_entity_poly.type
_entity_poly.pdbx_seq_one_letter_code
_entity_poly.pdbx_strand_id
1 'polypeptide(L)'
;MDLARQTRRDEEWRTWPSVKAYISNLPRGVTTYDIHRNFSRFGNVEFIRMEETRQGNFAGQAIIVFKPPPPGRAPWDEQFINKIHFHSRRNEGEPLPRIKVRYEARPPNRFVESPVRSGVKYDPEVTLYGSAIDFGYLSRPECMVVKAQRQNSRGDAVRLRLNLTRLEMEVHFPVVIHSRGRAIERAYRFSVALDEQFSLCEVHSNGSTALIIHLNNTPWYSRQLKEAMGLSHDDNSSKWSSDDTWSRQTDIVDEKETFQKINDTPVSVQKLHNSIDIARWTTFRVTIRPDIDRDQNSLGQFLTALADFNIRVSRDSSFLVVIGQESPAPFWDFVDGTGSQSWSEELLLPRRLDFDLRYQLEVCISKRWLNEFSLTREFLQKLSDMPTKRAKQMLIHVDLHQQRVYDPMSIFTDLRYTKPVLARAPPANCAEIYSATVTATGVVFHTPSVEITNRIVRRYSSVSNHFLRVRFEDDPYRGQTRLWPATNGKMKLVFDRVRRTMKHGIVLGGRRYEFLAWGNSQIREHGAYFFAASQHPRITVDDIRRDMGIFDHEKVVAKRAARMGQCFATTTPFKILNRDSHSKEADIPDIKNGKYNFTDGVGKISRLTALHIKNKLKLSGEEPPSAFQFRLGGCKGVLALDPTLTNSDVKIRPSQRKFDSGSNELEIIRVSEFWRPFLNRQLILVLSALGVPDVVFLRMQQKCIEDLDAAMRDDTVAVRALRENVDPNLMTPNIAAMIEAGFSQLDEPFVASIVRLWRAWMLKSLKEKAKIPVSQGAFVLGVVDETGTLRGHINDLQPGPNASREEREKALPEVFIQYTDPQKNVRCLYEGVCIIARNPSLHRGDIRVVRAVNCAPLRHMCDVLVMPSVGDRDLPSMCSGGDLDGDDYIVIWDPELLPKEWNAEPFHYNAPEPVRKENVSIDDIINFFYDYMQNDYLGRIAHAHLAAADCLPDGIDSEQCLKLVGLHSMAVDYPKTGVPALMTRDLERSQWPHFMEKKRSGVYRSTKILGRLYDAVGKAKFEPHLLGDFDERILIHAPQEEVIGFVRSLKESYDESMRRIMAQHQIASEFEVWSTFVLHHSKASKDYKFHEEIGQHAKTLKDQYYEAFREEAGGHDLAKLRPYAIAAYHITHEEYQKARKREEGHGSEDEDGSALSAESSGSVSSASTSAAGVPFISFPWVLQETLQQVAKNTVIHEDGGALQVNLSPTSVQNDKEDGVLEPGRALCRWTHNGDHLQDPYVAVPIDAEVRQDEFMAVPNHGPLDPAGLDSSPSPAQRASLKDVVPTKPPTAAELGHENDLSPSGLRLVASSNMPSVVSSGGSSSHTSPDDARPPWSVVARSHGRSADIASLSGLMPTEEVQSSSPVKLTDAHHTQSKGNESRAFQDPGSMAEGHIHALAKDPDDDDDDFTF
;
A
#
# COMPACT_ATOMS: atom_id res chain seq x y z
N MET A 1 -46.17 20.15 47.40
CA MET A 1 -44.86 19.45 47.38
C MET A 1 -43.96 19.93 46.24
N ASP A 2 -44.48 20.76 45.35
CA ASP A 2 -44.05 20.74 43.95
C ASP A 2 -42.83 21.62 43.68
N LEU A 3 -42.53 22.57 44.58
CA LEU A 3 -41.23 23.24 44.64
C LEU A 3 -40.07 22.24 44.79
N ALA A 4 -40.25 21.18 45.60
CA ALA A 4 -39.28 20.09 45.78
C ALA A 4 -39.31 19.04 44.66
N ARG A 5 -40.26 19.14 43.71
CA ARG A 5 -40.26 18.38 42.45
C ARG A 5 -39.61 19.16 41.31
N GLN A 6 -39.69 20.50 41.32
CA GLN A 6 -38.98 21.36 40.37
C GLN A 6 -37.47 21.26 40.60
N THR A 7 -36.99 21.54 41.81
CA THR A 7 -35.54 21.44 42.13
C THR A 7 -34.95 20.05 41.90
N ARG A 8 -35.75 18.98 42.01
CA ARG A 8 -35.33 17.61 41.66
C ARG A 8 -35.19 17.34 40.16
N ARG A 9 -35.85 18.11 39.28
CA ARG A 9 -35.66 18.02 37.82
C ARG A 9 -34.43 18.80 37.36
N ASP A 10 -34.18 19.96 37.97
CA ASP A 10 -33.08 20.86 37.56
C ASP A 10 -31.67 20.31 37.88
N GLU A 11 -31.57 19.24 38.68
CA GLU A 11 -30.31 18.53 39.00
C GLU A 11 -30.24 17.08 38.48
N GLU A 12 -31.23 16.60 37.72
CA GLU A 12 -31.26 15.21 37.21
C GLU A 12 -30.01 14.87 36.37
N TRP A 13 -29.42 15.88 35.71
CA TRP A 13 -28.17 15.78 34.96
C TRP A 13 -26.94 15.37 35.80
N ARG A 14 -26.97 15.53 37.13
CA ARG A 14 -25.89 15.04 38.02
C ARG A 14 -25.76 13.52 38.01
N THR A 15 -26.84 12.81 37.66
CA THR A 15 -26.88 11.34 37.59
C THR A 15 -26.39 10.78 36.26
N TRP A 16 -26.19 11.62 35.24
CA TRP A 16 -25.81 11.16 33.91
C TRP A 16 -24.31 10.82 33.83
N PRO A 17 -23.89 9.87 32.97
CA PRO A 17 -22.48 9.50 32.85
C PRO A 17 -21.59 10.62 32.29
N SER A 18 -22.16 11.63 31.63
CA SER A 18 -21.51 12.89 31.25
C SER A 18 -22.57 13.97 31.02
N VAL A 19 -22.16 15.23 31.03
CA VAL A 19 -23.02 16.35 30.62
C VAL A 19 -22.28 17.25 29.64
N LYS A 20 -22.99 17.65 28.58
CA LYS A 20 -22.50 18.50 27.50
C LYS A 20 -23.09 19.89 27.68
N ALA A 21 -22.31 20.94 27.42
CA ALA A 21 -22.80 22.31 27.45
C ALA A 21 -22.30 23.14 26.27
N TYR A 22 -23.10 24.14 25.93
CA TYR A 22 -22.86 25.12 24.89
C TYR A 22 -22.43 26.43 25.54
N ILE A 23 -21.26 26.92 25.16
CA ILE A 23 -20.66 28.20 25.52
C ILE A 23 -20.87 29.17 24.37
N SER A 24 -21.27 30.40 24.66
CA SER A 24 -21.56 31.44 23.67
C SER A 24 -21.16 32.82 24.19
N ASN A 25 -20.81 33.74 23.27
CA ASN A 25 -20.15 35.02 23.56
C ASN A 25 -18.68 34.87 23.99
N LEU A 26 -17.93 34.01 23.29
CA LEU A 26 -16.48 33.89 23.44
C LEU A 26 -15.74 34.97 22.61
N PRO A 27 -14.62 35.52 23.12
CA PRO A 27 -13.82 36.51 22.39
C PRO A 27 -13.10 35.90 21.17
N ARG A 28 -12.72 36.73 20.21
CA ARG A 28 -11.84 36.34 19.10
C ARG A 28 -10.44 36.00 19.63
N GLY A 29 -9.78 35.02 19.02
CA GLY A 29 -8.44 34.58 19.43
C GLY A 29 -8.38 33.74 20.70
N VAL A 30 -9.54 33.31 21.24
CA VAL A 30 -9.62 32.31 22.31
C VAL A 30 -9.07 30.97 21.86
N THR A 31 -8.42 30.24 22.77
CA THR A 31 -7.90 28.89 22.52
C THR A 31 -8.67 27.82 23.30
N THR A 32 -8.52 26.55 22.94
CA THR A 32 -9.06 25.44 23.75
C THR A 32 -8.43 25.37 25.15
N TYR A 33 -7.19 25.87 25.33
CA TYR A 33 -6.55 25.96 26.65
C TYR A 33 -7.20 27.04 27.52
N ASP A 34 -7.51 28.21 26.97
CA ASP A 34 -8.24 29.25 27.72
C ASP A 34 -9.61 28.71 28.18
N ILE A 35 -10.32 27.97 27.31
CA ILE A 35 -11.58 27.31 27.67
C ILE A 35 -11.34 26.29 28.80
N HIS A 36 -10.38 25.38 28.65
CA HIS A 36 -10.08 24.38 29.67
C HIS A 36 -9.76 25.02 31.04
N ARG A 37 -8.87 26.02 31.06
CA ARG A 37 -8.43 26.74 32.28
C ARG A 37 -9.57 27.47 32.99
N ASN A 38 -10.55 28.02 32.26
CA ASN A 38 -11.69 28.71 32.85
C ASN A 38 -12.79 27.78 33.37
N PHE A 39 -12.84 26.52 32.90
CA PHE A 39 -13.93 25.58 33.17
C PHE A 39 -13.54 24.35 34.02
N SER A 40 -12.28 23.94 34.06
CA SER A 40 -11.80 22.80 34.87
C SER A 40 -12.12 22.92 36.37
N ARG A 41 -12.22 24.15 36.89
CA ARG A 41 -12.66 24.46 38.26
C ARG A 41 -14.08 24.00 38.64
N PHE A 42 -14.91 23.63 37.67
CA PHE A 42 -16.27 23.09 37.92
C PHE A 42 -16.31 21.56 37.91
N GLY A 43 -15.33 20.90 37.29
CA GLY A 43 -15.30 19.44 37.12
C GLY A 43 -14.34 19.00 36.01
N ASN A 44 -14.12 17.69 35.88
CA ASN A 44 -13.23 17.14 34.86
C ASN A 44 -13.77 17.36 33.45
N VAL A 45 -13.01 18.04 32.61
CA VAL A 45 -13.37 18.32 31.21
C VAL A 45 -12.86 17.19 30.32
N GLU A 46 -13.77 16.53 29.61
CA GLU A 46 -13.49 15.38 28.73
C GLU A 46 -13.26 15.83 27.27
N PHE A 47 -13.90 16.92 26.86
CA PHE A 47 -13.89 17.38 25.47
C PHE A 47 -14.21 18.87 25.34
N ILE A 48 -13.57 19.52 24.37
CA ILE A 48 -13.82 20.90 23.93
C ILE A 48 -13.83 20.94 22.40
N ARG A 49 -14.82 21.63 21.81
CA ARG A 49 -14.85 21.99 20.38
C ARG A 49 -15.35 23.40 20.19
N MET A 50 -14.55 24.27 19.59
CA MET A 50 -14.98 25.58 19.09
C MET A 50 -15.80 25.37 17.81
N GLU A 51 -16.91 26.10 17.66
CA GLU A 51 -17.79 25.96 16.49
C GLU A 51 -17.39 26.91 15.36
N GLU A 52 -17.56 26.45 14.13
CA GLU A 52 -17.22 27.16 12.90
C GLU A 52 -18.50 27.55 12.15
N THR A 53 -18.45 28.69 11.46
CA THR A 53 -19.48 29.15 10.51
C THR A 53 -19.40 28.36 9.20
N ARG A 54 -20.41 28.46 8.32
CA ARG A 54 -20.36 27.82 6.99
C ARG A 54 -19.22 28.33 6.10
N GLN A 55 -18.67 29.50 6.43
CA GLN A 55 -17.49 30.10 5.79
C GLN A 55 -16.15 29.65 6.43
N GLY A 56 -16.18 28.71 7.38
CA GLY A 56 -14.98 28.21 8.07
C GLY A 56 -14.38 29.16 9.10
N ASN A 57 -15.06 30.26 9.44
CA ASN A 57 -14.61 31.22 10.47
C ASN A 57 -15.18 30.87 11.86
N PHE A 58 -14.43 31.12 12.94
CA PHE A 58 -14.89 30.89 14.32
C PHE A 58 -16.21 31.62 14.65
N ALA A 59 -17.18 30.89 15.19
CA ALA A 59 -18.55 31.36 15.41
C ALA A 59 -18.78 32.09 16.75
N GLY A 60 -17.75 32.31 17.59
CA GLY A 60 -17.91 32.89 18.93
C GLY A 60 -18.59 31.95 19.94
N GLN A 61 -18.59 30.65 19.63
CA GLN A 61 -19.30 29.58 20.35
C GLN A 61 -18.41 28.34 20.49
N ALA A 62 -18.64 27.54 21.53
CA ALA A 62 -17.97 26.26 21.73
C ALA A 62 -18.87 25.26 22.45
N ILE A 63 -18.61 23.97 22.25
CA ILE A 63 -19.15 22.86 23.02
C ILE A 63 -18.08 22.39 24.01
N ILE A 64 -18.51 22.11 25.24
CA ILE A 64 -17.72 21.49 26.31
C ILE A 64 -18.44 20.23 26.81
N VAL A 65 -17.70 19.19 27.19
CA VAL A 65 -18.26 18.01 27.89
C VAL A 65 -17.52 17.80 29.21
N PHE A 66 -18.27 17.63 30.29
CA PHE A 66 -17.77 17.21 31.59
C PHE A 66 -18.01 15.70 31.79
N LYS A 67 -17.01 14.97 32.27
CA LYS A 67 -17.11 13.54 32.59
C LYS A 67 -16.28 13.17 33.83
N PRO A 68 -16.90 12.73 34.95
CA PRO A 68 -18.34 12.80 35.24
C PRO A 68 -18.86 14.26 35.24
N PRO A 69 -20.19 14.49 35.32
CA PRO A 69 -20.74 15.84 35.47
C PRO A 69 -20.17 16.59 36.69
N PRO A 70 -20.25 17.94 36.73
CA PRO A 70 -19.83 18.75 37.87
C PRO A 70 -20.37 18.23 39.21
N PRO A 71 -19.52 17.74 40.14
CA PRO A 71 -19.97 17.14 41.39
C PRO A 71 -20.46 18.18 42.41
N GLY A 72 -19.98 19.42 42.28
CA GLY A 72 -20.36 20.56 43.13
C GLY A 72 -21.17 21.60 42.37
N ARG A 73 -20.62 22.81 42.24
CA ARG A 73 -21.24 23.89 41.47
C ARG A 73 -21.00 23.70 39.97
N ALA A 74 -21.99 23.99 39.14
CA ALA A 74 -21.89 23.91 37.69
C ALA A 74 -21.89 25.32 37.04
N PRO A 75 -21.31 25.48 35.84
CA PRO A 75 -21.22 26.79 35.19
C PRO A 75 -22.56 27.34 34.66
N TRP A 76 -23.66 26.59 34.82
CA TRP A 76 -25.02 26.99 34.49
C TRP A 76 -25.91 27.23 35.72
N ASP A 77 -25.42 27.08 36.95
CA ASP A 77 -26.17 27.43 38.16
C ASP A 77 -26.48 28.95 38.18
N GLU A 78 -27.59 29.38 38.80
CA GLU A 78 -28.00 30.80 38.89
C GLU A 78 -26.91 31.76 39.44
N GLN A 79 -26.00 31.21 40.26
CA GLN A 79 -24.82 31.91 40.78
C GLN A 79 -23.86 32.36 39.67
N PHE A 80 -23.79 31.62 38.55
CA PHE A 80 -22.84 31.80 37.45
C PHE A 80 -23.48 32.25 36.13
N ILE A 81 -24.82 32.15 35.97
CA ILE A 81 -25.54 32.64 34.78
C ILE A 81 -25.18 34.12 34.50
N ASN A 82 -24.59 34.36 33.31
CA ASN A 82 -24.07 35.65 32.85
C ASN A 82 -22.97 36.29 33.75
N LYS A 83 -22.38 35.54 34.69
CA LYS A 83 -21.42 36.04 35.70
C LYS A 83 -20.04 35.39 35.62
N ILE A 84 -19.85 34.38 34.77
CA ILE A 84 -18.51 33.84 34.51
C ILE A 84 -17.68 34.88 33.76
N HIS A 85 -16.67 35.43 34.44
CA HIS A 85 -15.60 36.22 33.85
C HIS A 85 -14.58 35.29 33.18
N PHE A 86 -14.37 35.48 31.89
CA PHE A 86 -13.46 34.65 31.09
C PHE A 86 -12.09 35.31 30.92
N HIS A 87 -11.03 34.58 31.29
CA HIS A 87 -9.65 35.03 31.16
C HIS A 87 -9.02 34.37 29.93
N SER A 88 -8.58 35.18 28.96
CA SER A 88 -7.84 34.73 27.77
C SER A 88 -6.42 35.26 27.83
N ARG A 89 -5.43 34.45 27.40
CA ARG A 89 -4.02 34.87 27.29
C ARG A 89 -3.79 36.14 26.44
N ARG A 90 -4.72 36.51 25.55
CA ARG A 90 -4.54 37.59 24.57
C ARG A 90 -5.24 38.91 24.91
N ASN A 91 -5.97 39.00 26.03
CA ASN A 91 -6.77 40.18 26.41
C ASN A 91 -6.40 40.72 27.80
N GLU A 92 -5.11 40.73 28.15
CA GLU A 92 -4.63 41.37 29.38
C GLU A 92 -4.78 42.91 29.29
N GLY A 93 -5.88 43.41 29.85
CA GLY A 93 -6.22 44.85 29.89
C GLY A 93 -7.68 45.16 29.55
N GLU A 94 -8.40 44.26 28.88
CA GLU A 94 -9.81 44.46 28.52
C GLU A 94 -10.79 43.94 29.60
N PRO A 95 -12.01 44.50 29.69
CA PRO A 95 -13.03 44.03 30.63
C PRO A 95 -13.48 42.59 30.30
N LEU A 96 -13.07 41.64 31.16
CA LEU A 96 -13.28 40.20 31.02
C LEU A 96 -14.70 39.83 30.54
N PRO A 97 -14.86 39.28 29.32
CA PRO A 97 -16.18 39.10 28.70
C PRO A 97 -17.04 38.11 29.48
N ARG A 98 -18.33 38.44 29.59
CA ARG A 98 -19.35 37.60 30.22
C ARG A 98 -19.87 36.57 29.23
N ILE A 99 -19.50 35.32 29.45
CA ILE A 99 -19.95 34.16 28.67
C ILE A 99 -21.33 33.68 29.12
N LYS A 100 -22.10 33.15 28.17
CA LYS A 100 -23.33 32.39 28.41
C LYS A 100 -23.05 30.91 28.24
N VAL A 101 -23.42 30.13 29.26
CA VAL A 101 -23.30 28.67 29.27
C VAL A 101 -24.67 28.06 29.47
N ARG A 102 -25.02 27.04 28.69
CA ARG A 102 -26.25 26.24 28.82
C ARG A 102 -25.93 24.76 28.60
N TYR A 103 -26.36 23.88 29.50
CA TYR A 103 -26.22 22.44 29.28
C TYR A 103 -27.25 21.92 28.26
N GLU A 104 -26.93 20.80 27.60
CA GLU A 104 -27.90 20.06 26.79
C GLU A 104 -28.86 19.32 27.74
N ALA A 105 -30.10 19.78 27.84
CA ALA A 105 -31.13 19.23 28.74
C ALA A 105 -31.70 17.88 28.28
N ARG A 106 -30.85 17.01 27.75
CA ARG A 106 -31.14 15.62 27.36
C ARG A 106 -29.90 14.77 27.71
N PRO A 107 -30.08 13.56 28.27
CA PRO A 107 -28.94 12.68 28.53
C PRO A 107 -28.21 12.37 27.21
N PRO A 108 -26.87 12.56 27.13
CA PRO A 108 -26.13 12.38 25.89
C PRO A 108 -26.04 10.90 25.47
N ASN A 109 -26.11 10.00 26.45
CA ASN A 109 -26.07 8.57 26.26
C ASN A 109 -27.49 8.02 26.02
N ARG A 110 -27.81 7.69 24.76
CA ARG A 110 -28.82 6.65 24.49
C ARG A 110 -28.21 5.31 24.85
N PHE A 111 -28.91 4.48 25.63
CA PHE A 111 -28.52 3.10 25.87
C PHE A 111 -28.22 2.37 24.56
N VAL A 112 -27.19 1.52 24.56
CA VAL A 112 -26.89 0.65 23.42
C VAL A 112 -27.77 -0.59 23.53
N GLU A 113 -28.58 -0.84 22.50
CA GLU A 113 -29.41 -2.03 22.44
C GLU A 113 -28.55 -3.26 22.11
N SER A 114 -28.87 -4.39 22.74
CA SER A 114 -28.22 -5.67 22.49
C SER A 114 -28.43 -6.11 21.03
N PRO A 115 -27.38 -6.48 20.27
CA PRO A 115 -27.53 -6.91 18.89
C PRO A 115 -28.11 -8.33 18.74
N VAL A 116 -28.32 -9.04 19.87
CA VAL A 116 -28.87 -10.41 19.92
C VAL A 116 -30.13 -10.56 20.77
N ARG A 117 -30.39 -9.65 21.73
CA ARG A 117 -31.56 -9.68 22.62
C ARG A 117 -32.32 -8.35 22.56
N SER A 118 -33.19 -8.20 21.56
CA SER A 118 -33.97 -6.96 21.36
C SER A 118 -34.72 -6.54 22.63
N GLY A 119 -34.79 -5.22 22.86
CA GLY A 119 -35.31 -4.62 24.08
C GLY A 119 -34.30 -4.54 25.23
N VAL A 120 -33.31 -5.45 25.31
CA VAL A 120 -32.22 -5.37 26.31
C VAL A 120 -31.30 -4.21 25.97
N LYS A 121 -31.03 -3.36 26.96
CA LYS A 121 -30.32 -2.09 26.81
C LYS A 121 -29.23 -1.95 27.86
N TYR A 122 -28.04 -1.62 27.39
CA TYR A 122 -26.85 -1.40 28.20
C TYR A 122 -26.51 0.08 28.27
N ASP A 123 -25.91 0.49 29.39
CA ASP A 123 -25.18 1.75 29.42
C ASP A 123 -24.06 1.74 28.37
N PRO A 124 -23.86 2.83 27.60
CA PRO A 124 -22.84 2.87 26.55
C PRO A 124 -21.40 2.74 27.06
N GLU A 125 -21.20 2.84 28.37
CA GLU A 125 -19.92 2.70 29.04
C GLU A 125 -20.13 2.08 30.43
N VAL A 126 -19.47 0.95 30.72
CA VAL A 126 -19.53 0.22 32.00
C VAL A 126 -18.11 0.08 32.55
N THR A 127 -17.90 0.33 33.85
CA THR A 127 -16.58 0.26 34.49
C THR A 127 -16.56 -0.76 35.63
N LEU A 128 -15.63 -1.71 35.57
CA LEU A 128 -15.30 -2.62 36.66
C LEU A 128 -14.00 -2.20 37.34
N TYR A 129 -13.92 -2.34 38.65
CA TYR A 129 -12.74 -2.00 39.44
C TYR A 129 -11.97 -3.26 39.86
N GLY A 130 -10.65 -3.19 39.80
CA GLY A 130 -9.75 -4.30 40.16
C GLY A 130 -8.83 -3.95 41.33
N SER A 131 -8.41 -4.98 42.06
CA SER A 131 -7.39 -4.86 43.11
C SER A 131 -5.97 -4.99 42.55
N ALA A 132 -5.79 -5.80 41.52
CA ALA A 132 -4.51 -6.07 40.87
C ALA A 132 -4.69 -6.45 39.40
N ILE A 133 -3.64 -6.23 38.60
CA ILE A 133 -3.48 -6.78 37.26
C ILE A 133 -2.12 -7.51 37.16
N ASP A 134 -2.15 -8.69 36.58
CA ASP A 134 -0.96 -9.49 36.30
C ASP A 134 -0.73 -9.59 34.79
N PHE A 135 0.53 -9.52 34.38
CA PHE A 135 1.00 -9.60 33.01
C PHE A 135 1.75 -10.91 32.79
N GLY A 136 1.52 -11.59 31.67
CA GLY A 136 2.15 -12.88 31.40
C GLY A 136 1.82 -13.46 30.03
N TYR A 137 1.97 -14.77 29.91
CA TYR A 137 1.71 -15.53 28.68
C TYR A 137 1.00 -16.86 28.98
N LEU A 138 0.28 -17.40 28.00
CA LEU A 138 -0.22 -18.77 28.04
C LEU A 138 0.89 -19.78 27.71
N SER A 139 1.13 -20.72 28.64
CA SER A 139 1.99 -21.89 28.45
C SER A 139 1.19 -23.09 27.89
N ARG A 140 -0.10 -23.15 28.23
CA ARG A 140 -1.16 -24.01 27.65
C ARG A 140 -2.45 -23.18 27.58
N PRO A 141 -3.49 -23.59 26.83
CA PRO A 141 -4.75 -22.85 26.77
C PRO A 141 -5.35 -22.55 28.14
N GLU A 142 -5.18 -23.46 29.09
CA GLU A 142 -5.71 -23.43 30.46
C GLU A 142 -4.66 -23.01 31.52
N CYS A 143 -3.50 -22.49 31.10
CA CYS A 143 -2.40 -22.18 32.03
C CYS A 143 -1.66 -20.87 31.68
N MET A 144 -1.80 -19.87 32.54
CA MET A 144 -1.06 -18.60 32.48
C MET A 144 0.19 -18.66 33.36
N VAL A 145 1.34 -18.23 32.82
CA VAL A 145 2.53 -17.90 33.59
C VAL A 145 2.61 -16.38 33.74
N VAL A 146 2.47 -15.90 34.98
CA VAL A 146 2.65 -14.50 35.38
C VAL A 146 4.13 -14.15 35.36
N LYS A 147 4.46 -12.97 34.86
CA LYS A 147 5.82 -12.43 34.71
C LYS A 147 6.01 -11.04 35.32
N ALA A 148 4.94 -10.28 35.53
CA ALA A 148 4.92 -9.08 36.36
C ALA A 148 3.52 -8.86 36.97
N GLN A 149 3.45 -8.17 38.11
CA GLN A 149 2.20 -7.83 38.79
C GLN A 149 2.16 -6.31 39.08
N ARG A 150 0.99 -5.68 38.99
CA ARG A 150 0.76 -4.28 39.40
C ARG A 150 -0.49 -4.20 40.25
N GLN A 151 -0.36 -3.61 41.45
CA GLN A 151 -1.42 -3.55 42.47
C GLN A 151 -1.90 -2.12 42.69
N ASN A 152 -3.09 -1.98 43.27
CA ASN A 152 -3.84 -0.73 43.30
C ASN A 152 -3.66 0.03 44.64
N SER A 153 -2.64 0.90 44.72
CA SER A 153 -2.24 1.65 45.92
C SER A 153 -3.34 2.50 46.58
N ARG A 154 -4.38 2.88 45.82
CA ARG A 154 -5.41 3.85 46.23
C ARG A 154 -6.85 3.41 45.93
N GLY A 155 -7.07 2.12 45.65
CA GLY A 155 -8.41 1.54 45.44
C GLY A 155 -8.99 1.65 44.01
N ASP A 156 -8.63 2.69 43.24
CA ASP A 156 -9.29 3.01 41.96
C ASP A 156 -8.39 2.97 40.70
N ALA A 157 -7.09 2.69 40.84
CA ALA A 157 -6.12 2.77 39.75
C ALA A 157 -6.18 1.61 38.73
N VAL A 158 -6.57 0.41 39.16
CA VAL A 158 -6.81 -0.75 38.27
C VAL A 158 -8.30 -0.84 37.96
N ARG A 159 -8.67 -0.78 36.68
CA ARG A 159 -10.07 -0.84 36.24
C ARG A 159 -10.21 -1.23 34.77
N LEU A 160 -11.29 -1.93 34.42
CA LEU A 160 -11.70 -2.21 33.04
C LEU A 160 -12.88 -1.32 32.67
N ARG A 161 -12.84 -0.64 31.52
CA ARG A 161 -13.85 0.29 31.04
C ARG A 161 -14.33 -0.17 29.66
N LEU A 162 -15.47 -0.86 29.63
CA LEU A 162 -16.13 -1.32 28.41
C LEU A 162 -16.89 -0.15 27.78
N ASN A 163 -16.54 0.26 26.57
CA ASN A 163 -17.25 1.31 25.83
C ASN A 163 -17.92 0.71 24.59
N LEU A 164 -19.22 0.47 24.68
CA LEU A 164 -20.03 -0.15 23.62
C LEU A 164 -20.29 0.79 22.42
N THR A 165 -20.06 2.10 22.57
CA THR A 165 -20.14 3.06 21.44
C THR A 165 -18.89 3.01 20.55
N ARG A 166 -17.74 2.67 21.13
CA ARG A 166 -16.46 2.48 20.43
C ARG A 166 -16.18 1.01 20.10
N LEU A 167 -16.98 0.08 20.64
CA LEU A 167 -16.70 -1.37 20.68
C LEU A 167 -15.26 -1.64 21.10
N GLU A 168 -14.90 -1.17 22.30
CA GLU A 168 -13.59 -1.41 22.93
C GLU A 168 -13.72 -1.63 24.43
N MET A 169 -12.67 -2.20 25.02
CA MET A 169 -12.45 -2.27 26.45
C MET A 169 -11.09 -1.64 26.77
N GLU A 170 -11.08 -0.53 27.52
CA GLU A 170 -9.86 0.05 28.05
C GLU A 170 -9.51 -0.61 29.39
N VAL A 171 -8.24 -1.01 29.57
CA VAL A 171 -7.74 -1.55 30.84
C VAL A 171 -6.72 -0.56 31.40
N HIS A 172 -7.02 0.05 32.55
CA HIS A 172 -6.14 0.98 33.25
C HIS A 172 -5.36 0.30 34.37
N PHE A 173 -4.15 0.78 34.64
CA PHE A 173 -3.29 0.29 35.71
C PHE A 173 -2.21 1.32 36.13
N PRO A 174 -1.71 1.27 37.38
CA PRO A 174 -0.58 2.08 37.83
C PRO A 174 0.77 1.40 37.50
N VAL A 175 1.81 2.22 37.31
CA VAL A 175 3.22 1.81 37.39
C VAL A 175 3.96 2.83 38.26
N VAL A 176 4.73 2.38 39.24
CA VAL A 176 5.58 3.25 40.06
C VAL A 176 6.95 3.33 39.39
N ILE A 177 7.33 4.54 38.97
CA ILE A 177 8.65 4.80 38.39
C ILE A 177 9.52 5.49 39.45
N HIS A 178 10.68 4.91 39.71
CA HIS A 178 11.70 5.48 40.59
C HIS A 178 12.63 6.38 39.78
N SER A 179 13.05 7.50 40.35
CA SER A 179 14.15 8.32 39.82
C SER A 179 14.78 9.14 40.94
N ARG A 180 16.11 9.19 40.99
CA ARG A 180 16.87 10.01 41.97
C ARG A 180 16.42 9.81 43.44
N GLY A 181 15.90 8.62 43.79
CA GLY A 181 15.36 8.29 45.12
C GLY A 181 13.92 8.73 45.39
N ARG A 182 13.25 9.44 44.47
CA ARG A 182 11.80 9.71 44.49
C ARG A 182 11.06 8.59 43.75
N ALA A 183 9.84 8.25 44.19
CA ALA A 183 8.98 7.25 43.57
C ALA A 183 7.65 7.89 43.14
N ILE A 184 7.30 7.80 41.85
CA ILE A 184 6.14 8.49 41.27
C ILE A 184 5.21 7.46 40.61
N GLU A 185 3.96 7.40 41.07
CA GLU A 185 2.91 6.58 40.46
C GLU A 185 2.42 7.25 39.16
N ARG A 186 2.68 6.60 38.02
CA ARG A 186 2.23 7.04 36.69
C ARG A 186 1.06 6.16 36.23
N ALA A 187 0.05 6.79 35.63
CA ALA A 187 -1.15 6.09 35.15
C ALA A 187 -0.96 5.59 33.71
N TYR A 188 -1.19 4.30 33.48
CA TYR A 188 -1.14 3.63 32.19
C TYR A 188 -2.53 3.10 31.79
N ARG A 189 -2.72 2.87 30.48
CA ARG A 189 -3.84 2.10 29.92
C ARG A 189 -3.40 1.31 28.69
N PHE A 190 -4.13 0.26 28.36
CA PHE A 190 -4.18 -0.30 27.00
C PHE A 190 -5.62 -0.49 26.53
N SER A 191 -5.82 -0.57 25.21
CA SER A 191 -7.15 -0.76 24.59
C SER A 191 -7.26 -2.11 23.89
N VAL A 192 -8.37 -2.81 24.09
CA VAL A 192 -8.76 -4.04 23.39
C VAL A 192 -9.97 -3.75 22.50
N ALA A 193 -9.94 -4.15 21.24
CA ALA A 193 -11.05 -3.97 20.31
C ALA A 193 -12.01 -5.17 20.35
N LEU A 194 -13.32 -4.93 20.38
CA LEU A 194 -14.33 -6.02 20.42
C LEU A 194 -14.68 -6.60 19.04
N ASP A 195 -14.13 -6.02 17.96
CA ASP A 195 -14.16 -6.59 16.60
C ASP A 195 -12.88 -7.36 16.24
N GLU A 196 -11.95 -7.54 17.20
CA GLU A 196 -10.78 -8.40 17.09
C GLU A 196 -10.97 -9.71 17.86
N GLN A 197 -10.29 -10.79 17.43
CA GLN A 197 -10.34 -12.07 18.13
C GLN A 197 -9.43 -12.06 19.36
N PHE A 198 -10.04 -12.22 20.53
CA PHE A 198 -9.40 -12.51 21.80
C PHE A 198 -10.22 -13.51 22.62
N SER A 199 -9.63 -14.12 23.64
CA SER A 199 -10.34 -14.98 24.59
C SER A 199 -10.43 -14.33 25.97
N LEU A 200 -11.54 -14.59 26.67
CA LEU A 200 -11.79 -14.10 28.02
C LEU A 200 -12.35 -15.23 28.89
N CYS A 201 -11.65 -15.56 29.97
CA CYS A 201 -12.04 -16.58 30.93
C CYS A 201 -12.32 -15.97 32.31
N GLU A 202 -13.47 -16.31 32.89
CA GLU A 202 -13.86 -15.96 34.25
C GLU A 202 -13.44 -17.09 35.20
N VAL A 203 -12.49 -16.81 36.07
CA VAL A 203 -11.88 -17.76 37.01
C VAL A 203 -12.28 -17.38 38.44
N HIS A 204 -12.83 -18.34 39.19
CA HIS A 204 -13.20 -18.18 40.59
C HIS A 204 -12.18 -18.91 41.48
N SER A 205 -11.52 -18.19 42.39
CA SER A 205 -10.51 -18.77 43.29
C SER A 205 -10.49 -18.06 44.65
N ASN A 206 -10.54 -18.83 45.74
CA ASN A 206 -10.42 -18.37 47.13
C ASN A 206 -11.33 -17.17 47.50
N GLY A 207 -12.57 -17.15 47.00
CA GLY A 207 -13.54 -16.07 47.23
C GLY A 207 -13.32 -14.80 46.41
N SER A 208 -12.33 -14.79 45.51
CA SER A 208 -12.11 -13.74 44.51
C SER A 208 -12.49 -14.23 43.11
N THR A 209 -12.90 -13.29 42.25
CA THR A 209 -13.13 -13.55 40.83
C THR A 209 -12.09 -12.78 40.01
N ALA A 210 -11.48 -13.45 39.04
CA ALA A 210 -10.49 -12.87 38.14
C ALA A 210 -10.91 -13.06 36.69
N LEU A 211 -10.68 -12.05 35.85
CA LEU A 211 -10.86 -12.13 34.41
C LEU A 211 -9.49 -12.31 33.76
N ILE A 212 -9.30 -13.43 33.09
CA ILE A 212 -8.11 -13.71 32.27
C ILE A 212 -8.42 -13.36 30.83
N ILE A 213 -7.68 -12.41 30.28
CA ILE A 213 -7.83 -11.89 28.92
C ILE A 213 -6.57 -12.27 28.14
N HIS A 214 -6.70 -13.02 27.05
CA HIS A 214 -5.58 -13.33 26.17
C HIS A 214 -5.84 -12.79 24.76
N LEU A 215 -4.90 -11.96 24.29
CA LEU A 215 -4.98 -11.28 23.00
C LEU A 215 -4.02 -11.93 21.99
N ASN A 216 -4.50 -12.16 20.76
CA ASN A 216 -3.66 -12.62 19.65
C ASN A 216 -2.68 -11.53 19.17
N ASN A 217 -3.05 -10.26 19.34
CA ASN A 217 -2.29 -9.06 18.98
C ASN A 217 -1.83 -8.25 20.21
N THR A 218 -0.81 -7.41 20.02
CA THR A 218 -0.32 -6.54 21.09
C THR A 218 -1.22 -5.30 21.22
N PRO A 219 -1.77 -4.98 22.40
CA PRO A 219 -2.71 -3.87 22.55
C PRO A 219 -1.99 -2.51 22.64
N TRP A 220 -2.71 -1.43 22.37
CA TRP A 220 -2.15 -0.08 22.34
C TRP A 220 -1.94 0.53 23.73
N TYR A 221 -0.78 0.27 24.32
CA TYR A 221 -0.31 0.89 25.57
C TYR A 221 -0.10 2.40 25.45
N SER A 222 -0.57 3.15 26.46
CA SER A 222 -0.42 4.60 26.61
C SER A 222 -0.21 5.00 28.08
N ARG A 223 0.51 6.11 28.33
CA ARG A 223 0.73 6.73 29.66
C ARG A 223 0.07 8.11 29.69
N GLN A 224 -0.52 8.50 30.82
CA GLN A 224 -1.09 9.84 30.98
C GLN A 224 -0.03 10.86 31.41
N LEU A 225 -0.01 12.01 30.73
CA LEU A 225 0.82 13.18 31.01
C LEU A 225 -0.03 14.21 31.77
N LYS A 226 -0.13 14.08 33.10
CA LYS A 226 -1.01 14.94 33.91
C LYS A 226 -0.42 16.32 34.21
N GLU A 227 0.86 16.41 34.56
CA GLU A 227 1.50 17.70 34.87
C GLU A 227 1.54 18.61 33.63
N ALA A 228 1.91 18.05 32.47
CA ALA A 228 2.03 18.77 31.19
C ALA A 228 0.70 19.12 30.50
N MET A 229 -0.39 19.37 31.24
CA MET A 229 -1.73 19.63 30.70
C MET A 229 -1.74 20.72 29.61
N GLY A 230 -0.96 21.79 29.77
CA GLY A 230 -0.84 22.87 28.79
C GLY A 230 -0.30 22.41 27.42
N LEU A 231 0.59 21.42 27.39
CA LEU A 231 1.19 20.87 26.16
C LEU A 231 0.27 19.89 25.42
N SER A 232 -0.86 19.48 26.03
CA SER A 232 -1.90 18.73 25.33
C SER A 232 -2.80 19.61 24.44
N HIS A 233 -2.73 20.94 24.61
CA HIS A 233 -3.44 21.92 23.80
C HIS A 233 -2.54 22.52 22.71
N ASP A 234 -3.18 23.04 21.67
CA ASP A 234 -2.56 23.77 20.57
C ASP A 234 -3.39 25.03 20.33
N ASP A 235 -2.73 26.19 20.30
CA ASP A 235 -3.35 27.52 20.16
C ASP A 235 -4.15 27.67 18.86
N ASN A 236 -3.83 26.88 17.82
CA ASN A 236 -4.52 26.86 16.52
C ASN A 236 -5.63 25.80 16.46
N SER A 237 -5.85 25.01 17.51
CA SER A 237 -6.83 23.92 17.52
C SER A 237 -8.23 24.41 17.84
N SER A 238 -9.20 24.15 16.96
CA SER A 238 -10.63 24.27 17.29
C SER A 238 -11.14 23.10 18.17
N LYS A 239 -10.30 22.13 18.55
CA LYS A 239 -10.70 20.89 19.24
C LYS A 239 -9.67 20.41 20.28
N TRP A 240 -10.13 19.83 21.38
CA TRP A 240 -9.32 19.14 22.39
C TRP A 240 -10.13 18.03 23.08
N SER A 241 -9.47 16.96 23.53
CA SER A 241 -10.07 15.89 24.33
C SER A 241 -9.16 15.50 25.50
N SER A 242 -9.71 14.94 26.58
CA SER A 242 -8.91 14.32 27.65
C SER A 242 -8.03 13.16 27.13
N ASP A 243 -8.45 12.50 26.04
CA ASP A 243 -7.63 11.56 25.27
C ASP A 243 -6.32 12.20 24.77
N ASP A 244 -6.22 13.53 24.66
CA ASP A 244 -5.00 14.28 24.29
C ASP A 244 -3.95 14.36 25.40
N THR A 245 -4.30 13.98 26.64
CA THR A 245 -3.32 13.80 27.73
C THR A 245 -2.61 12.43 27.71
N TRP A 246 -2.93 11.53 26.78
CA TRP A 246 -2.37 10.17 26.73
C TRP A 246 -1.39 9.99 25.57
N SER A 247 -0.12 9.71 25.91
CA SER A 247 0.95 9.44 24.93
C SER A 247 1.20 7.93 24.77
N ARG A 248 1.42 7.47 23.53
CA ARG A 248 1.68 6.05 23.19
C ARG A 248 3.00 5.62 23.81
N GLN A 249 3.08 4.37 24.29
CA GLN A 249 4.26 3.85 24.98
C GLN A 249 4.90 2.70 24.21
N THR A 250 6.22 2.73 24.09
CA THR A 250 7.04 1.68 23.48
C THR A 250 7.60 0.70 24.50
N ASP A 251 7.75 1.17 25.74
CA ASP A 251 8.55 0.56 26.80
C ASP A 251 7.97 0.91 28.17
N ILE A 252 7.97 -0.04 29.10
CA ILE A 252 7.66 0.16 30.53
C ILE A 252 8.87 -0.30 31.35
N VAL A 253 9.24 0.50 32.35
CA VAL A 253 10.38 0.32 33.26
C VAL A 253 10.00 0.85 34.64
N ASP A 254 10.66 0.35 35.69
CA ASP A 254 10.43 0.79 37.08
C ASP A 254 11.52 1.77 37.58
N GLU A 255 12.56 2.03 36.77
CA GLU A 255 13.62 3.05 36.96
C GLU A 255 13.64 4.01 35.75
N LYS A 256 13.57 5.33 35.97
CA LYS A 256 13.62 6.34 34.88
C LYS A 256 14.94 6.29 34.12
N GLU A 257 16.03 6.05 34.84
CA GLU A 257 17.40 5.95 34.34
C GLU A 257 17.58 4.76 33.37
N THR A 258 16.69 3.77 33.41
CA THR A 258 16.72 2.61 32.50
C THR A 258 16.19 2.92 31.09
N PHE A 259 15.41 3.99 30.89
CA PHE A 259 15.06 4.44 29.54
C PHE A 259 16.29 4.80 28.70
N GLN A 260 17.36 5.35 29.30
CA GLN A 260 18.60 5.65 28.57
C GLN A 260 19.34 4.36 28.14
N LYS A 261 19.46 3.38 29.06
CA LYS A 261 20.03 2.05 28.76
C LYS A 261 19.29 1.37 27.59
N ILE A 262 17.97 1.53 27.56
CA ILE A 262 17.12 1.07 26.44
C ILE A 262 17.42 1.85 25.17
N ASN A 263 17.48 3.19 25.22
CA ASN A 263 17.75 4.02 24.04
C ASN A 263 19.09 3.72 23.36
N ASP A 264 20.14 3.39 24.11
CA ASP A 264 21.48 3.15 23.59
C ASP A 264 21.71 1.73 23.03
N THR A 265 20.74 0.82 23.16
CA THR A 265 20.85 -0.59 22.72
C THR A 265 20.09 -0.88 21.41
N PRO A 266 20.55 -1.84 20.58
CA PRO A 266 19.82 -2.26 19.37
C PRO A 266 18.43 -2.85 19.69
N VAL A 267 17.58 -2.94 18.68
CA VAL A 267 16.27 -3.60 18.79
C VAL A 267 16.40 -5.10 18.47
N SER A 268 15.72 -5.95 19.22
CA SER A 268 15.60 -7.39 18.96
C SER A 268 14.25 -7.90 19.46
N VAL A 269 13.98 -9.20 19.29
CA VAL A 269 12.79 -9.87 19.86
C VAL A 269 12.89 -10.00 21.39
N GLN A 270 14.10 -10.05 21.95
CA GLN A 270 14.35 -10.13 23.38
C GLN A 270 14.38 -8.72 23.98
N LYS A 271 13.27 -8.27 24.58
CA LYS A 271 13.21 -6.96 25.23
C LYS A 271 13.98 -6.95 26.55
N LEU A 272 15.18 -6.37 26.53
CA LEU A 272 16.02 -6.20 27.71
C LEU A 272 15.62 -4.96 28.53
N HIS A 273 15.79 -5.06 29.86
CA HIS A 273 15.58 -3.99 30.85
C HIS A 273 14.14 -3.47 31.05
N ASN A 274 13.15 -3.98 30.32
CA ASN A 274 11.74 -3.66 30.60
C ASN A 274 11.23 -4.39 31.86
N SER A 275 10.46 -3.69 32.70
CA SER A 275 9.77 -4.31 33.85
C SER A 275 8.43 -4.95 33.47
N ILE A 276 7.86 -4.54 32.34
CA ILE A 276 6.76 -5.24 31.67
C ILE A 276 7.13 -5.37 30.19
N ASP A 277 7.32 -6.60 29.70
CA ASP A 277 7.48 -6.84 28.26
C ASP A 277 6.12 -6.74 27.57
N ILE A 278 5.75 -5.50 27.25
CA ILE A 278 4.51 -5.17 26.59
C ILE A 278 4.38 -5.71 25.15
N ALA A 279 5.45 -6.25 24.54
CA ALA A 279 5.39 -6.86 23.21
C ALA A 279 5.05 -8.37 23.28
N ARG A 280 5.55 -9.07 24.31
CA ARG A 280 5.39 -10.51 24.49
C ARG A 280 4.24 -10.87 25.42
N TRP A 281 4.10 -10.17 26.56
CA TRP A 281 3.16 -10.53 27.63
C TRP A 281 1.74 -10.05 27.32
N THR A 282 1.07 -10.84 26.49
CA THR A 282 -0.25 -10.61 25.88
C THR A 282 -1.38 -11.38 26.58
N THR A 283 -1.10 -11.93 27.77
CA THR A 283 -2.10 -12.49 28.68
C THR A 283 -2.16 -11.63 29.94
N PHE A 284 -3.37 -11.25 30.34
CA PHE A 284 -3.63 -10.38 31.47
C PHE A 284 -4.59 -11.06 32.43
N ARG A 285 -4.31 -11.06 33.73
CA ARG A 285 -5.29 -11.43 34.76
C ARG A 285 -5.65 -10.20 35.57
N VAL A 286 -6.90 -9.74 35.49
CA VAL A 286 -7.39 -8.67 36.37
C VAL A 286 -8.21 -9.29 37.49
N THR A 287 -7.75 -9.11 38.72
CA THR A 287 -8.48 -9.55 39.92
C THR A 287 -9.55 -8.50 40.24
N ILE A 288 -10.82 -8.88 40.11
CA ILE A 288 -11.96 -7.99 40.27
C ILE A 288 -12.18 -7.72 41.76
N ARG A 289 -12.42 -6.46 42.13
CA ARG A 289 -12.79 -6.11 43.50
C ARG A 289 -14.21 -6.63 43.79
N PRO A 290 -14.47 -7.32 44.91
CA PRO A 290 -15.83 -7.69 45.29
C PRO A 290 -16.72 -6.45 45.31
N ASP A 291 -17.94 -6.58 44.78
CA ASP A 291 -18.86 -5.45 44.74
C ASP A 291 -19.35 -5.12 46.16
N ILE A 292 -19.33 -3.84 46.50
CA ILE A 292 -19.56 -3.36 47.88
C ILE A 292 -21.05 -3.07 48.08
N ASP A 293 -21.75 -2.64 47.04
CA ASP A 293 -23.19 -2.49 47.01
C ASP A 293 -23.85 -3.74 46.45
N ARG A 294 -24.66 -4.43 47.28
CA ARG A 294 -25.31 -5.71 46.92
C ARG A 294 -26.32 -5.64 45.77
N ASP A 295 -26.79 -4.45 45.42
CA ASP A 295 -27.86 -4.25 44.43
C ASP A 295 -27.35 -4.09 43.00
N GLN A 296 -26.02 -3.97 42.77
CA GLN A 296 -25.44 -3.89 41.42
C GLN A 296 -24.63 -5.15 41.10
N ASN A 297 -25.17 -6.00 40.22
CA ASN A 297 -24.42 -7.12 39.64
C ASN A 297 -23.53 -6.62 38.48
N SER A 298 -22.59 -5.72 38.81
CA SER A 298 -21.77 -4.99 37.84
C SER A 298 -20.98 -5.92 36.92
N LEU A 299 -20.36 -6.95 37.51
CA LEU A 299 -19.63 -7.99 36.79
C LEU A 299 -20.55 -8.81 35.86
N GLY A 300 -21.71 -9.24 36.35
CA GLY A 300 -22.68 -9.98 35.53
C GLY A 300 -23.20 -9.16 34.36
N GLN A 301 -23.50 -7.87 34.56
CA GLN A 301 -23.90 -6.96 33.48
C GLN A 301 -22.78 -6.78 32.43
N PHE A 302 -21.54 -6.58 32.88
CA PHE A 302 -20.36 -6.41 32.01
C PHE A 302 -20.08 -7.66 31.16
N LEU A 303 -20.11 -8.86 31.77
CA LEU A 303 -19.90 -10.13 31.06
C LEU A 303 -21.07 -10.46 30.12
N THR A 304 -22.31 -10.14 30.50
CA THR A 304 -23.48 -10.33 29.62
C THR A 304 -23.44 -9.36 28.43
N ALA A 305 -22.98 -8.12 28.63
CA ALA A 305 -22.76 -7.17 27.55
C ALA A 305 -21.69 -7.69 26.58
N LEU A 306 -20.56 -8.20 27.07
CA LEU A 306 -19.53 -8.81 26.22
C LEU A 306 -20.08 -10.01 25.42
N ALA A 307 -20.82 -10.91 26.05
CA ALA A 307 -21.45 -12.05 25.39
C ALA A 307 -22.45 -11.63 24.30
N ASP A 308 -23.31 -10.64 24.58
CA ASP A 308 -24.24 -10.08 23.60
C ASP A 308 -23.51 -9.43 22.41
N PHE A 309 -22.32 -8.84 22.63
CA PHE A 309 -21.45 -8.30 21.58
C PHE A 309 -20.48 -9.36 21.00
N ASN A 310 -20.85 -10.64 21.05
CA ASN A 310 -20.16 -11.78 20.44
C ASN A 310 -18.75 -12.09 20.99
N ILE A 311 -18.42 -11.61 22.19
CA ILE A 311 -17.21 -12.02 22.92
C ILE A 311 -17.52 -13.25 23.77
N ARG A 312 -16.96 -14.40 23.39
CA ARG A 312 -17.18 -15.67 24.09
C ARG A 312 -16.47 -15.69 25.45
N VAL A 313 -17.23 -15.52 26.52
CA VAL A 313 -16.76 -15.69 27.90
C VAL A 313 -16.76 -17.17 28.27
N SER A 314 -15.60 -17.74 28.56
CA SER A 314 -15.49 -19.08 29.16
C SER A 314 -15.50 -19.00 30.69
N ARG A 315 -15.89 -20.10 31.35
CA ARG A 315 -15.81 -20.27 32.80
C ARG A 315 -14.99 -21.51 33.11
N ASP A 316 -13.85 -21.32 33.75
CA ASP A 316 -12.97 -22.42 34.13
C ASP A 316 -12.30 -22.13 35.48
N SER A 317 -12.74 -22.85 36.51
CA SER A 317 -12.14 -22.80 37.85
C SER A 317 -10.93 -23.73 38.01
N SER A 318 -10.61 -24.55 37.00
CA SER A 318 -9.38 -25.35 36.93
C SER A 318 -8.21 -24.62 36.26
N PHE A 319 -8.48 -23.47 35.63
CA PHE A 319 -7.48 -22.65 34.95
C PHE A 319 -6.31 -22.30 35.89
N LEU A 320 -5.10 -22.73 35.51
CA LEU A 320 -3.91 -22.60 36.32
C LEU A 320 -3.25 -21.22 36.12
N VAL A 321 -2.84 -20.60 37.22
CA VAL A 321 -2.05 -19.37 37.20
C VAL A 321 -0.79 -19.56 38.04
N VAL A 322 0.35 -19.60 37.36
CA VAL A 322 1.66 -19.89 37.96
C VAL A 322 2.49 -18.61 37.98
N ILE A 323 3.18 -18.31 39.08
CA ILE A 323 4.12 -17.19 39.16
C ILE A 323 5.47 -17.67 38.59
N GLY A 324 5.89 -17.09 37.47
CA GLY A 324 7.22 -17.31 36.90
C GLY A 324 8.27 -16.39 37.52
N GLN A 325 9.54 -16.81 37.47
CA GLN A 325 10.67 -15.95 37.81
C GLN A 325 10.78 -14.79 36.82
N GLU A 326 11.32 -13.64 37.24
CA GLU A 326 11.48 -12.43 36.40
C GLU A 326 12.67 -12.52 35.41
N SER A 327 13.34 -13.67 35.32
CA SER A 327 14.46 -13.94 34.41
C SER A 327 14.06 -13.90 32.91
N PRO A 328 15.04 -13.70 31.99
CA PRO A 328 14.85 -13.96 30.56
C PRO A 328 14.42 -15.41 30.27
N ALA A 329 13.95 -15.68 29.05
CA ALA A 329 13.69 -17.06 28.64
C ALA A 329 15.00 -17.85 28.46
N PRO A 330 15.17 -19.05 29.06
CA PRO A 330 16.41 -19.83 28.99
C PRO A 330 16.89 -20.16 27.57
N PHE A 331 15.96 -20.15 26.61
CA PHE A 331 16.20 -20.25 25.17
C PHE A 331 17.29 -19.29 24.64
N TRP A 332 17.38 -18.06 25.16
CA TRP A 332 18.38 -17.10 24.70
C TRP A 332 19.79 -17.52 25.13
N ASP A 333 19.97 -17.88 26.41
CA ASP A 333 21.23 -18.40 26.95
C ASP A 333 21.71 -19.65 26.19
N PHE A 334 20.77 -20.51 25.78
CA PHE A 334 21.07 -21.74 25.03
C PHE A 334 21.62 -21.52 23.61
N VAL A 335 21.40 -20.36 22.98
CA VAL A 335 21.79 -20.12 21.58
C VAL A 335 22.82 -19.01 21.43
N ASP A 336 22.77 -17.97 22.26
CA ASP A 336 23.74 -16.88 22.23
C ASP A 336 25.06 -17.29 22.94
N GLY A 337 24.98 -18.22 23.90
CA GLY A 337 26.14 -18.90 24.49
C GLY A 337 26.88 -18.08 25.55
N THR A 338 26.17 -17.19 26.26
CA THR A 338 26.72 -16.16 27.15
C THR A 338 27.00 -16.63 28.59
N GLY A 339 26.95 -17.93 28.87
CA GLY A 339 27.29 -18.51 30.18
C GLY A 339 28.80 -18.63 30.42
N SER A 340 29.29 -18.10 31.55
CA SER A 340 30.68 -18.28 31.97
C SER A 340 30.89 -19.69 32.54
N GLN A 341 31.21 -20.65 31.67
CA GLN A 341 31.28 -22.08 31.99
C GLN A 341 32.48 -22.80 31.36
N SER A 342 32.70 -24.06 31.76
CA SER A 342 33.92 -24.84 31.44
C SER A 342 33.98 -25.27 29.97
N TRP A 343 35.20 -25.46 29.45
CA TRP A 343 35.48 -26.18 28.19
C TRP A 343 34.78 -27.56 28.11
N SER A 344 34.47 -28.16 29.25
CA SER A 344 33.71 -29.42 29.36
C SER A 344 32.26 -29.32 28.89
N GLU A 345 31.63 -28.14 29.05
CA GLU A 345 30.20 -27.93 28.81
C GLU A 345 29.94 -27.33 27.42
N GLU A 346 30.93 -26.67 26.83
CA GLU A 346 30.88 -26.16 25.45
C GLU A 346 30.70 -27.29 24.41
N LEU A 347 31.24 -28.48 24.70
CA LEU A 347 31.02 -29.72 23.93
C LEU A 347 29.59 -30.29 24.06
N LEU A 348 28.76 -29.77 24.98
CA LEU A 348 27.38 -30.21 25.23
C LEU A 348 26.34 -29.12 24.91
N LEU A 349 26.76 -28.00 24.34
CA LEU A 349 25.86 -27.05 23.68
C LEU A 349 25.40 -27.64 22.34
N PRO A 350 24.10 -27.53 21.97
CA PRO A 350 23.67 -27.77 20.61
C PRO A 350 24.52 -26.92 19.66
N ARG A 351 24.95 -27.49 18.53
CA ARG A 351 25.73 -26.75 17.52
C ARG A 351 24.99 -25.45 17.19
N ARG A 352 25.68 -24.29 17.27
CA ARG A 352 25.10 -22.98 16.95
C ARG A 352 24.27 -23.10 15.67
N LEU A 353 22.96 -22.87 15.78
CA LEU A 353 22.03 -23.07 14.68
C LEU A 353 22.49 -22.27 13.45
N ASP A 354 22.42 -22.91 12.28
CA ASP A 354 22.66 -22.22 11.02
C ASP A 354 21.77 -20.97 10.90
N PHE A 355 22.29 -19.91 10.25
CA PHE A 355 21.62 -18.61 10.22
C PHE A 355 20.21 -18.69 9.63
N ASP A 356 20.02 -19.43 8.53
CA ASP A 356 18.71 -19.52 7.86
C ASP A 356 17.68 -20.26 8.72
N LEU A 357 18.13 -21.29 9.45
CA LEU A 357 17.31 -22.03 10.40
C LEU A 357 16.97 -21.18 11.64
N ARG A 358 17.97 -20.46 12.18
CA ARG A 358 17.78 -19.56 13.33
C ARG A 358 16.89 -18.37 13.00
N TYR A 359 17.02 -17.79 11.81
CA TYR A 359 16.14 -16.73 11.31
C TYR A 359 14.69 -17.20 11.32
N GLN A 360 14.39 -18.35 10.71
CA GLN A 360 13.02 -18.86 10.65
C GLN A 360 12.48 -19.26 12.04
N LEU A 361 13.34 -19.67 12.98
CA LEU A 361 12.93 -19.85 14.37
C LEU A 361 12.56 -18.52 15.05
N GLU A 362 13.32 -17.45 14.82
CA GLU A 362 12.98 -16.10 15.30
C GLU A 362 11.74 -15.49 14.60
N VAL A 363 11.43 -15.86 13.35
CA VAL A 363 10.12 -15.59 12.71
C VAL A 363 8.99 -16.20 13.55
N CYS A 364 9.05 -17.51 13.82
CA CYS A 364 8.02 -18.20 14.59
C CYS A 364 7.87 -17.68 16.02
N ILE A 365 8.97 -17.26 16.66
CA ILE A 365 8.93 -16.65 17.99
C ILE A 365 8.35 -15.24 17.90
N SER A 366 8.86 -14.36 17.04
CA SER A 366 8.43 -12.96 16.95
C SER A 366 6.94 -12.82 16.68
N LYS A 367 6.37 -13.66 15.79
CA LYS A 367 4.93 -13.77 15.51
C LYS A 367 4.10 -14.49 16.59
N ARG A 368 4.73 -15.01 17.64
CA ARG A 368 4.14 -15.77 18.76
C ARG A 368 3.60 -17.18 18.43
N TRP A 369 3.90 -17.75 17.26
CA TRP A 369 3.56 -19.15 16.97
C TRP A 369 4.26 -20.13 17.90
N LEU A 370 5.53 -19.85 18.21
CA LEU A 370 6.31 -20.49 19.27
C LEU A 370 6.53 -19.52 20.44
N ASN A 371 6.77 -20.07 21.63
CA ASN A 371 7.09 -19.32 22.84
C ASN A 371 8.52 -19.60 23.28
N GLU A 372 9.34 -18.57 23.36
CA GLU A 372 10.71 -18.56 23.88
C GLU A 372 10.84 -19.25 25.25
N PHE A 373 9.83 -19.14 26.13
CA PHE A 373 9.81 -19.82 27.43
C PHE A 373 9.46 -21.32 27.36
N SER A 374 9.00 -21.83 26.20
CA SER A 374 8.70 -23.24 25.97
C SER A 374 9.79 -24.00 25.21
N LEU A 375 10.76 -23.30 24.62
CA LEU A 375 11.80 -23.93 23.79
C LEU A 375 12.89 -24.54 24.69
N THR A 376 12.98 -25.88 24.67
CA THR A 376 13.95 -26.66 25.46
C THR A 376 15.26 -26.90 24.69
N ARG A 377 16.33 -27.28 25.41
CA ARG A 377 17.57 -27.73 24.77
C ARG A 377 17.35 -28.95 23.87
N GLU A 378 16.43 -29.85 24.24
CA GLU A 378 16.04 -31.02 23.44
C GLU A 378 15.39 -30.62 22.10
N PHE A 379 14.47 -29.64 22.12
CA PHE A 379 13.87 -29.09 20.91
C PHE A 379 14.93 -28.50 19.95
N LEU A 380 15.89 -27.73 20.49
CA LEU A 380 16.98 -27.14 19.72
C LEU A 380 17.91 -28.22 19.15
N GLN A 381 18.25 -29.24 19.94
CA GLN A 381 19.07 -30.37 19.50
C GLN A 381 18.39 -31.11 18.34
N LYS A 382 17.09 -31.44 18.50
CA LYS A 382 16.28 -32.15 17.49
C LYS A 382 16.05 -31.34 16.21
N LEU A 383 16.04 -29.99 16.27
CA LEU A 383 16.13 -29.14 15.08
C LEU A 383 17.52 -29.20 14.42
N SER A 384 18.60 -29.21 15.21
CA SER A 384 19.98 -29.20 14.71
C SER A 384 20.45 -30.52 14.11
N ASP A 385 19.87 -31.65 14.54
CA ASP A 385 20.13 -32.99 13.99
C ASP A 385 19.37 -33.26 12.67
N MET A 386 18.38 -32.42 12.34
CA MET A 386 17.69 -32.47 11.04
C MET A 386 18.50 -31.76 9.94
N PRO A 387 18.44 -32.22 8.67
CA PRO A 387 19.00 -31.46 7.55
C PRO A 387 18.39 -30.05 7.48
N THR A 388 19.23 -29.02 7.43
CA THR A 388 18.83 -27.60 7.59
C THR A 388 17.64 -27.18 6.71
N LYS A 389 17.60 -27.63 5.45
CA LYS A 389 16.46 -27.37 4.54
C LYS A 389 15.13 -27.91 5.06
N ARG A 390 15.12 -29.12 5.64
CA ARG A 390 13.92 -29.75 6.24
C ARG A 390 13.50 -29.03 7.52
N ALA A 391 14.46 -28.65 8.36
CA ALA A 391 14.20 -27.89 9.58
C ALA A 391 13.65 -26.48 9.29
N LYS A 392 14.25 -25.75 8.32
CA LYS A 392 13.75 -24.45 7.83
C LYS A 392 12.31 -24.61 7.30
N GLN A 393 12.05 -25.59 6.43
CA GLN A 393 10.71 -25.81 5.86
C GLN A 393 9.65 -26.13 6.93
N MET A 394 9.97 -26.98 7.92
CA MET A 394 9.06 -27.31 9.03
C MET A 394 8.68 -26.06 9.85
N LEU A 395 9.62 -25.13 10.07
CA LEU A 395 9.33 -23.86 10.73
C LEU A 395 8.63 -22.83 9.78
N ILE A 396 8.78 -22.93 8.46
CA ILE A 396 7.94 -22.17 7.53
C ILE A 396 6.49 -22.68 7.57
N HIS A 397 6.27 -24.00 7.69
CA HIS A 397 4.93 -24.55 7.90
C HIS A 397 4.29 -24.03 9.18
N VAL A 398 5.06 -23.91 10.28
CA VAL A 398 4.56 -23.30 11.53
C VAL A 398 4.08 -21.85 11.32
N ASP A 399 4.79 -21.04 10.52
CA ASP A 399 4.34 -19.69 10.16
C ASP A 399 3.12 -19.70 9.21
N LEU A 400 3.07 -20.65 8.28
CA LEU A 400 1.97 -20.79 7.31
C LEU A 400 0.63 -21.17 7.98
N HIS A 401 0.65 -22.02 9.00
CA HIS A 401 -0.58 -22.40 9.73
C HIS A 401 -1.13 -21.30 10.64
N GLN A 402 -0.35 -20.25 10.93
CA GLN A 402 -0.73 -19.09 11.76
C GLN A 402 -1.43 -19.46 13.08
N GLN A 403 -0.98 -20.54 13.71
CA GLN A 403 -1.54 -21.09 14.95
C GLN A 403 -0.49 -21.17 16.06
N ARG A 404 -0.92 -20.92 17.29
CA ARG A 404 -0.10 -21.05 18.50
C ARG A 404 0.19 -22.52 18.78
N VAL A 405 1.47 -22.90 18.74
CA VAL A 405 1.94 -24.22 19.15
C VAL A 405 2.37 -24.14 20.62
N TYR A 406 1.62 -24.81 21.50
CA TYR A 406 1.88 -24.82 22.95
C TYR A 406 2.91 -25.88 23.38
N ASP A 407 2.99 -27.01 22.67
CA ASP A 407 4.09 -27.97 22.80
C ASP A 407 4.97 -27.91 21.54
N PRO A 408 6.16 -27.31 21.59
CA PRO A 408 7.09 -27.27 20.46
C PRO A 408 7.49 -28.65 19.95
N MET A 409 7.46 -29.71 20.76
CA MET A 409 7.87 -31.04 20.33
C MET A 409 6.85 -31.73 19.40
N SER A 410 5.59 -31.28 19.41
CA SER A 410 4.53 -31.77 18.52
C SER A 410 4.80 -31.52 17.03
N ILE A 411 5.56 -30.48 16.65
CA ILE A 411 5.80 -30.15 15.23
C ILE A 411 6.61 -31.21 14.49
N PHE A 412 7.34 -32.04 15.22
CA PHE A 412 8.13 -33.15 14.67
C PHE A 412 7.30 -34.41 14.37
N THR A 413 6.07 -34.51 14.89
CA THR A 413 5.18 -35.68 14.74
C THR A 413 3.90 -35.36 14.00
N ASP A 414 3.42 -34.11 14.05
CA ASP A 414 2.22 -33.68 13.33
C ASP A 414 2.49 -33.52 11.82
N LEU A 415 1.72 -34.25 11.01
CA LEU A 415 1.78 -34.27 9.55
C LEU A 415 1.58 -32.88 8.91
N ARG A 416 0.93 -31.95 9.60
CA ARG A 416 0.75 -30.55 9.16
C ARG A 416 2.07 -29.79 8.96
N TYR A 417 3.14 -30.17 9.67
CA TYR A 417 4.44 -29.48 9.60
C TYR A 417 5.56 -30.34 9.00
N THR A 418 5.37 -31.65 8.87
CA THR A 418 6.41 -32.56 8.38
C THR A 418 6.42 -32.77 6.86
N LYS A 419 5.47 -32.16 6.12
CA LYS A 419 5.37 -32.25 4.65
C LYS A 419 6.66 -31.80 3.95
N PRO A 420 7.29 -32.66 3.12
CA PRO A 420 8.43 -32.25 2.31
C PRO A 420 7.96 -31.40 1.13
N VAL A 421 8.64 -30.27 0.90
CA VAL A 421 8.34 -29.37 -0.22
C VAL A 421 9.65 -29.05 -0.94
N LEU A 422 9.63 -29.16 -2.27
CA LEU A 422 10.79 -28.86 -3.12
C LEU A 422 10.94 -27.35 -3.28
N ALA A 423 11.66 -26.72 -2.36
CA ALA A 423 12.09 -25.33 -2.49
C ALA A 423 12.99 -25.17 -3.74
N ARG A 424 12.41 -24.67 -4.83
CA ARG A 424 13.08 -24.40 -6.10
C ARG A 424 13.93 -23.13 -6.06
N ALA A 425 14.87 -23.02 -7.00
CA ALA A 425 15.62 -21.79 -7.20
C ALA A 425 14.68 -20.64 -7.64
N PRO A 426 14.89 -19.40 -7.16
CA PRO A 426 14.18 -18.24 -7.70
C PRO A 426 14.66 -17.92 -9.13
N PRO A 427 13.84 -17.24 -9.95
CA PRO A 427 14.27 -16.75 -11.27
C PRO A 427 15.54 -15.89 -11.19
N ALA A 428 16.39 -15.91 -12.22
CA ALA A 428 17.74 -15.32 -12.18
C ALA A 428 17.83 -13.79 -11.95
N ASN A 429 16.71 -13.07 -12.01
CA ASN A 429 16.60 -11.65 -11.66
C ASN A 429 16.06 -11.40 -10.24
N CYS A 430 15.70 -12.45 -9.50
CA CYS A 430 15.06 -12.43 -8.19
C CYS A 430 15.97 -12.99 -7.10
N ALA A 431 15.70 -12.64 -5.84
CA ALA A 431 16.39 -13.18 -4.67
C ALA A 431 15.43 -13.38 -3.49
N GLU A 432 15.78 -14.29 -2.57
CA GLU A 432 15.11 -14.46 -1.27
C GLU A 432 15.51 -13.29 -0.34
N ILE A 433 14.58 -12.37 -0.07
CA ILE A 433 14.82 -11.15 0.73
C ILE A 433 14.25 -11.32 2.14
N TYR A 434 15.12 -11.15 3.13
CA TYR A 434 14.78 -11.17 4.55
C TYR A 434 14.12 -9.84 4.92
N SER A 435 13.08 -9.88 5.77
CA SER A 435 12.38 -8.65 6.17
C SER A 435 11.94 -8.62 7.63
N ALA A 436 11.71 -7.40 8.13
CA ALA A 436 11.26 -7.13 9.49
C ALA A 436 10.25 -5.96 9.50
N THR A 437 9.24 -6.05 10.36
CA THR A 437 8.40 -4.91 10.75
C THR A 437 8.69 -4.59 12.20
N VAL A 438 9.27 -3.41 12.46
CA VAL A 438 9.50 -2.88 13.80
C VAL A 438 8.22 -2.18 14.23
N THR A 439 7.61 -2.63 15.33
CA THR A 439 6.37 -2.06 15.86
C THR A 439 6.65 -1.09 17.00
N ALA A 440 5.64 -0.37 17.47
CA ALA A 440 5.76 0.49 18.64
C ALA A 440 6.23 -0.27 19.89
N THR A 441 5.74 -1.48 20.17
CA THR A 441 6.23 -2.28 21.31
C THR A 441 7.46 -3.15 21.00
N GLY A 442 7.55 -3.76 19.81
CA GLY A 442 8.43 -4.91 19.54
C GLY A 442 9.06 -4.92 18.15
N VAL A 443 9.32 -6.11 17.62
CA VAL A 443 9.72 -6.36 16.22
C VAL A 443 9.17 -7.71 15.78
N VAL A 444 8.73 -7.78 14.53
CA VAL A 444 8.18 -8.97 13.87
C VAL A 444 9.06 -9.29 12.67
N PHE A 445 9.59 -10.52 12.61
CA PHE A 445 10.29 -11.03 11.44
C PHE A 445 9.31 -11.84 10.58
N HIS A 446 9.53 -11.86 9.27
CA HIS A 446 8.67 -12.56 8.31
C HIS A 446 9.45 -13.65 7.58
N THR A 447 8.85 -14.79 7.24
CA THR A 447 9.49 -15.74 6.32
C THR A 447 9.94 -15.00 5.05
N PRO A 448 11.17 -15.21 4.55
CA PRO A 448 11.71 -14.41 3.46
C PRO A 448 10.90 -14.55 2.16
N SER A 449 10.77 -13.47 1.41
CA SER A 449 10.00 -13.41 0.16
C SER A 449 10.91 -13.32 -1.07
N VAL A 450 10.54 -14.03 -2.15
CA VAL A 450 11.23 -13.90 -3.44
C VAL A 450 10.80 -12.60 -4.13
N GLU A 451 11.76 -11.71 -4.39
CA GLU A 451 11.53 -10.38 -4.95
C GLU A 451 12.52 -10.07 -6.08
N ILE A 452 12.13 -9.23 -7.06
CA ILE A 452 13.07 -8.75 -8.09
C ILE A 452 14.17 -7.92 -7.44
N THR A 453 15.41 -8.22 -7.81
CA THR A 453 16.61 -7.55 -7.31
C THR A 453 16.73 -6.10 -7.81
N ASN A 454 17.33 -5.25 -6.97
CA ASN A 454 17.83 -3.92 -7.34
C ASN A 454 19.35 -3.97 -7.59
N ARG A 455 19.95 -2.87 -8.05
CA ARG A 455 21.39 -2.76 -8.38
C ARG A 455 22.31 -3.26 -7.26
N ILE A 456 22.03 -2.87 -6.01
CA ILE A 456 22.87 -3.20 -4.87
C ILE A 456 22.75 -4.69 -4.53
N VAL A 457 21.53 -5.23 -4.48
CA VAL A 457 21.32 -6.67 -4.23
C VAL A 457 21.91 -7.53 -5.37
N ARG A 458 21.88 -7.09 -6.63
CA ARG A 458 22.59 -7.75 -7.74
C ARG A 458 24.10 -7.78 -7.53
N ARG A 459 24.70 -6.62 -7.25
CA ARG A 459 26.15 -6.45 -7.05
C ARG A 459 26.71 -7.29 -5.89
N TYR A 460 25.92 -7.46 -4.83
CA TYR A 460 26.29 -8.23 -3.64
C TYR A 460 25.47 -9.52 -3.48
N SER A 461 25.07 -10.13 -4.59
CA SER A 461 24.22 -11.33 -4.63
C SER A 461 24.80 -12.52 -3.84
N SER A 462 26.12 -12.66 -3.79
CA SER A 462 26.84 -13.66 -2.98
C SER A 462 26.67 -13.51 -1.46
N VAL A 463 26.23 -12.34 -0.99
CA VAL A 463 25.87 -12.06 0.42
C VAL A 463 24.44 -11.52 0.52
N SER A 464 23.55 -11.97 -0.36
CA SER A 464 22.13 -11.55 -0.41
C SER A 464 21.40 -11.76 0.93
N ASN A 465 21.70 -12.82 1.68
CA ASN A 465 21.15 -13.06 3.02
C ASN A 465 21.73 -12.15 4.15
N HIS A 466 22.61 -11.21 3.82
CA HIS A 466 23.04 -10.15 4.72
C HIS A 466 22.22 -8.85 4.57
N PHE A 467 21.30 -8.75 3.60
CA PHE A 467 20.35 -7.64 3.49
C PHE A 467 19.08 -7.91 4.31
N LEU A 468 18.54 -6.86 4.93
CA LEU A 468 17.26 -6.88 5.65
C LEU A 468 16.42 -5.68 5.22
N ARG A 469 15.21 -5.90 4.70
CA ARG A 469 14.24 -4.83 4.45
C ARG A 469 13.40 -4.59 5.69
N VAL A 470 13.50 -3.39 6.27
CA VAL A 470 12.80 -3.00 7.50
C VAL A 470 11.64 -2.07 7.16
N ARG A 471 10.48 -2.29 7.79
CA ARG A 471 9.34 -1.36 7.87
C ARG A 471 9.12 -0.92 9.31
N PHE A 472 8.59 0.29 9.49
CA PHE A 472 8.24 0.88 10.77
C PHE A 472 6.72 1.11 10.82
N GLU A 473 6.06 0.41 11.73
CA GLU A 473 4.60 0.36 11.87
C GLU A 473 4.21 0.51 13.35
N ASP A 474 2.93 0.74 13.65
CA ASP A 474 2.37 0.53 14.98
C ASP A 474 1.98 -0.96 15.15
N ASP A 475 1.72 -1.40 16.38
CA ASP A 475 1.13 -2.72 16.63
C ASP A 475 -0.27 -2.80 15.99
N PRO A 476 -0.70 -3.94 15.42
CA PRO A 476 -2.00 -4.04 14.75
C PRO A 476 -3.19 -3.73 15.67
N TYR A 477 -4.03 -2.77 15.27
CA TYR A 477 -5.29 -2.45 15.94
C TYR A 477 -6.40 -2.18 14.92
N ARG A 478 -7.43 -3.02 14.91
CA ARG A 478 -8.55 -3.05 13.94
C ARG A 478 -8.10 -3.05 12.46
N GLY A 479 -7.00 -3.75 12.17
CA GLY A 479 -6.39 -3.79 10.84
C GLY A 479 -5.80 -2.45 10.39
N GLN A 480 -5.35 -1.61 11.32
CA GLN A 480 -4.43 -0.49 11.05
C GLN A 480 -3.06 -0.79 11.67
N THR A 481 -2.00 -0.60 10.86
CA THR A 481 -0.59 -0.69 11.31
C THR A 481 0.24 0.53 10.90
N ARG A 482 -0.19 1.35 9.94
CA ARG A 482 0.61 2.50 9.48
C ARG A 482 0.79 3.54 10.60
N LEU A 483 2.02 4.03 10.79
CA LEU A 483 2.31 5.15 11.69
C LEU A 483 1.78 6.47 11.13
N TRP A 484 1.32 7.35 12.02
CA TRP A 484 0.67 8.60 11.65
C TRP A 484 1.29 9.81 12.35
N PRO A 485 1.54 10.93 11.65
CA PRO A 485 2.00 12.16 12.29
C PRO A 485 0.94 12.69 13.26
N ALA A 486 1.33 13.05 14.48
CA ALA A 486 0.40 13.40 15.55
C ALA A 486 0.60 14.86 15.99
N THR A 487 -0.36 15.73 15.65
CA THR A 487 -0.34 17.19 15.93
C THR A 487 -0.38 17.55 17.42
N ASN A 488 -0.41 16.55 18.30
CA ASN A 488 -0.42 16.61 19.77
C ASN A 488 0.72 15.78 20.40
N GLY A 489 1.77 15.43 19.63
CA GLY A 489 2.98 14.76 20.15
C GLY A 489 2.84 13.29 20.58
N LYS A 490 1.63 12.72 20.61
CA LYS A 490 1.32 11.37 21.14
C LYS A 490 2.16 10.21 20.63
N MET A 491 2.72 10.35 19.43
CA MET A 491 3.50 9.32 18.75
C MET A 491 5.01 9.53 18.89
N LYS A 492 5.47 10.59 19.58
CA LYS A 492 6.89 10.97 19.62
C LYS A 492 7.81 9.80 20.02
N LEU A 493 7.52 9.13 21.14
CA LEU A 493 8.29 7.97 21.62
C LEU A 493 8.35 6.81 20.60
N VAL A 494 7.30 6.62 19.79
CA VAL A 494 7.29 5.62 18.72
C VAL A 494 8.25 6.02 17.60
N PHE A 495 8.30 7.30 17.24
CA PHE A 495 9.30 7.82 16.30
C PHE A 495 10.72 7.83 16.90
N ASP A 496 10.90 8.12 18.20
CA ASP A 496 12.19 7.98 18.87
C ASP A 496 12.71 6.54 18.82
N ARG A 497 11.82 5.54 18.94
CA ARG A 497 12.14 4.12 18.72
C ARG A 497 12.55 3.83 17.27
N VAL A 498 11.96 4.49 16.26
CA VAL A 498 12.44 4.43 14.87
C VAL A 498 13.87 4.99 14.77
N ARG A 499 14.13 6.19 15.32
CA ARG A 499 15.47 6.82 15.33
C ARG A 499 16.50 5.94 16.02
N ARG A 500 16.17 5.36 17.18
CA ARG A 500 16.97 4.34 17.89
C ARG A 500 17.29 3.16 16.99
N THR A 501 16.28 2.57 16.33
CA THR A 501 16.49 1.39 15.49
C THR A 501 17.42 1.69 14.33
N MET A 502 17.31 2.86 13.70
CA MET A 502 18.21 3.26 12.61
C MET A 502 19.65 3.53 13.09
N LYS A 503 19.84 4.14 14.27
CA LYS A 503 21.18 4.41 14.83
C LYS A 503 21.87 3.16 15.39
N HIS A 504 21.16 2.34 16.16
CA HIS A 504 21.75 1.24 16.92
C HIS A 504 21.59 -0.13 16.23
N GLY A 505 20.72 -0.23 15.22
CA GLY A 505 20.51 -1.44 14.42
C GLY A 505 19.51 -2.44 15.02
N ILE A 506 19.37 -3.57 14.34
CA ILE A 506 18.54 -4.71 14.75
C ILE A 506 19.45 -5.92 15.00
N VAL A 507 19.24 -6.65 16.10
CA VAL A 507 19.88 -7.95 16.35
C VAL A 507 18.92 -9.08 16.02
N LEU A 508 19.39 -10.03 15.22
CA LEU A 508 18.62 -11.10 14.60
C LEU A 508 19.55 -12.27 14.25
N GLY A 509 19.29 -13.47 14.76
CA GLY A 509 20.06 -14.67 14.42
C GLY A 509 21.56 -14.56 14.70
N GLY A 510 21.94 -13.91 15.79
CA GLY A 510 23.34 -13.62 16.15
C GLY A 510 24.04 -12.57 15.27
N ARG A 511 23.34 -11.98 14.29
CA ARG A 511 23.86 -10.90 13.43
C ARG A 511 23.30 -9.55 13.89
N ARG A 512 24.11 -8.50 13.80
CA ARG A 512 23.67 -7.09 13.91
C ARG A 512 23.48 -6.53 12.51
N TYR A 513 22.27 -6.11 12.19
CA TYR A 513 21.89 -5.41 10.97
C TYR A 513 21.91 -3.91 11.24
N GLU A 514 22.74 -3.17 10.51
CA GLU A 514 22.94 -1.73 10.65
C GLU A 514 22.27 -0.97 9.50
N PHE A 515 21.78 0.24 9.74
CA PHE A 515 21.07 1.02 8.71
C PHE A 515 21.99 1.28 7.52
N LEU A 516 21.52 0.96 6.31
CA LEU A 516 22.26 1.14 5.05
C LEU A 516 21.81 2.41 4.33
N ALA A 517 20.57 2.42 3.83
CA ALA A 517 19.98 3.52 3.07
C ALA A 517 18.44 3.36 2.97
N TRP A 518 17.75 4.40 2.51
CA TRP A 518 16.35 4.37 2.08
C TRP A 518 16.20 5.16 0.77
N GLY A 519 15.11 4.90 0.03
CA GLY A 519 14.75 5.63 -1.19
C GLY A 519 13.32 6.16 -1.16
N ASN A 520 12.91 6.83 -2.24
CA ASN A 520 11.61 7.53 -2.30
C ASN A 520 10.39 6.62 -2.05
N SER A 521 10.44 5.36 -2.47
CA SER A 521 9.38 4.39 -2.17
C SER A 521 9.41 4.03 -0.69
N GLN A 522 10.58 3.58 -0.20
CA GLN A 522 10.76 3.13 1.17
C GLN A 522 10.39 4.22 2.19
N ILE A 523 10.78 5.47 2.01
CA ILE A 523 10.41 6.55 2.95
C ILE A 523 8.90 6.87 2.93
N ARG A 524 8.22 6.75 1.77
CA ARG A 524 6.74 6.86 1.68
C ARG A 524 6.01 5.66 2.30
N GLU A 525 6.69 4.52 2.39
CA GLU A 525 6.26 3.26 3.00
C GLU A 525 6.70 3.13 4.47
N HIS A 526 7.38 4.15 5.03
CA HIS A 526 7.98 4.14 6.37
C HIS A 526 8.96 2.96 6.57
N GLY A 527 9.81 2.67 5.59
CA GLY A 527 10.81 1.61 5.62
C GLY A 527 12.21 2.02 5.15
N ALA A 528 13.17 1.12 5.28
CA ALA A 528 14.57 1.29 4.92
C ALA A 528 15.26 -0.06 4.65
N TYR A 529 16.44 -0.03 4.04
CA TYR A 529 17.35 -1.17 3.97
C TYR A 529 18.38 -1.12 5.09
N PHE A 530 18.64 -2.29 5.67
CA PHE A 530 19.69 -2.56 6.64
C PHE A 530 20.59 -3.67 6.10
N PHE A 531 21.83 -3.74 6.59
CA PHE A 531 22.79 -4.76 6.19
C PHE A 531 23.61 -5.23 7.39
N ALA A 532 23.82 -6.54 7.52
CA ALA A 532 24.71 -7.13 8.52
C ALA A 532 26.09 -7.36 7.92
N ALA A 533 27.16 -6.89 8.56
CA ALA A 533 28.52 -7.02 8.02
C ALA A 533 28.89 -8.48 7.71
N SER A 534 29.49 -8.71 6.54
CA SER A 534 30.07 -10.00 6.15
C SER A 534 31.57 -10.02 6.49
N GLN A 535 32.10 -11.19 6.86
CA GLN A 535 33.53 -11.41 7.08
C GLN A 535 34.22 -12.03 5.86
N HIS A 536 33.52 -12.86 5.08
CA HIS A 536 34.09 -13.66 3.98
C HIS A 536 33.16 -13.63 2.75
N PRO A 537 33.37 -12.71 1.79
CA PRO A 537 34.34 -11.61 1.80
C PRO A 537 33.97 -10.54 2.83
N ARG A 538 34.96 -9.74 3.26
CA ARG A 538 34.70 -8.61 4.18
C ARG A 538 33.93 -7.52 3.46
N ILE A 539 32.68 -7.30 3.87
CA ILE A 539 31.81 -6.24 3.33
C ILE A 539 31.13 -5.54 4.50
N THR A 540 31.28 -4.22 4.58
CA THR A 540 30.59 -3.36 5.56
C THR A 540 29.55 -2.46 4.89
N VAL A 541 28.69 -1.85 5.71
CA VAL A 541 27.70 -0.85 5.25
C VAL A 541 28.36 0.28 4.48
N ASP A 542 29.52 0.76 4.93
CA ASP A 542 30.19 1.92 4.34
C ASP A 542 30.97 1.57 3.06
N ASP A 543 31.34 0.30 2.86
CA ASP A 543 31.84 -0.18 1.56
C ASP A 543 30.70 -0.19 0.53
N ILE A 544 29.53 -0.68 0.91
CA ILE A 544 28.34 -0.67 0.04
C ILE A 544 27.94 0.78 -0.30
N ARG A 545 27.97 1.71 0.66
CA ARG A 545 27.69 3.15 0.43
C ARG A 545 28.68 3.78 -0.56
N ARG A 546 29.97 3.49 -0.41
CA ARG A 546 31.03 3.98 -1.31
C ARG A 546 30.82 3.51 -2.75
N ASP A 547 30.37 2.28 -2.92
CA ASP A 547 30.04 1.69 -4.22
C ASP A 547 28.72 2.19 -4.83
N MET A 548 27.85 2.89 -4.08
CA MET A 548 26.65 3.51 -4.66
C MET A 548 27.02 4.68 -5.59
N GLY A 549 27.98 5.52 -5.19
CA GLY A 549 28.42 6.70 -5.93
C GLY A 549 29.01 7.79 -5.01
N ILE A 550 29.30 8.94 -5.61
CA ILE A 550 29.83 10.14 -4.94
C ILE A 550 28.67 11.13 -4.76
N PHE A 551 28.47 11.62 -3.52
CA PHE A 551 27.31 12.43 -3.15
C PHE A 551 27.66 13.76 -2.46
N ASP A 552 28.94 14.14 -2.39
CA ASP A 552 29.43 15.24 -1.53
C ASP A 552 29.16 16.65 -2.07
N HIS A 553 28.71 16.74 -3.32
CA HIS A 553 28.11 17.93 -3.92
C HIS A 553 26.66 18.19 -3.45
N GLU A 554 25.93 17.15 -3.04
CA GLU A 554 24.53 17.26 -2.62
C GLU A 554 24.44 17.62 -1.13
N LYS A 555 24.40 18.93 -0.86
CA LYS A 555 24.33 19.50 0.50
C LYS A 555 22.94 19.45 1.14
N VAL A 556 21.90 19.06 0.40
CA VAL A 556 20.54 18.92 0.94
C VAL A 556 20.35 17.50 1.47
N VAL A 557 20.21 17.34 2.79
CA VAL A 557 20.14 16.03 3.47
C VAL A 557 19.10 15.11 2.81
N ALA A 558 17.88 15.62 2.62
CA ALA A 558 16.77 14.90 2.00
C ALA A 558 17.11 14.40 0.59
N LYS A 559 17.72 15.26 -0.25
CA LYS A 559 18.15 14.88 -1.60
C LYS A 559 19.29 13.87 -1.56
N ARG A 560 20.31 14.05 -0.71
CA ARG A 560 21.49 13.16 -0.64
C ARG A 560 21.06 11.73 -0.34
N ALA A 561 20.21 11.55 0.67
CA ALA A 561 19.62 10.26 0.97
C ALA A 561 18.76 9.71 -0.17
N ALA A 562 17.88 10.54 -0.76
CA ALA A 562 17.10 10.15 -1.93
C ALA A 562 17.97 9.79 -3.15
N ARG A 563 19.20 10.34 -3.30
CA ARG A 563 20.17 9.95 -4.35
C ARG A 563 20.74 8.57 -4.09
N MET A 564 21.21 8.29 -2.87
CA MET A 564 21.67 6.96 -2.45
C MET A 564 20.57 5.91 -2.67
N GLY A 565 19.33 6.27 -2.32
CA GLY A 565 18.14 5.45 -2.51
C GLY A 565 17.81 5.06 -3.96
N GLN A 566 18.31 5.79 -4.97
CA GLN A 566 18.05 5.44 -6.39
C GLN A 566 18.66 4.10 -6.78
N CYS A 567 19.74 3.66 -6.12
CA CYS A 567 20.38 2.36 -6.35
C CYS A 567 19.53 1.17 -5.87
N PHE A 568 18.46 1.42 -5.11
CA PHE A 568 17.52 0.41 -4.62
C PHE A 568 16.22 0.32 -5.45
N ALA A 569 16.17 0.99 -6.61
CA ALA A 569 15.06 0.85 -7.55
C ALA A 569 15.03 -0.55 -8.17
N THR A 570 13.84 -1.18 -8.20
CA THR A 570 13.56 -2.41 -8.94
C THR A 570 13.67 -2.12 -10.44
N THR A 571 14.57 -2.83 -11.14
CA THR A 571 14.93 -2.53 -12.54
C THR A 571 15.42 -3.75 -13.29
N THR A 572 15.23 -3.79 -14.61
CA THR A 572 15.89 -4.77 -15.49
C THR A 572 17.24 -4.21 -15.98
N PRO A 573 18.37 -4.89 -15.69
CA PRO A 573 19.68 -4.44 -16.14
C PRO A 573 19.93 -4.69 -17.63
N PHE A 574 20.63 -3.77 -18.29
CA PHE A 574 21.07 -3.79 -19.68
C PHE A 574 22.49 -3.22 -19.77
N LYS A 575 23.40 -3.94 -20.45
CA LYS A 575 24.81 -3.54 -20.57
C LYS A 575 24.99 -2.72 -21.84
N ILE A 576 25.31 -1.42 -21.70
CA ILE A 576 25.62 -0.56 -22.85
C ILE A 576 26.94 -1.04 -23.49
N LEU A 577 26.98 -1.11 -24.82
CA LEU A 577 28.18 -1.50 -25.58
C LEU A 577 29.17 -0.33 -25.72
N ASN A 578 28.70 0.85 -26.13
CA ASN A 578 29.50 2.07 -26.23
C ASN A 578 29.57 2.79 -24.86
N ARG A 579 30.69 2.66 -24.13
CA ARG A 579 30.87 3.33 -22.82
C ARG A 579 30.99 4.84 -22.93
N ASP A 580 31.55 5.35 -24.03
CA ASP A 580 31.86 6.78 -24.17
C ASP A 580 30.62 7.60 -24.56
N SER A 581 29.56 6.93 -25.04
CA SER A 581 28.29 7.56 -25.43
C SER A 581 27.65 8.47 -24.38
N HIS A 582 27.87 8.19 -23.10
CA HIS A 582 27.19 8.77 -21.92
C HIS A 582 28.16 9.32 -20.85
N SER A 583 29.41 9.63 -21.22
CA SER A 583 30.32 10.41 -20.37
C SER A 583 29.79 11.84 -20.16
N LYS A 584 30.34 12.61 -19.21
CA LYS A 584 29.90 14.00 -18.96
C LYS A 584 30.15 14.91 -20.16
N GLU A 585 31.21 14.60 -20.90
CA GLU A 585 31.67 15.30 -22.08
C GLU A 585 30.76 15.03 -23.30
N ALA A 586 29.90 14.01 -23.22
CA ALA A 586 28.87 13.66 -24.20
C ALA A 586 27.44 14.09 -23.78
N ASP A 587 27.28 14.80 -22.64
CA ASP A 587 25.97 15.32 -22.21
C ASP A 587 25.48 16.43 -23.16
N ILE A 588 24.21 16.35 -23.58
CA ILE A 588 23.57 17.35 -24.45
C ILE A 588 22.87 18.45 -23.64
N PRO A 589 22.97 19.73 -24.03
CA PRO A 589 22.54 20.86 -23.19
C PRO A 589 21.02 20.96 -23.07
N ASP A 590 20.51 21.12 -21.84
CA ASP A 590 19.07 21.34 -21.58
C ASP A 590 18.50 22.56 -22.33
N ILE A 591 17.29 22.45 -22.88
CA ILE A 591 16.60 23.55 -23.55
C ILE A 591 15.82 24.35 -22.50
N LYS A 592 16.16 25.63 -22.33
CA LYS A 592 15.65 26.50 -21.27
C LYS A 592 15.20 27.87 -21.80
N ASN A 593 14.11 28.39 -21.25
CA ASN A 593 13.72 29.80 -21.40
C ASN A 593 13.50 30.40 -20.01
N GLY A 594 14.22 31.48 -19.69
CA GLY A 594 14.21 32.10 -18.37
C GLY A 594 14.50 31.09 -17.24
N LYS A 595 13.49 30.83 -16.40
CA LYS A 595 13.56 29.88 -15.28
C LYS A 595 13.04 28.46 -15.61
N TYR A 596 12.49 28.25 -16.79
CA TYR A 596 11.81 27.01 -17.18
C TYR A 596 12.72 26.10 -18.02
N ASN A 597 12.60 24.78 -17.82
CA ASN A 597 13.40 23.77 -18.48
C ASN A 597 12.50 22.81 -19.28
N PHE A 598 12.51 22.95 -20.60
CA PHE A 598 11.65 22.20 -21.52
C PHE A 598 12.12 20.76 -21.71
N THR A 599 13.30 20.40 -21.18
CA THR A 599 13.89 19.07 -21.27
C THR A 599 14.21 18.45 -19.91
N ASP A 600 13.61 18.92 -18.81
CA ASP A 600 13.99 18.42 -17.47
C ASP A 600 13.65 16.93 -17.32
N GLY A 601 14.69 16.10 -17.29
CA GLY A 601 14.54 14.65 -17.15
C GLY A 601 14.50 13.84 -18.44
N VAL A 602 14.46 14.45 -19.63
CA VAL A 602 14.39 13.70 -20.91
C VAL A 602 15.69 13.79 -21.72
N GLY A 603 16.18 12.63 -22.17
CA GLY A 603 17.38 12.46 -22.99
C GLY A 603 17.06 11.62 -24.23
N LYS A 604 18.09 11.10 -24.92
CA LYS A 604 17.93 10.44 -26.23
C LYS A 604 18.50 9.03 -26.27
N ILE A 605 17.91 8.17 -27.11
CA ILE A 605 18.41 6.82 -27.41
C ILE A 605 18.32 6.51 -28.92
N SER A 606 19.34 5.85 -29.47
CA SER A 606 19.34 5.41 -30.88
C SER A 606 18.39 4.24 -31.11
N ARG A 607 17.82 4.12 -32.32
CA ARG A 607 16.90 3.03 -32.69
C ARG A 607 17.53 1.63 -32.53
N LEU A 608 18.83 1.51 -32.75
CA LEU A 608 19.57 0.26 -32.59
C LEU A 608 19.65 -0.17 -31.11
N THR A 609 19.94 0.76 -30.19
CA THR A 609 19.93 0.45 -28.75
C THR A 609 18.51 0.17 -28.25
N ALA A 610 17.52 0.92 -28.74
CA ALA A 610 16.10 0.69 -28.42
C ALA A 610 15.60 -0.70 -28.85
N LEU A 611 15.99 -1.17 -30.04
CA LEU A 611 15.70 -2.53 -30.53
C LEU A 611 16.40 -3.61 -29.68
N HIS A 612 17.64 -3.41 -29.25
CA HIS A 612 18.31 -4.35 -28.34
C HIS A 612 17.60 -4.44 -26.98
N ILE A 613 17.12 -3.32 -26.43
CA ILE A 613 16.33 -3.30 -25.19
C ILE A 613 15.00 -4.03 -25.39
N LYS A 614 14.26 -3.70 -26.46
CA LYS A 614 12.99 -4.35 -26.85
C LYS A 614 13.14 -5.87 -26.92
N ASN A 615 14.19 -6.36 -27.60
CA ASN A 615 14.46 -7.79 -27.73
C ASN A 615 14.84 -8.45 -26.39
N LYS A 616 15.58 -7.76 -25.51
CA LYS A 616 15.89 -8.26 -24.17
C LYS A 616 14.67 -8.31 -23.25
N LEU A 617 13.77 -7.33 -23.38
CA LEU A 617 12.48 -7.27 -22.69
C LEU A 617 11.38 -8.10 -23.40
N LYS A 618 11.69 -8.73 -24.54
CA LYS A 618 10.81 -9.61 -25.34
C LYS A 618 9.46 -8.97 -25.66
N LEU A 619 9.46 -7.67 -25.93
CA LEU A 619 8.26 -6.90 -26.28
C LEU A 619 7.81 -7.24 -27.70
N SER A 620 6.49 -7.31 -27.90
CA SER A 620 5.84 -7.61 -29.18
C SER A 620 5.89 -6.45 -30.19
N GLY A 621 5.38 -6.70 -31.41
CA GLY A 621 5.42 -5.75 -32.54
C GLY A 621 6.75 -5.74 -33.27
N GLU A 622 6.91 -4.86 -34.27
CA GLU A 622 8.13 -4.73 -35.09
C GLU A 622 9.04 -3.60 -34.60
N GLU A 623 8.51 -2.37 -34.50
CA GLU A 623 9.23 -1.21 -33.97
C GLU A 623 9.58 -1.35 -32.47
N PRO A 624 10.61 -0.63 -31.98
CA PRO A 624 10.83 -0.47 -30.54
C PRO A 624 9.87 0.58 -29.94
N PRO A 625 9.70 0.59 -28.60
CA PRO A 625 9.05 1.68 -27.89
C PRO A 625 9.73 3.04 -28.16
N SER A 626 8.96 4.12 -28.20
CA SER A 626 9.47 5.47 -28.49
C SER A 626 10.10 6.17 -27.28
N ALA A 627 9.88 5.66 -26.06
CA ALA A 627 10.49 6.15 -24.83
C ALA A 627 10.71 5.05 -23.78
N PHE A 628 11.72 5.25 -22.93
CA PHE A 628 12.18 4.33 -21.89
C PHE A 628 12.46 5.07 -20.58
N GLN A 629 11.79 4.73 -19.47
CA GLN A 629 12.12 5.28 -18.15
C GLN A 629 13.26 4.48 -17.53
N PHE A 630 14.33 5.15 -17.05
CA PHE A 630 15.60 4.51 -16.74
C PHE A 630 16.33 5.04 -15.49
N ARG A 631 17.35 4.27 -15.07
CA ARG A 631 18.53 4.71 -14.32
C ARG A 631 19.78 4.34 -15.13
N LEU A 632 20.87 5.10 -14.98
CA LEU A 632 22.19 4.77 -15.53
C LEU A 632 23.25 5.39 -14.61
N GLY A 633 23.94 4.59 -13.81
CA GLY A 633 24.82 5.12 -12.76
C GLY A 633 24.05 6.05 -11.81
N GLY A 634 24.44 7.33 -11.75
CA GLY A 634 23.72 8.38 -11.01
C GLY A 634 22.78 9.26 -11.84
N CYS A 635 22.56 8.92 -13.12
CA CYS A 635 21.58 9.55 -14.00
C CYS A 635 20.20 8.91 -13.86
N LYS A 636 19.14 9.71 -14.02
CA LYS A 636 17.76 9.23 -14.12
C LYS A 636 16.90 10.05 -15.09
N GLY A 637 15.86 9.42 -15.63
CA GLY A 637 14.80 10.12 -16.34
C GLY A 637 14.10 9.25 -17.38
N VAL A 638 13.76 9.86 -18.51
CA VAL A 638 13.29 9.20 -19.74
C VAL A 638 14.33 9.32 -20.85
N LEU A 639 14.51 8.29 -21.68
CA LEU A 639 15.18 8.38 -22.97
C LEU A 639 14.12 8.30 -24.08
N ALA A 640 14.02 9.32 -24.92
CA ALA A 640 13.18 9.33 -26.11
C ALA A 640 13.97 8.83 -27.33
N LEU A 641 13.29 8.13 -28.24
CA LEU A 641 13.86 7.60 -29.48
C LEU A 641 14.20 8.74 -30.43
N ASP A 642 15.48 8.91 -30.79
CA ASP A 642 15.91 9.89 -31.78
C ASP A 642 16.44 9.17 -33.04
N PRO A 643 15.73 9.26 -34.20
CA PRO A 643 16.16 8.64 -35.45
C PRO A 643 17.46 9.19 -36.05
N THR A 644 17.93 10.37 -35.61
CA THR A 644 19.19 10.97 -36.09
C THR A 644 20.43 10.37 -35.42
N LEU A 645 20.26 9.68 -34.28
CA LEU A 645 21.37 9.02 -33.59
C LEU A 645 21.77 7.72 -34.27
N THR A 646 22.99 7.69 -34.81
CA THR A 646 23.65 6.51 -35.33
C THR A 646 24.26 5.65 -34.21
N ASN A 647 24.69 4.42 -34.53
CA ASN A 647 25.38 3.49 -33.62
C ASN A 647 24.59 3.10 -32.35
N SER A 648 25.26 2.54 -31.35
CA SER A 648 24.68 2.14 -30.05
C SER A 648 24.79 3.28 -29.02
N ASP A 649 24.08 4.39 -29.27
CA ASP A 649 24.24 5.63 -28.51
C ASP A 649 23.03 5.98 -27.61
N VAL A 650 23.36 6.54 -26.44
CA VAL A 650 22.43 7.11 -25.45
C VAL A 650 22.99 8.49 -25.07
N LYS A 651 22.20 9.56 -25.20
CA LYS A 651 22.59 10.93 -24.81
C LYS A 651 21.83 11.39 -23.58
N ILE A 652 22.57 11.92 -22.62
CA ILE A 652 22.09 12.32 -21.29
C ILE A 652 22.07 13.85 -21.20
N ARG A 653 21.19 14.42 -20.38
CA ARG A 653 21.17 15.87 -20.08
C ARG A 653 21.71 16.19 -18.68
N PRO A 654 22.24 17.41 -18.44
CA PRO A 654 22.59 17.87 -17.10
C PRO A 654 21.44 17.76 -16.10
N SER A 655 20.20 18.04 -16.51
CA SER A 655 19.00 17.77 -15.71
C SER A 655 18.88 16.32 -15.27
N GLN A 656 19.27 15.33 -16.07
CA GLN A 656 19.18 13.91 -15.75
C GLN A 656 20.30 13.41 -14.83
N ARG A 657 21.50 13.99 -14.91
CA ARG A 657 22.68 13.56 -14.13
C ARG A 657 22.62 14.09 -12.69
N LYS A 658 22.19 13.26 -11.74
CA LYS A 658 21.92 13.69 -10.36
C LYS A 658 23.10 13.49 -9.39
N PHE A 659 23.98 12.51 -9.65
CA PHE A 659 25.21 12.26 -8.90
C PHE A 659 26.22 11.45 -9.74
N ASP A 660 27.47 11.31 -9.29
CA ASP A 660 28.51 10.58 -10.02
C ASP A 660 28.64 9.13 -9.53
N SER A 661 28.82 8.18 -10.45
CA SER A 661 28.87 6.75 -10.14
C SER A 661 29.72 6.01 -11.18
N GLY A 662 30.47 4.99 -10.74
CA GLY A 662 31.25 4.12 -11.64
C GLY A 662 30.42 3.02 -12.33
N SER A 663 29.11 2.92 -12.05
CA SER A 663 28.23 1.95 -12.70
C SER A 663 27.77 2.44 -14.08
N ASN A 664 28.07 1.65 -15.11
CA ASN A 664 27.71 1.91 -16.51
C ASN A 664 26.59 0.96 -16.99
N GLU A 665 25.80 0.42 -16.05
CA GLU A 665 24.65 -0.44 -16.34
C GLU A 665 23.40 0.44 -16.56
N LEU A 666 22.77 0.28 -17.73
CA LEU A 666 21.48 0.89 -18.05
C LEU A 666 20.38 0.04 -17.43
N GLU A 667 19.50 0.66 -16.67
CA GLU A 667 18.53 -0.04 -15.85
C GLU A 667 17.13 0.46 -16.21
N ILE A 668 16.38 -0.37 -16.94
CA ILE A 668 15.05 -0.02 -17.41
C ILE A 668 14.03 -0.26 -16.28
N ILE A 669 13.17 0.72 -16.08
CA ILE A 669 12.03 0.68 -15.15
C ILE A 669 10.78 0.26 -15.92
N ARG A 670 10.48 0.96 -17.03
CA ARG A 670 9.35 0.71 -17.93
C ARG A 670 9.59 1.34 -19.30
N VAL A 671 8.69 1.06 -20.25
CA VAL A 671 8.69 1.63 -21.60
C VAL A 671 7.44 2.48 -21.85
N SER A 672 7.31 3.04 -23.04
CA SER A 672 6.12 3.75 -23.55
C SER A 672 5.08 2.76 -24.05
N GLU A 673 3.86 2.89 -23.56
CA GLU A 673 2.72 2.01 -23.80
C GLU A 673 1.42 2.83 -23.73
N PHE A 674 0.42 2.50 -24.54
CA PHE A 674 -0.90 3.13 -24.41
C PHE A 674 -1.64 2.58 -23.19
N TRP A 675 -2.06 3.47 -22.30
CA TRP A 675 -3.03 3.16 -21.26
C TRP A 675 -4.31 3.99 -21.45
N ARG A 676 -5.47 3.37 -21.23
CA ARG A 676 -6.74 4.10 -21.24
C ARG A 676 -6.81 5.04 -20.03
N PRO A 677 -7.10 6.34 -20.20
CA PRO A 677 -7.20 7.26 -19.07
C PRO A 677 -8.52 7.05 -18.31
N PHE A 678 -8.46 7.34 -17.02
CA PHE A 678 -9.60 7.35 -16.11
C PHE A 678 -9.74 8.72 -15.47
N LEU A 679 -10.98 9.21 -15.39
CA LEU A 679 -11.32 10.29 -14.46
C LEU A 679 -11.14 9.78 -13.03
N ASN A 680 -11.01 10.72 -12.09
CA ASN A 680 -10.94 10.46 -10.66
C ASN A 680 -11.53 11.65 -9.89
N ARG A 681 -11.70 11.50 -8.57
CA ARG A 681 -12.29 12.52 -7.68
C ARG A 681 -11.67 13.91 -7.83
N GLN A 682 -10.36 14.00 -8.03
CA GLN A 682 -9.63 15.25 -8.24
C GLN A 682 -9.98 15.89 -9.59
N LEU A 683 -9.79 15.15 -10.70
CA LEU A 683 -10.08 15.63 -12.06
C LEU A 683 -11.55 16.05 -12.23
N ILE A 684 -12.49 15.31 -11.65
CA ILE A 684 -13.93 15.62 -11.73
C ILE A 684 -14.25 16.96 -11.04
N LEU A 685 -13.62 17.26 -9.90
CA LEU A 685 -13.79 18.56 -9.24
C LEU A 685 -13.20 19.71 -10.07
N VAL A 686 -12.01 19.51 -10.64
CA VAL A 686 -11.35 20.55 -11.47
C VAL A 686 -12.13 20.79 -12.78
N LEU A 687 -12.60 19.75 -13.46
CA LEU A 687 -13.40 19.87 -14.68
C LEU A 687 -14.79 20.49 -14.41
N SER A 688 -15.46 20.11 -13.31
CA SER A 688 -16.74 20.71 -12.90
C SER A 688 -16.56 22.21 -12.60
N ALA A 689 -15.48 22.60 -11.90
CA ALA A 689 -15.14 24.01 -11.66
C ALA A 689 -14.81 24.79 -12.95
N LEU A 690 -14.10 24.18 -13.91
CA LEU A 690 -13.86 24.72 -15.26
C LEU A 690 -15.11 24.71 -16.17
N GLY A 691 -16.27 24.31 -15.64
CA GLY A 691 -17.58 24.46 -16.27
C GLY A 691 -18.09 23.27 -17.08
N VAL A 692 -17.43 22.11 -17.01
CA VAL A 692 -17.94 20.84 -17.57
C VAL A 692 -19.22 20.43 -16.81
N PRO A 693 -20.36 20.18 -17.48
CA PRO A 693 -21.61 19.91 -16.77
C PRO A 693 -21.59 18.58 -15.97
N ASP A 694 -21.98 18.64 -14.70
CA ASP A 694 -22.10 17.49 -13.78
C ASP A 694 -22.82 16.26 -14.36
N VAL A 695 -23.77 16.46 -15.28
CA VAL A 695 -24.51 15.38 -15.95
C VAL A 695 -23.63 14.50 -16.86
N VAL A 696 -22.53 15.03 -17.40
CA VAL A 696 -21.59 14.28 -18.25
C VAL A 696 -20.97 13.15 -17.45
N PHE A 697 -20.35 13.43 -16.31
CA PHE A 697 -19.71 12.41 -15.46
C PHE A 697 -20.71 11.36 -14.97
N LEU A 698 -21.95 11.77 -14.64
CA LEU A 698 -23.02 10.85 -14.23
C LEU A 698 -23.39 9.88 -15.35
N ARG A 699 -23.54 10.38 -16.59
CA ARG A 699 -23.81 9.53 -17.77
C ARG A 699 -22.64 8.61 -18.12
N MET A 700 -21.39 9.10 -18.00
CA MET A 700 -20.20 8.26 -18.21
C MET A 700 -20.10 7.13 -17.19
N GLN A 701 -20.36 7.41 -15.90
CA GLN A 701 -20.39 6.37 -14.87
C GLN A 701 -21.53 5.37 -15.11
N GLN A 702 -22.74 5.86 -15.43
CA GLN A 702 -23.90 5.02 -15.70
C GLN A 702 -23.64 4.07 -16.88
N LYS A 703 -23.11 4.60 -18.00
CA LYS A 703 -22.71 3.78 -19.14
C LYS A 703 -21.65 2.74 -18.76
N CYS A 704 -20.66 3.09 -17.93
CA CYS A 704 -19.66 2.13 -17.48
C CYS A 704 -20.27 0.98 -16.65
N ILE A 705 -21.34 1.22 -15.88
CA ILE A 705 -22.06 0.17 -15.16
C ILE A 705 -22.86 -0.71 -16.14
N GLU A 706 -23.53 -0.09 -17.12
CA GLU A 706 -24.28 -0.81 -18.16
C GLU A 706 -23.39 -1.70 -19.03
N ASP A 707 -22.20 -1.22 -19.42
CA ASP A 707 -21.20 -2.01 -20.15
C ASP A 707 -20.66 -3.18 -19.31
N LEU A 708 -20.45 -2.98 -17.99
CA LEU A 708 -20.04 -4.05 -17.07
C LEU A 708 -21.15 -5.09 -16.83
N ASP A 709 -22.41 -4.66 -16.79
CA ASP A 709 -23.56 -5.56 -16.62
C ASP A 709 -23.93 -6.30 -17.91
N ALA A 710 -23.54 -5.77 -19.07
CA ALA A 710 -23.55 -6.49 -20.35
C ALA A 710 -22.39 -7.48 -20.46
N ALA A 711 -21.18 -7.13 -20.00
CA ALA A 711 -20.01 -8.01 -19.96
C ALA A 711 -20.19 -9.28 -19.10
N MET A 712 -21.21 -9.36 -18.24
CA MET A 712 -21.57 -10.59 -17.52
C MET A 712 -22.48 -11.56 -18.30
N ARG A 713 -22.88 -11.20 -19.53
CA ARG A 713 -23.88 -11.92 -20.34
C ARG A 713 -23.54 -12.00 -21.84
N ASP A 714 -22.53 -11.28 -22.28
CA ASP A 714 -22.09 -11.20 -23.68
C ASP A 714 -20.56 -11.18 -23.71
N ASP A 715 -19.98 -12.29 -24.17
CA ASP A 715 -18.53 -12.48 -24.29
C ASP A 715 -17.87 -11.42 -25.17
N THR A 716 -18.55 -10.92 -26.21
CA THR A 716 -17.98 -9.91 -27.11
C THR A 716 -17.87 -8.56 -26.42
N VAL A 717 -18.82 -8.24 -25.54
CA VAL A 717 -18.76 -7.05 -24.67
C VAL A 717 -17.74 -7.25 -23.57
N ALA A 718 -17.62 -8.45 -23.00
CA ALA A 718 -16.62 -8.78 -21.98
C ALA A 718 -15.19 -8.64 -22.51
N VAL A 719 -14.88 -9.31 -23.62
CA VAL A 719 -13.58 -9.23 -24.31
C VAL A 719 -13.24 -7.78 -24.66
N ARG A 720 -14.19 -7.02 -25.23
CA ARG A 720 -13.97 -5.60 -25.54
C ARG A 720 -13.67 -4.79 -24.27
N ALA A 721 -14.48 -4.93 -23.23
CA ALA A 721 -14.33 -4.17 -22.00
C ALA A 721 -13.03 -4.52 -21.25
N LEU A 722 -12.59 -5.78 -21.28
CA LEU A 722 -11.31 -6.22 -20.74
C LEU A 722 -10.12 -5.66 -21.54
N ARG A 723 -10.13 -5.80 -22.87
CA ARG A 723 -9.06 -5.30 -23.75
C ARG A 723 -8.95 -3.76 -23.73
N GLU A 724 -10.05 -3.04 -23.56
CA GLU A 724 -10.01 -1.58 -23.40
C GLU A 724 -9.57 -1.12 -21.99
N ASN A 725 -9.83 -1.88 -20.93
CA ASN A 725 -9.57 -1.47 -19.54
C ASN A 725 -8.39 -2.23 -18.93
N VAL A 726 -7.28 -2.26 -19.67
CA VAL A 726 -6.02 -2.89 -19.29
C VAL A 726 -5.60 -2.49 -17.87
N ASP A 727 -5.29 -3.48 -17.03
CA ASP A 727 -4.77 -3.31 -15.67
C ASP A 727 -3.23 -3.35 -15.62
N PRO A 728 -2.59 -2.76 -14.59
CA PRO A 728 -1.12 -2.66 -14.51
C PRO A 728 -0.36 -3.99 -14.49
N ASN A 729 -1.03 -5.11 -14.24
CA ASN A 729 -0.45 -6.45 -14.21
C ASN A 729 -0.81 -7.28 -15.46
N LEU A 730 -1.46 -6.64 -16.45
CA LEU A 730 -1.83 -7.18 -17.75
C LEU A 730 -2.69 -8.46 -17.66
N MET A 731 -3.53 -8.54 -16.62
CA MET A 731 -4.42 -9.67 -16.38
C MET A 731 -5.65 -9.67 -17.30
N THR A 732 -6.21 -8.50 -17.54
CA THR A 732 -7.42 -8.29 -18.34
C THR A 732 -7.28 -8.81 -19.78
N PRO A 733 -6.16 -8.62 -20.51
CA PRO A 733 -5.88 -9.35 -21.75
C PRO A 733 -5.88 -10.88 -21.62
N ASN A 734 -5.36 -11.43 -20.53
CA ASN A 734 -5.33 -12.89 -20.31
C ASN A 734 -6.75 -13.45 -20.12
N ILE A 735 -7.58 -12.75 -19.34
CA ILE A 735 -8.99 -13.11 -19.14
C ILE A 735 -9.76 -13.00 -20.47
N ALA A 736 -9.52 -11.96 -21.27
CA ALA A 736 -10.10 -11.84 -22.61
C ALA A 736 -9.73 -13.04 -23.49
N ALA A 737 -8.46 -13.48 -23.47
CA ALA A 737 -8.01 -14.67 -24.20
C ALA A 737 -8.63 -15.99 -23.70
N MET A 738 -9.01 -16.10 -22.42
CA MET A 738 -9.78 -17.23 -21.89
C MET A 738 -11.22 -17.22 -22.38
N ILE A 739 -11.88 -16.06 -22.40
CA ILE A 739 -13.23 -15.90 -22.94
C ILE A 739 -13.25 -16.20 -24.44
N GLU A 740 -12.26 -15.71 -25.20
CA GLU A 740 -12.01 -16.05 -26.61
C GLU A 740 -11.66 -17.54 -26.87
N ALA A 741 -11.39 -18.32 -25.82
CA ALA A 741 -11.24 -19.77 -25.90
C ALA A 741 -12.54 -20.53 -25.54
N GLY A 742 -13.63 -19.84 -25.24
CA GLY A 742 -14.96 -20.41 -24.96
C GLY A 742 -15.22 -20.80 -23.51
N PHE A 743 -14.25 -20.66 -22.60
CA PHE A 743 -14.42 -21.06 -21.18
C PHE A 743 -15.57 -20.32 -20.46
N SER A 744 -15.88 -19.10 -20.89
CA SER A 744 -17.02 -18.29 -20.38
C SER A 744 -18.38 -18.96 -20.62
N GLN A 745 -18.54 -19.59 -21.80
CA GLN A 745 -19.81 -20.17 -22.26
C GLN A 745 -20.16 -21.50 -21.57
N LEU A 746 -19.18 -22.08 -20.89
CA LEU A 746 -19.29 -23.30 -20.10
C LEU A 746 -19.43 -23.00 -18.58
N ASP A 747 -19.55 -21.72 -18.18
CA ASP A 747 -19.55 -21.21 -16.79
C ASP A 747 -18.38 -21.79 -15.96
N GLU A 748 -17.22 -22.00 -16.61
CA GLU A 748 -16.06 -22.69 -16.04
C GLU A 748 -15.65 -22.03 -14.70
N PRO A 749 -15.53 -22.78 -13.59
CA PRO A 749 -15.60 -22.21 -12.26
C PRO A 749 -14.45 -21.25 -11.91
N PHE A 750 -13.28 -21.37 -12.55
CA PHE A 750 -12.20 -20.40 -12.40
C PHE A 750 -12.46 -19.15 -13.25
N VAL A 751 -12.79 -19.32 -14.54
CA VAL A 751 -13.01 -18.20 -15.47
C VAL A 751 -14.25 -17.37 -15.08
N ALA A 752 -15.35 -18.02 -14.72
CA ALA A 752 -16.54 -17.36 -14.17
C ALA A 752 -16.23 -16.61 -12.87
N SER A 753 -15.38 -17.17 -11.99
CA SER A 753 -14.96 -16.50 -10.74
C SER A 753 -14.12 -15.25 -11.00
N ILE A 754 -13.11 -15.30 -11.88
CA ILE A 754 -12.25 -14.12 -12.14
C ILE A 754 -12.98 -13.01 -12.90
N VAL A 755 -13.96 -13.34 -13.75
CA VAL A 755 -14.82 -12.32 -14.42
C VAL A 755 -15.77 -11.66 -13.41
N ARG A 756 -16.40 -12.42 -12.51
CA ARG A 756 -17.21 -11.88 -11.40
C ARG A 756 -16.38 -11.00 -10.46
N LEU A 757 -15.14 -11.41 -10.17
CA LEU A 757 -14.18 -10.64 -9.37
C LEU A 757 -13.79 -9.32 -10.05
N TRP A 758 -13.45 -9.35 -11.35
CA TRP A 758 -13.12 -8.17 -12.15
C TRP A 758 -14.24 -7.13 -12.12
N ARG A 759 -15.50 -7.55 -12.34
CA ARG A 759 -16.67 -6.65 -12.22
C ARG A 759 -16.80 -6.07 -10.80
N ALA A 760 -16.63 -6.89 -9.76
CA ALA A 760 -16.68 -6.41 -8.38
C ALA A 760 -15.57 -5.35 -8.08
N TRP A 761 -14.35 -5.58 -8.58
CA TRP A 761 -13.20 -4.67 -8.44
C TRP A 761 -13.38 -3.37 -9.23
N MET A 762 -13.97 -3.43 -10.43
CA MET A 762 -14.35 -2.24 -11.20
C MET A 762 -15.45 -1.43 -10.51
N LEU A 763 -16.54 -2.06 -10.06
CA LEU A 763 -17.62 -1.39 -9.32
C LEU A 763 -17.13 -0.76 -8.01
N LYS A 764 -16.25 -1.47 -7.27
CA LYS A 764 -15.55 -0.92 -6.09
C LYS A 764 -14.75 0.33 -6.48
N SER A 765 -13.98 0.28 -7.56
CA SER A 765 -13.14 1.38 -8.03
C SER A 765 -13.96 2.60 -8.48
N LEU A 766 -15.11 2.39 -9.13
CA LEU A 766 -16.07 3.46 -9.42
C LEU A 766 -16.58 4.11 -8.13
N LYS A 767 -17.08 3.31 -7.17
CA LYS A 767 -17.63 3.85 -5.92
C LYS A 767 -16.59 4.56 -5.04
N GLU A 768 -15.48 3.89 -4.74
CA GLU A 768 -14.48 4.35 -3.76
C GLU A 768 -13.52 5.41 -4.31
N LYS A 769 -13.31 5.48 -5.64
CA LYS A 769 -12.32 6.39 -6.26
C LYS A 769 -12.87 7.28 -7.37
N ALA A 770 -14.13 7.09 -7.80
CA ALA A 770 -14.70 7.69 -9.01
C ALA A 770 -13.84 7.40 -10.27
N LYS A 771 -13.30 6.17 -10.37
CA LYS A 771 -12.38 5.74 -11.44
C LYS A 771 -13.13 5.45 -12.76
N ILE A 772 -13.73 6.48 -13.36
CA ILE A 772 -14.56 6.37 -14.58
C ILE A 772 -13.65 6.29 -15.82
N PRO A 773 -13.70 5.23 -16.65
CA PRO A 773 -12.90 5.14 -17.86
C PRO A 773 -13.36 6.14 -18.92
N VAL A 774 -12.42 6.69 -19.68
CA VAL A 774 -12.68 7.57 -20.83
C VAL A 774 -12.29 6.83 -22.11
N SER A 775 -13.17 6.76 -23.12
CA SER A 775 -12.87 6.13 -24.42
C SER A 775 -12.04 7.01 -25.36
N GLN A 776 -12.15 8.34 -25.20
CA GLN A 776 -11.52 9.32 -26.09
C GLN A 776 -10.36 10.01 -25.35
N GLY A 777 -9.27 9.28 -25.17
CA GLY A 777 -8.07 9.76 -24.51
C GLY A 777 -6.95 8.72 -24.41
N ALA A 778 -5.78 9.17 -23.94
CA ALA A 778 -4.60 8.36 -23.61
C ALA A 778 -4.04 8.71 -22.21
N PHE A 779 -3.33 7.79 -21.59
CA PHE A 779 -2.49 8.01 -20.41
C PHE A 779 -1.09 7.50 -20.73
N VAL A 780 -0.13 8.41 -20.87
CA VAL A 780 1.16 8.14 -21.53
C VAL A 780 2.31 8.95 -20.91
N LEU A 781 3.54 8.50 -21.15
CA LEU A 781 4.75 9.25 -20.80
C LEU A 781 4.83 10.59 -21.56
N GLY A 782 5.28 11.64 -20.88
CA GLY A 782 5.66 12.90 -21.53
C GLY A 782 7.06 12.82 -22.15
N VAL A 783 7.23 13.40 -23.35
CA VAL A 783 8.54 13.65 -23.99
C VAL A 783 8.56 15.03 -24.66
N VAL A 784 9.74 15.46 -25.12
CA VAL A 784 9.96 16.78 -25.75
C VAL A 784 10.07 16.70 -27.27
N ASP A 785 9.61 17.74 -27.95
CA ASP A 785 9.86 17.99 -29.36
C ASP A 785 11.31 18.49 -29.58
N GLU A 786 12.21 17.54 -29.87
CA GLU A 786 13.60 17.81 -30.24
C GLU A 786 13.77 18.54 -31.59
N THR A 787 12.69 18.77 -32.36
CA THR A 787 12.72 19.45 -33.66
C THR A 787 12.33 20.93 -33.59
N GLY A 788 11.68 21.37 -32.50
CA GLY A 788 11.23 22.75 -32.32
C GLY A 788 10.14 23.19 -33.30
N THR A 789 9.30 22.26 -33.76
CA THR A 789 8.25 22.48 -34.75
C THR A 789 6.86 22.74 -34.14
N LEU A 790 6.62 22.30 -32.90
CA LEU A 790 5.37 22.53 -32.18
C LEU A 790 5.34 23.92 -31.53
N ARG A 791 4.26 24.70 -31.70
CA ARG A 791 4.10 26.00 -31.02
C ARG A 791 3.98 25.85 -29.49
N GLY A 792 4.81 26.60 -28.78
CA GLY A 792 4.78 26.73 -27.32
C GLY A 792 3.56 27.44 -26.75
N HIS A 793 3.47 27.46 -25.42
CA HIS A 793 2.62 28.43 -24.73
C HIS A 793 3.28 29.81 -24.76
N ILE A 794 2.56 30.82 -25.23
CA ILE A 794 3.02 32.21 -25.34
C ILE A 794 1.95 33.10 -24.71
N ASN A 795 2.33 33.95 -23.75
CA ASN A 795 1.40 34.78 -22.99
C ASN A 795 0.74 35.85 -23.86
N ASP A 796 1.52 36.53 -24.70
CA ASP A 796 1.06 37.62 -25.56
C ASP A 796 0.08 37.19 -26.67
N LEU A 797 -0.04 35.88 -26.93
CA LEU A 797 -1.03 35.31 -27.85
C LEU A 797 -2.35 34.93 -27.16
N GLN A 798 -2.44 34.98 -25.83
CA GLN A 798 -3.63 34.47 -25.13
C GLN A 798 -4.85 35.38 -25.37
N PRO A 799 -5.95 34.84 -25.93
CA PRO A 799 -7.03 35.66 -26.45
C PRO A 799 -8.00 36.07 -25.35
N GLY A 800 -8.59 37.26 -25.50
CA GLY A 800 -9.56 37.81 -24.56
C GLY A 800 -10.81 36.92 -24.38
N PRO A 801 -11.56 37.09 -23.28
CA PRO A 801 -12.65 36.18 -22.90
C PRO A 801 -13.75 36.02 -23.97
N ASN A 802 -13.97 37.06 -24.77
CA ASN A 802 -14.99 37.14 -25.83
C ASN A 802 -14.48 36.68 -27.22
N ALA A 803 -13.25 36.18 -27.34
CA ALA A 803 -12.69 35.75 -28.62
C ALA A 803 -13.44 34.53 -29.20
N SER A 804 -13.48 34.45 -30.53
CA SER A 804 -14.08 33.33 -31.24
C SER A 804 -13.37 32.01 -30.97
N ARG A 805 -14.05 30.90 -31.28
CA ARG A 805 -13.46 29.56 -31.15
C ARG A 805 -12.19 29.40 -32.00
N GLU A 806 -12.14 29.97 -33.21
CA GLU A 806 -10.94 29.89 -34.05
C GLU A 806 -9.76 30.69 -33.48
N GLU A 807 -10.00 31.88 -32.92
CA GLU A 807 -8.94 32.68 -32.28
C GLU A 807 -8.41 31.96 -31.04
N ARG A 808 -9.30 31.35 -30.24
CA ARG A 808 -8.93 30.45 -29.15
C ARG A 808 -8.07 29.29 -29.63
N GLU A 809 -8.48 28.55 -30.65
CA GLU A 809 -7.74 27.38 -31.17
C GLU A 809 -6.38 27.75 -31.80
N LYS A 810 -6.27 28.91 -32.45
CA LYS A 810 -5.00 29.44 -33.00
C LYS A 810 -3.99 29.84 -31.92
N ALA A 811 -4.46 30.24 -30.73
CA ALA A 811 -3.62 30.61 -29.60
C ALA A 811 -3.20 29.45 -28.68
N LEU A 812 -3.77 28.26 -28.86
CA LEU A 812 -3.42 27.08 -28.06
C LEU A 812 -1.95 26.67 -28.26
N PRO A 813 -1.27 26.15 -27.23
CA PRO A 813 -0.04 25.39 -27.39
C PRO A 813 -0.31 24.13 -28.24
N GLU A 814 0.69 23.68 -28.99
CA GLU A 814 0.59 22.50 -29.84
C GLU A 814 1.32 21.31 -29.25
N VAL A 815 0.74 20.12 -29.42
CA VAL A 815 1.28 18.84 -29.00
C VAL A 815 1.20 17.83 -30.15
N PHE A 816 2.00 16.77 -30.09
CA PHE A 816 1.84 15.61 -30.98
C PHE A 816 1.52 14.38 -30.13
N ILE A 817 0.51 13.61 -30.54
CA ILE A 817 0.18 12.31 -29.93
C ILE A 817 -0.30 11.31 -30.98
N GLN A 818 0.41 10.19 -31.04
CA GLN A 818 0.09 8.99 -31.80
C GLN A 818 0.11 7.83 -30.80
N TYR A 819 -0.90 6.95 -30.86
CA TYR A 819 -1.13 5.90 -29.88
C TYR A 819 -1.50 4.57 -30.53
N THR A 820 -1.23 3.47 -29.84
CA THR A 820 -1.61 2.12 -30.28
C THR A 820 -3.05 1.81 -29.85
N ASP A 821 -3.92 1.52 -30.82
CA ASP A 821 -5.30 1.08 -30.57
C ASP A 821 -5.31 -0.29 -29.86
N PRO A 822 -5.88 -0.42 -28.64
CA PRO A 822 -5.80 -1.64 -27.85
C PRO A 822 -6.67 -2.80 -28.35
N GLN A 823 -7.62 -2.55 -29.27
CA GLN A 823 -8.41 -3.60 -29.92
C GLN A 823 -7.73 -4.10 -31.20
N LYS A 824 -7.16 -3.18 -31.98
CA LYS A 824 -6.62 -3.46 -33.33
C LYS A 824 -5.10 -3.66 -33.36
N ASN A 825 -4.38 -3.23 -32.33
CA ASN A 825 -2.92 -3.18 -32.26
C ASN A 825 -2.27 -2.39 -33.42
N VAL A 826 -2.90 -1.30 -33.86
CA VAL A 826 -2.39 -0.40 -34.91
C VAL A 826 -2.17 1.01 -34.39
N ARG A 827 -1.24 1.75 -35.00
CA ARG A 827 -0.97 3.15 -34.66
C ARG A 827 -2.06 4.07 -35.20
N CYS A 828 -2.65 4.86 -34.32
CA CYS A 828 -3.64 5.90 -34.61
C CYS A 828 -3.08 7.28 -34.23
N LEU A 829 -3.28 8.27 -35.11
CA LEU A 829 -2.91 9.66 -34.88
C LEU A 829 -4.15 10.46 -34.46
N TYR A 830 -4.01 11.37 -33.49
CA TYR A 830 -5.07 12.33 -33.17
C TYR A 830 -4.69 13.75 -33.62
N GLU A 831 -5.64 14.44 -34.26
CA GLU A 831 -5.55 15.85 -34.65
C GLU A 831 -6.81 16.59 -34.16
N GLY A 832 -6.64 17.71 -33.44
CA GLY A 832 -7.75 18.47 -32.87
C GLY A 832 -7.47 19.04 -31.49
N VAL A 833 -8.47 19.65 -30.87
CA VAL A 833 -8.37 20.18 -29.50
C VAL A 833 -8.43 19.02 -28.50
N CYS A 834 -7.63 19.08 -27.43
CA CYS A 834 -7.69 18.16 -26.30
C CYS A 834 -7.31 18.89 -25.00
N ILE A 835 -7.57 18.24 -23.86
CA ILE A 835 -6.97 18.63 -22.57
C ILE A 835 -5.79 17.72 -22.24
N ILE A 836 -4.78 18.30 -21.58
CA ILE A 836 -3.71 17.56 -20.89
C ILE A 836 -3.74 17.87 -19.39
N ALA A 837 -3.42 16.87 -18.56
CA ALA A 837 -3.40 16.98 -17.10
C ALA A 837 -2.43 15.98 -16.47
N ARG A 838 -1.99 16.23 -15.22
CA ARG A 838 -1.20 15.30 -14.39
C ARG A 838 -1.91 14.99 -13.08
N ASN A 839 -1.74 13.77 -12.55
CA ASN A 839 -2.34 13.35 -11.28
C ASN A 839 -1.43 13.61 -10.07
N PRO A 840 -1.87 14.36 -9.04
CA PRO A 840 -3.22 14.92 -8.85
C PRO A 840 -3.35 16.33 -9.44
N SER A 841 -4.48 16.62 -10.09
CA SER A 841 -4.86 18.00 -10.41
C SER A 841 -5.70 18.56 -9.25
N LEU A 842 -5.29 19.66 -8.64
CA LEU A 842 -6.00 20.27 -7.50
C LEU A 842 -6.45 21.72 -7.80
N HIS A 843 -5.73 22.43 -8.67
CA HIS A 843 -6.04 23.79 -9.09
C HIS A 843 -6.69 23.81 -10.49
N ARG A 844 -7.56 24.79 -10.74
CA ARG A 844 -8.18 25.06 -12.06
C ARG A 844 -7.18 25.10 -13.23
N GLY A 845 -5.98 25.64 -12.99
CA GLY A 845 -4.91 25.73 -13.99
C GLY A 845 -4.08 24.47 -14.22
N ASP A 846 -4.29 23.37 -13.46
CA ASP A 846 -3.54 22.11 -13.64
C ASP A 846 -3.97 21.30 -14.87
N ILE A 847 -5.15 21.62 -15.41
CA ILE A 847 -5.65 21.09 -16.67
C ILE A 847 -5.43 22.16 -17.75
N ARG A 848 -4.78 21.80 -18.85
CA ARG A 848 -4.44 22.72 -19.95
C ARG A 848 -5.17 22.29 -21.22
N VAL A 849 -5.88 23.21 -21.87
CA VAL A 849 -6.36 22.98 -23.25
C VAL A 849 -5.19 23.18 -24.21
N VAL A 850 -5.01 22.25 -25.15
CA VAL A 850 -3.95 22.26 -26.16
C VAL A 850 -4.49 21.74 -27.51
N ARG A 851 -3.70 21.88 -28.58
CA ARG A 851 -4.05 21.42 -29.93
C ARG A 851 -3.11 20.31 -30.39
N ALA A 852 -3.63 19.09 -30.54
CA ALA A 852 -2.91 18.00 -31.17
C ALA A 852 -2.78 18.25 -32.69
N VAL A 853 -1.57 18.11 -33.23
CA VAL A 853 -1.26 18.39 -34.64
C VAL A 853 -0.39 17.30 -35.28
N ASN A 854 -0.60 17.04 -36.56
CA ASN A 854 0.19 16.09 -37.35
C ASN A 854 1.51 16.69 -37.82
N CYS A 855 2.53 16.55 -36.98
CA CYS A 855 3.91 16.92 -37.32
C CYS A 855 4.63 15.73 -37.98
N ALA A 856 4.96 15.84 -39.27
CA ALA A 856 5.59 14.76 -40.04
C ALA A 856 6.95 14.29 -39.46
N PRO A 857 7.87 15.18 -39.03
CA PRO A 857 9.07 14.79 -38.28
C PRO A 857 8.83 13.90 -37.05
N LEU A 858 7.71 14.10 -36.34
CA LEU A 858 7.42 13.42 -35.07
C LEU A 858 6.71 12.06 -35.21
N ARG A 859 6.34 11.62 -36.43
CA ARG A 859 5.58 10.37 -36.66
C ARG A 859 6.28 9.08 -36.23
N HIS A 860 7.56 9.13 -35.87
CA HIS A 860 8.30 8.02 -35.27
C HIS A 860 7.99 7.83 -33.77
N MET A 861 7.41 8.83 -33.11
CA MET A 861 6.93 8.77 -31.73
C MET A 861 5.55 8.11 -31.67
N CYS A 862 5.36 7.17 -30.74
CA CYS A 862 4.10 6.52 -30.45
C CYS A 862 4.02 6.25 -28.93
N ASP A 863 2.80 6.23 -28.39
CA ASP A 863 2.52 5.93 -26.98
C ASP A 863 3.22 6.88 -25.99
N VAL A 864 3.40 8.12 -26.44
CA VAL A 864 3.96 9.26 -25.71
C VAL A 864 3.21 10.54 -26.09
N LEU A 865 3.15 11.49 -25.15
CA LEU A 865 2.74 12.87 -25.42
C LEU A 865 3.98 13.70 -25.71
N VAL A 866 4.14 14.17 -26.95
CA VAL A 866 5.25 15.06 -27.34
C VAL A 866 4.83 16.51 -27.12
N MET A 867 5.58 17.21 -26.28
CA MET A 867 5.35 18.60 -25.88
C MET A 867 6.36 19.56 -26.54
N PRO A 868 6.00 20.83 -26.77
CA PRO A 868 6.85 21.79 -27.47
C PRO A 868 8.09 22.13 -26.65
N SER A 869 9.24 22.28 -27.30
CA SER A 869 10.52 22.71 -26.69
C SER A 869 10.69 24.23 -26.59
N VAL A 870 9.67 24.99 -26.99
CA VAL A 870 9.64 26.45 -27.05
C VAL A 870 8.44 27.02 -26.28
N GLY A 871 8.48 28.31 -25.97
CA GLY A 871 7.42 29.04 -25.26
C GLY A 871 7.94 29.80 -24.04
N ASP A 872 7.04 30.49 -23.34
CA ASP A 872 7.37 31.32 -22.16
C ASP A 872 7.41 30.50 -20.86
N ARG A 873 6.66 29.40 -20.82
CA ARG A 873 6.61 28.39 -19.75
C ARG A 873 6.34 27.03 -20.38
N ASP A 874 6.98 26.00 -19.86
CA ASP A 874 6.84 24.61 -20.28
C ASP A 874 5.49 24.02 -19.84
N LEU A 875 4.91 23.13 -20.65
CA LEU A 875 3.64 22.47 -20.32
C LEU A 875 3.71 21.54 -19.08
N PRO A 876 4.80 20.78 -18.83
CA PRO A 876 4.97 19.99 -17.60
C PRO A 876 4.76 20.80 -16.31
N SER A 877 5.43 21.94 -16.16
CA SER A 877 5.36 22.76 -14.95
C SER A 877 3.99 23.42 -14.73
N MET A 878 3.13 23.47 -15.74
CA MET A 878 1.72 23.87 -15.60
C MET A 878 0.85 22.75 -15.03
N CYS A 879 1.15 21.49 -15.35
CA CYS A 879 0.35 20.32 -15.00
C CYS A 879 0.67 19.84 -13.57
N SER A 880 0.20 20.56 -12.56
CA SER A 880 0.54 20.32 -11.14
C SER A 880 2.05 20.34 -10.86
N GLY A 881 2.86 21.09 -11.63
CA GLY A 881 4.33 21.12 -11.45
C GLY A 881 5.02 19.80 -11.83
N GLY A 882 4.75 19.28 -13.03
CA GLY A 882 5.39 18.09 -13.57
C GLY A 882 6.73 18.34 -14.26
N ASP A 883 7.40 17.24 -14.62
CA ASP A 883 8.63 17.21 -15.41
C ASP A 883 8.55 16.10 -16.48
N LEU A 884 9.68 15.76 -17.12
CA LEU A 884 9.81 14.69 -18.12
C LEU A 884 10.76 13.57 -17.66
N ASP A 885 10.96 13.39 -16.35
CA ASP A 885 11.82 12.33 -15.76
C ASP A 885 11.08 10.99 -15.53
N GLY A 886 9.80 10.99 -15.88
CA GLY A 886 8.95 9.81 -16.05
C GLY A 886 7.53 9.98 -15.52
N ASP A 887 7.03 11.22 -15.52
CA ASP A 887 5.64 11.57 -15.25
C ASP A 887 4.69 11.04 -16.35
N ASP A 888 3.50 10.67 -15.91
CA ASP A 888 2.40 10.24 -16.78
C ASP A 888 1.37 11.37 -16.96
N TYR A 889 1.04 11.64 -18.21
CA TYR A 889 0.10 12.67 -18.62
C TYR A 889 -1.19 12.04 -19.12
N ILE A 890 -2.32 12.53 -18.59
CA ILE A 890 -3.65 12.25 -19.13
C ILE A 890 -3.87 13.19 -20.29
N VAL A 891 -4.24 12.64 -21.45
CA VAL A 891 -4.70 13.36 -22.63
C VAL A 891 -6.13 12.94 -22.89
N ILE A 892 -7.08 13.88 -22.95
CA ILE A 892 -8.49 13.60 -23.24
C ILE A 892 -8.95 14.48 -24.39
N TRP A 893 -9.53 13.85 -25.41
CA TRP A 893 -10.12 14.49 -26.58
C TRP A 893 -11.64 14.28 -26.69
N ASP A 894 -12.26 13.76 -25.63
CA ASP A 894 -13.72 13.70 -25.47
C ASP A 894 -14.32 15.13 -25.51
N PRO A 895 -15.15 15.48 -26.51
CA PRO A 895 -15.71 16.83 -26.65
C PRO A 895 -16.61 17.25 -25.47
N GLU A 896 -17.19 16.30 -24.73
CA GLU A 896 -18.06 16.58 -23.59
C GLU A 896 -17.27 16.88 -22.31
N LEU A 897 -15.96 16.59 -22.30
CA LEU A 897 -15.02 16.91 -21.21
C LEU A 897 -14.17 18.16 -21.47
N LEU A 898 -14.34 18.82 -22.63
CA LEU A 898 -13.68 20.10 -22.91
C LEU A 898 -14.26 21.21 -22.00
N PRO A 899 -13.42 21.93 -21.23
CA PRO A 899 -13.87 23.00 -20.34
C PRO A 899 -14.34 24.25 -21.10
N LYS A 900 -15.05 25.14 -20.39
CA LYS A 900 -15.48 26.45 -20.94
C LYS A 900 -14.36 27.49 -20.88
N GLU A 901 -13.58 27.42 -19.80
CA GLU A 901 -12.35 28.19 -19.61
C GLU A 901 -11.16 27.38 -20.12
N TRP A 902 -10.42 27.91 -21.11
CA TRP A 902 -9.35 27.17 -21.79
C TRP A 902 -7.93 27.51 -21.29
N ASN A 903 -7.75 28.73 -20.79
CA ASN A 903 -6.49 29.22 -20.26
C ASN A 903 -6.67 29.75 -18.82
N ALA A 904 -7.05 28.87 -17.90
CA ALA A 904 -7.00 29.16 -16.46
C ALA A 904 -5.54 29.33 -16.01
N GLU A 905 -5.25 30.26 -15.10
CA GLU A 905 -3.87 30.56 -14.71
C GLU A 905 -3.19 29.33 -14.03
N PRO A 906 -2.08 28.81 -14.58
CA PRO A 906 -1.40 27.63 -14.02
C PRO A 906 -0.64 27.96 -12.73
N PHE A 907 -1.01 27.31 -11.63
CA PHE A 907 -0.47 27.57 -10.28
C PHE A 907 1.06 27.49 -10.23
N HIS A 908 1.67 28.27 -9.33
CA HIS A 908 3.11 28.32 -9.17
C HIS A 908 3.60 27.33 -8.11
N TYR A 909 3.86 26.10 -8.53
CA TYR A 909 4.48 25.02 -7.75
C TYR A 909 5.97 25.29 -7.46
N ASN A 910 6.24 26.40 -6.77
CA ASN A 910 7.59 26.76 -6.34
C ASN A 910 7.97 25.94 -5.10
N ALA A 911 9.01 25.11 -5.21
CA ALA A 911 9.58 24.43 -4.05
C ALA A 911 10.14 25.46 -3.03
N PRO A 912 9.96 25.25 -1.71
CA PRO A 912 10.62 26.08 -0.70
C PRO A 912 12.15 25.95 -0.75
N GLU A 913 12.88 26.94 -0.24
CA GLU A 913 14.34 26.86 -0.16
C GLU A 913 14.76 25.62 0.66
N PRO A 914 15.64 24.77 0.13
CA PRO A 914 15.96 23.50 0.76
C PRO A 914 16.93 23.67 1.94
N VAL A 915 16.74 22.89 3.00
CA VAL A 915 17.64 22.85 4.15
C VAL A 915 18.99 22.25 3.71
N ARG A 916 20.07 23.02 3.87
CA ARG A 916 21.44 22.64 3.47
C ARG A 916 22.31 22.42 4.70
N LYS A 917 23.24 21.47 4.61
CA LYS A 917 24.33 21.27 5.57
C LYS A 917 25.61 20.96 4.81
N GLU A 918 26.72 21.61 5.18
CA GLU A 918 27.97 21.52 4.41
C GLU A 918 28.57 20.10 4.43
N ASN A 919 28.53 19.45 5.59
CA ASN A 919 28.86 18.04 5.77
C ASN A 919 27.62 17.29 6.27
N VAL A 920 27.02 16.48 5.40
CA VAL A 920 25.86 15.63 5.70
C VAL A 920 26.35 14.28 6.19
N SER A 921 26.06 13.93 7.45
CA SER A 921 26.38 12.64 8.04
C SER A 921 25.26 11.61 7.83
N ILE A 922 25.53 10.36 8.22
CA ILE A 922 24.49 9.32 8.28
C ILE A 922 23.45 9.64 9.37
N ASP A 923 23.85 10.24 10.49
CA ASP A 923 22.91 10.72 11.51
C ASP A 923 21.94 11.78 10.99
N ASP A 924 22.38 12.68 10.11
CA ASP A 924 21.48 13.65 9.47
C ASP A 924 20.43 12.94 8.60
N ILE A 925 20.84 11.91 7.86
CA ILE A 925 19.95 11.09 7.02
C ILE A 925 18.96 10.27 7.85
N ILE A 926 19.35 9.84 9.04
CA ILE A 926 18.49 9.16 10.02
C ILE A 926 17.51 10.16 10.66
N ASN A 927 18.00 11.32 11.08
CA ASN A 927 17.16 12.36 11.68
C ASN A 927 16.10 12.86 10.68
N PHE A 928 16.48 13.12 9.42
CA PHE A 928 15.50 13.51 8.39
C PHE A 928 14.43 12.43 8.13
N PHE A 929 14.75 11.15 8.26
CA PHE A 929 13.75 10.07 8.15
C PHE A 929 12.75 10.10 9.31
N TYR A 930 13.25 10.32 10.53
CA TYR A 930 12.44 10.55 11.73
C TYR A 930 11.54 11.81 11.57
N ASP A 931 12.10 12.93 11.12
CA ASP A 931 11.37 14.17 10.89
C ASP A 931 10.29 13.99 9.82
N TYR A 932 10.61 13.27 8.73
CA TYR A 932 9.67 12.98 7.65
C TYR A 932 8.47 12.18 8.14
N MET A 933 8.67 11.15 8.95
CA MET A 933 7.58 10.36 9.53
C MET A 933 6.70 11.19 10.47
N GLN A 934 7.27 12.14 11.20
CA GLN A 934 6.52 13.11 12.01
C GLN A 934 5.72 14.14 11.20
N ASN A 935 6.00 14.27 9.89
CA ASN A 935 5.43 15.30 9.02
C ASN A 935 4.88 14.77 7.67
N ASP A 936 4.52 13.48 7.58
CA ASP A 936 3.85 12.85 6.41
C ASP A 936 2.37 13.29 6.30
N TYR A 937 2.16 14.60 6.14
CA TYR A 937 0.84 15.23 6.07
C TYR A 937 0.21 15.20 4.67
N LEU A 938 0.95 14.83 3.62
CA LEU A 938 0.51 14.83 2.22
C LEU A 938 -0.90 14.21 2.05
N GLY A 939 -1.10 13.03 2.65
CA GLY A 939 -2.37 12.31 2.63
C GLY A 939 -3.53 12.98 3.37
N ARG A 940 -3.23 13.72 4.44
CA ARG A 940 -4.25 14.51 5.19
C ARG A 940 -4.60 15.78 4.44
N ILE A 941 -3.62 16.46 3.86
CA ILE A 941 -3.81 17.67 3.05
C ILE A 941 -4.71 17.35 1.85
N ALA A 942 -4.44 16.26 1.11
CA ALA A 942 -5.28 15.82 0.00
C ALA A 942 -6.73 15.48 0.43
N HIS A 943 -6.90 14.85 1.61
CA HIS A 943 -8.23 14.57 2.18
C HIS A 943 -8.95 15.84 2.68
N ALA A 944 -8.24 16.78 3.28
CA ALA A 944 -8.80 18.05 3.71
C ALA A 944 -9.23 18.90 2.50
N HIS A 945 -8.43 18.93 1.42
CA HIS A 945 -8.78 19.60 0.17
C HIS A 945 -10.05 19.00 -0.45
N LEU A 946 -10.14 17.68 -0.52
CA LEU A 946 -11.30 16.97 -1.05
C LEU A 946 -12.59 17.27 -0.25
N ALA A 947 -12.52 17.28 1.08
CA ALA A 947 -13.66 17.58 1.94
C ALA A 947 -14.00 19.08 2.01
N ALA A 948 -13.02 19.98 1.85
CA ALA A 948 -13.22 21.42 1.77
C ALA A 948 -13.87 21.83 0.43
N ALA A 949 -13.38 21.30 -0.70
CA ALA A 949 -13.95 21.56 -2.02
C ALA A 949 -15.39 21.05 -2.15
N ASP A 950 -15.77 19.99 -1.42
CA ASP A 950 -17.15 19.54 -1.35
C ASP A 950 -18.00 20.40 -0.40
N CYS A 951 -17.49 20.74 0.80
CA CYS A 951 -18.25 21.49 1.82
C CYS A 951 -18.46 22.97 1.48
N LEU A 952 -17.43 23.65 0.99
CA LEU A 952 -17.43 25.11 0.81
C LEU A 952 -18.17 25.53 -0.48
N PRO A 953 -18.87 26.69 -0.50
CA PRO A 953 -19.61 27.14 -1.68
C PRO A 953 -18.74 27.26 -2.93
N ASP A 954 -17.59 27.92 -2.80
CA ASP A 954 -16.67 28.25 -3.90
C ASP A 954 -15.78 27.07 -4.33
N GLY A 955 -15.93 25.91 -3.67
CA GLY A 955 -15.22 24.68 -4.02
C GLY A 955 -13.70 24.82 -3.96
N ILE A 956 -13.03 24.44 -5.04
CA ILE A 956 -11.56 24.47 -5.16
C ILE A 956 -10.98 25.89 -5.19
N ASP A 957 -11.77 26.88 -5.60
CA ASP A 957 -11.34 28.29 -5.66
C ASP A 957 -11.46 29.00 -4.29
N SER A 958 -11.94 28.30 -3.26
CA SER A 958 -11.98 28.82 -1.90
C SER A 958 -10.58 29.02 -1.30
N GLU A 959 -10.40 30.07 -0.48
CA GLU A 959 -9.12 30.42 0.14
C GLU A 959 -8.49 29.23 0.92
N GLN A 960 -9.32 28.40 1.56
CA GLN A 960 -8.85 27.22 2.30
C GLN A 960 -8.36 26.11 1.35
N CYS A 961 -9.02 25.89 0.20
CA CYS A 961 -8.51 24.98 -0.82
C CYS A 961 -7.20 25.49 -1.43
N LEU A 962 -7.09 26.78 -1.76
CA LEU A 962 -5.85 27.37 -2.31
C LEU A 962 -4.66 27.25 -1.32
N LYS A 963 -4.89 27.46 -0.01
CA LYS A 963 -3.87 27.16 1.04
C LYS A 963 -3.48 25.68 1.06
N LEU A 964 -4.45 24.79 0.94
CA LEU A 964 -4.22 23.34 0.89
C LEU A 964 -3.48 22.89 -0.39
N VAL A 965 -3.67 23.56 -1.53
CA VAL A 965 -2.84 23.34 -2.75
C VAL A 965 -1.38 23.73 -2.47
N GLY A 966 -1.12 24.89 -1.86
CA GLY A 966 0.23 25.32 -1.47
C GLY A 966 0.91 24.32 -0.52
N LEU A 967 0.21 23.89 0.54
CA LEU A 967 0.71 22.86 1.46
C LEU A 967 0.91 21.50 0.77
N HIS A 968 0.07 21.14 -0.20
CA HIS A 968 0.23 19.91 -0.97
C HIS A 968 1.51 19.95 -1.82
N SER A 969 1.81 21.09 -2.46
CA SER A 969 3.07 21.32 -3.18
C SER A 969 4.27 21.12 -2.24
N MET A 970 4.27 21.75 -1.07
CA MET A 970 5.33 21.58 -0.06
C MET A 970 5.46 20.12 0.37
N ALA A 971 4.35 19.40 0.59
CA ALA A 971 4.36 18.01 1.05
C ALA A 971 4.86 17.01 -0.03
N VAL A 972 4.64 17.30 -1.32
CA VAL A 972 5.20 16.53 -2.45
C VAL A 972 6.72 16.72 -2.55
N ASP A 973 7.21 17.95 -2.34
CA ASP A 973 8.63 18.29 -2.43
C ASP A 973 9.41 18.15 -1.12
N TYR A 974 8.77 17.84 0.01
CA TYR A 974 9.44 17.63 1.28
C TYR A 974 10.59 16.59 1.22
N PRO A 975 10.47 15.41 0.55
CA PRO A 975 11.58 14.49 0.29
C PRO A 975 12.72 15.06 -0.57
N LYS A 976 12.52 16.21 -1.23
CA LYS A 976 13.51 16.91 -2.07
C LYS A 976 14.06 18.18 -1.39
N THR A 977 13.41 18.71 -0.36
CA THR A 977 13.75 20.02 0.23
C THR A 977 14.20 19.95 1.68
N GLY A 978 13.70 18.98 2.46
CA GLY A 978 13.87 18.98 3.90
C GLY A 978 12.90 19.90 4.65
N VAL A 979 12.01 20.62 3.96
CA VAL A 979 11.03 21.54 4.57
C VAL A 979 9.66 20.87 4.66
N PRO A 980 9.11 20.62 5.86
CA PRO A 980 7.80 19.99 6.03
C PRO A 980 6.65 20.92 5.65
N ALA A 981 5.55 20.34 5.17
CA ALA A 981 4.27 21.04 5.07
C ALA A 981 3.56 21.05 6.43
N LEU A 982 3.59 22.19 7.13
CA LEU A 982 2.92 22.37 8.41
C LEU A 982 1.41 22.57 8.20
N MET A 983 0.65 21.47 8.27
CA MET A 983 -0.81 21.51 8.23
C MET A 983 -1.36 22.02 9.58
N THR A 984 -1.72 23.30 9.63
CA THR A 984 -2.34 23.92 10.80
C THR A 984 -3.74 23.35 11.06
N ARG A 985 -4.15 23.30 12.34
CA ARG A 985 -5.37 22.57 12.74
C ARG A 985 -6.68 23.22 12.30
N ASP A 986 -6.68 24.50 11.91
CA ASP A 986 -7.82 25.15 11.25
C ASP A 986 -8.09 24.57 9.85
N LEU A 987 -7.07 24.00 9.19
CA LEU A 987 -7.20 23.29 7.91
C LEU A 987 -7.56 21.81 8.08
N GLU A 988 -7.49 21.25 9.28
CA GLU A 988 -8.12 19.94 9.57
C GLU A 988 -9.64 20.03 9.39
N ARG A 989 -10.30 18.89 9.10
CA ARG A 989 -11.73 18.86 8.79
C ARG A 989 -12.49 18.10 9.86
N SER A 990 -13.41 18.79 10.53
CA SER A 990 -14.32 18.21 11.51
C SER A 990 -15.56 17.54 10.88
N GLN A 991 -15.88 17.93 9.64
CA GLN A 991 -16.99 17.38 8.86
C GLN A 991 -16.49 16.74 7.56
N TRP A 992 -17.12 15.64 7.14
CA TRP A 992 -16.67 14.80 6.03
C TRP A 992 -17.84 14.43 5.10
N PRO A 993 -17.69 14.51 3.77
CA PRO A 993 -18.73 14.06 2.88
C PRO A 993 -18.82 12.52 2.87
N HIS A 994 -20.03 11.98 2.78
CA HIS A 994 -20.33 10.55 2.93
C HIS A 994 -19.57 9.64 1.95
N PHE A 995 -19.23 10.13 0.75
CA PHE A 995 -18.45 9.38 -0.24
C PHE A 995 -17.01 9.06 0.18
N MET A 996 -16.51 9.67 1.27
CA MET A 996 -15.20 9.35 1.87
C MET A 996 -15.28 8.20 2.89
N GLU A 997 -16.45 7.62 3.14
CA GLU A 997 -16.72 6.50 4.07
C GLU A 997 -16.11 6.66 5.48
N LYS A 998 -15.96 7.91 5.94
CA LYS A 998 -15.38 8.24 7.25
C LYS A 998 -16.27 7.74 8.38
N LYS A 999 -15.71 6.94 9.29
CA LYS A 999 -16.47 6.20 10.33
C LYS A 999 -16.89 7.06 11.54
N ARG A 1000 -16.83 8.39 11.46
CA ARG A 1000 -17.03 9.30 12.60
C ARG A 1000 -18.32 10.11 12.53
N SER A 1001 -18.74 10.57 13.71
CA SER A 1001 -19.62 11.73 13.86
C SER A 1001 -19.05 12.94 13.10
N GLY A 1002 -19.86 13.60 12.29
CA GLY A 1002 -19.42 14.67 11.38
C GLY A 1002 -19.62 14.36 9.89
N VAL A 1003 -20.10 13.16 9.54
CA VAL A 1003 -20.49 12.87 8.15
C VAL A 1003 -21.73 13.67 7.75
N TYR A 1004 -21.65 14.35 6.60
CA TYR A 1004 -22.79 14.94 5.89
C TYR A 1004 -23.00 14.23 4.54
N ARG A 1005 -24.23 14.24 4.01
CA ARG A 1005 -24.51 13.73 2.67
C ARG A 1005 -24.23 14.85 1.65
N SER A 1006 -23.22 14.64 0.82
CA SER A 1006 -22.89 15.56 -0.28
C SER A 1006 -23.98 15.53 -1.36
N THR A 1007 -24.37 16.72 -1.83
CA THR A 1007 -25.27 16.91 -2.98
C THR A 1007 -24.52 17.28 -4.26
N LYS A 1008 -23.21 17.53 -4.18
CA LYS A 1008 -22.34 17.82 -5.33
C LYS A 1008 -21.99 16.53 -6.09
N ILE A 1009 -21.32 16.68 -7.23
CA ILE A 1009 -21.02 15.60 -8.18
C ILE A 1009 -20.44 14.33 -7.54
N LEU A 1010 -19.46 14.43 -6.64
CA LEU A 1010 -18.82 13.26 -6.03
C LEU A 1010 -19.78 12.49 -5.10
N GLY A 1011 -20.67 13.19 -4.39
CA GLY A 1011 -21.74 12.58 -3.61
C GLY A 1011 -22.76 11.85 -4.47
N ARG A 1012 -23.16 12.46 -5.60
CA ARG A 1012 -24.10 11.88 -6.56
C ARG A 1012 -23.53 10.65 -7.27
N LEU A 1013 -22.26 10.70 -7.69
CA LEU A 1013 -21.55 9.56 -8.29
C LEU A 1013 -21.44 8.40 -7.30
N TYR A 1014 -21.02 8.66 -6.06
CA TYR A 1014 -20.93 7.63 -5.03
C TYR A 1014 -22.28 6.97 -4.71
N ASP A 1015 -23.37 7.75 -4.64
CA ASP A 1015 -24.70 7.22 -4.36
C ASP A 1015 -25.28 6.37 -5.50
N ALA A 1016 -24.84 6.60 -6.74
CA ALA A 1016 -25.30 5.84 -7.91
C ALA A 1016 -24.66 4.45 -8.08
N VAL A 1017 -23.61 4.10 -7.32
CA VAL A 1017 -22.97 2.77 -7.39
C VAL A 1017 -23.34 1.90 -6.19
N GLY A 1018 -23.83 0.68 -6.44
CA GLY A 1018 -24.05 -0.32 -5.39
C GLY A 1018 -22.75 -0.87 -4.79
N LYS A 1019 -22.79 -1.45 -3.58
CA LYS A 1019 -21.67 -2.26 -3.07
C LYS A 1019 -21.84 -3.71 -3.53
N ALA A 1020 -21.08 -4.11 -4.54
CA ALA A 1020 -20.97 -5.51 -4.92
C ALA A 1020 -20.16 -6.28 -3.87
N LYS A 1021 -20.66 -7.43 -3.43
CA LYS A 1021 -19.81 -8.49 -2.86
C LYS A 1021 -19.20 -9.29 -4.01
N PHE A 1022 -18.03 -9.86 -3.78
CA PHE A 1022 -17.53 -10.96 -4.59
C PHE A 1022 -17.89 -12.28 -3.92
N GLU A 1023 -18.55 -13.14 -4.68
CA GLU A 1023 -18.90 -14.51 -4.32
C GLU A 1023 -18.44 -15.37 -5.52
N PRO A 1024 -17.44 -16.26 -5.35
CA PRO A 1024 -16.86 -17.02 -6.46
C PRO A 1024 -17.87 -18.00 -7.05
N HIS A 1025 -17.76 -18.26 -8.35
CA HIS A 1025 -18.63 -19.22 -9.01
C HIS A 1025 -18.07 -20.64 -8.92
N LEU A 1026 -18.36 -21.29 -7.80
CA LEU A 1026 -17.92 -22.66 -7.54
C LEU A 1026 -18.92 -23.73 -8.05
N LEU A 1027 -20.13 -23.33 -8.48
CA LEU A 1027 -21.17 -24.28 -8.88
C LEU A 1027 -21.02 -24.83 -10.31
N GLY A 1028 -20.29 -24.12 -11.18
CA GLY A 1028 -20.06 -24.49 -12.57
C GLY A 1028 -19.12 -25.68 -12.76
N ASP A 1029 -19.15 -26.25 -13.97
CA ASP A 1029 -18.47 -27.48 -14.32
C ASP A 1029 -17.10 -27.22 -15.00
N PHE A 1030 -16.19 -28.19 -14.88
CA PHE A 1030 -14.87 -28.13 -15.50
C PHE A 1030 -14.99 -28.46 -17.01
N ASP A 1031 -14.15 -27.86 -17.85
CA ASP A 1031 -14.28 -27.92 -19.31
C ASP A 1031 -14.00 -29.33 -19.87
N GLU A 1032 -15.05 -29.98 -20.35
CA GLU A 1032 -15.01 -31.30 -20.98
C GLU A 1032 -14.08 -31.39 -22.20
N ARG A 1033 -13.80 -30.27 -22.89
CA ARG A 1033 -12.82 -30.22 -24.00
C ARG A 1033 -11.39 -30.48 -23.55
N ILE A 1034 -11.14 -30.35 -22.24
CA ILE A 1034 -9.87 -30.74 -21.59
C ILE A 1034 -10.04 -32.11 -20.93
N LEU A 1035 -11.14 -32.35 -20.20
CA LEU A 1035 -11.35 -33.58 -19.42
C LEU A 1035 -11.49 -34.86 -20.27
N ILE A 1036 -11.85 -34.73 -21.55
CA ILE A 1036 -11.90 -35.87 -22.48
C ILE A 1036 -10.51 -36.44 -22.84
N HIS A 1037 -9.42 -35.72 -22.56
CA HIS A 1037 -8.06 -36.19 -22.80
C HIS A 1037 -7.50 -36.84 -21.54
N ALA A 1038 -7.41 -38.17 -21.50
CA ALA A 1038 -6.89 -38.88 -20.33
C ALA A 1038 -5.45 -38.42 -19.95
N PRO A 1039 -5.15 -38.15 -18.66
CA PRO A 1039 -3.83 -37.75 -18.22
C PRO A 1039 -2.82 -38.89 -18.32
N GLN A 1040 -1.56 -38.57 -18.62
CA GLN A 1040 -0.48 -39.56 -18.70
C GLN A 1040 0.01 -39.93 -17.30
N GLU A 1041 -0.09 -41.20 -16.93
CA GLU A 1041 0.22 -41.73 -15.58
C GLU A 1041 1.63 -41.33 -15.10
N GLU A 1042 2.61 -41.37 -16.00
CA GLU A 1042 4.02 -40.98 -15.77
C GLU A 1042 4.16 -39.55 -15.22
N VAL A 1043 3.24 -38.65 -15.58
CA VAL A 1043 3.25 -37.22 -15.25
C VAL A 1043 2.44 -36.91 -13.97
N ILE A 1044 1.44 -37.74 -13.62
CA ILE A 1044 0.50 -37.47 -12.51
C ILE A 1044 1.24 -37.30 -11.17
N GLY A 1045 2.25 -38.12 -10.89
CA GLY A 1045 3.01 -38.05 -9.63
C GLY A 1045 3.76 -36.73 -9.44
N PHE A 1046 4.44 -36.25 -10.50
CA PHE A 1046 5.11 -34.95 -10.50
C PHE A 1046 4.09 -33.81 -10.33
N VAL A 1047 3.01 -33.81 -11.11
CA VAL A 1047 2.04 -32.70 -11.13
C VAL A 1047 1.24 -32.62 -9.83
N ARG A 1048 0.96 -33.74 -9.15
CA ARG A 1048 0.29 -33.72 -7.83
C ARG A 1048 1.20 -33.13 -6.74
N SER A 1049 2.47 -33.55 -6.70
CA SER A 1049 3.49 -32.94 -5.81
C SER A 1049 3.69 -31.44 -6.09
N LEU A 1050 3.64 -31.06 -7.37
CA LEU A 1050 3.72 -29.68 -7.83
C LEU A 1050 2.51 -28.84 -7.37
N LYS A 1051 1.29 -29.39 -7.42
CA LYS A 1051 0.09 -28.71 -6.92
C LYS A 1051 0.15 -28.48 -5.40
N GLU A 1052 0.58 -29.46 -4.62
CA GLU A 1052 0.72 -29.28 -3.16
C GLU A 1052 1.67 -28.11 -2.81
N SER A 1053 2.81 -28.02 -3.51
CA SER A 1053 3.74 -26.88 -3.39
C SER A 1053 3.10 -25.55 -3.81
N TYR A 1054 2.35 -25.55 -4.92
CA TYR A 1054 1.69 -24.35 -5.44
C TYR A 1054 0.65 -23.80 -4.47
N ASP A 1055 -0.23 -24.67 -3.97
CA ASP A 1055 -1.30 -24.30 -3.05
C ASP A 1055 -0.72 -23.75 -1.73
N GLU A 1056 0.43 -24.26 -1.28
CA GLU A 1056 1.17 -23.66 -0.17
C GLU A 1056 1.76 -22.28 -0.49
N SER A 1057 2.40 -22.10 -1.65
CA SER A 1057 2.90 -20.80 -2.09
C SER A 1057 1.76 -19.76 -2.20
N MET A 1058 0.60 -20.18 -2.69
CA MET A 1058 -0.61 -19.36 -2.75
C MET A 1058 -1.10 -18.97 -1.33
N ARG A 1059 -1.24 -19.95 -0.41
CA ARG A 1059 -1.63 -19.67 0.99
C ARG A 1059 -0.65 -18.73 1.69
N ARG A 1060 0.67 -18.84 1.45
CA ARG A 1060 1.69 -17.93 1.99
C ARG A 1060 1.44 -16.49 1.55
N ILE A 1061 1.17 -16.25 0.26
CA ILE A 1061 0.88 -14.91 -0.28
C ILE A 1061 -0.44 -14.36 0.28
N MET A 1062 -1.51 -15.17 0.31
CA MET A 1062 -2.80 -14.78 0.90
C MET A 1062 -2.67 -14.37 2.36
N ALA A 1063 -1.99 -15.20 3.16
CA ALA A 1063 -1.84 -15.02 4.61
C ALA A 1063 -0.85 -13.90 4.99
N GLN A 1064 0.15 -13.62 4.14
CA GLN A 1064 1.05 -12.47 4.27
C GLN A 1064 0.31 -11.14 4.08
N HIS A 1065 -0.64 -11.09 3.15
CA HIS A 1065 -1.29 -9.86 2.70
C HIS A 1065 -2.74 -9.68 3.17
N GLN A 1066 -3.29 -10.64 3.90
CA GLN A 1066 -4.69 -10.71 4.35
C GLN A 1066 -5.70 -10.62 3.19
N ILE A 1067 -5.42 -11.39 2.13
CA ILE A 1067 -6.28 -11.51 0.94
C ILE A 1067 -7.23 -12.70 1.14
N ALA A 1068 -8.50 -12.55 0.75
CA ALA A 1068 -9.54 -13.53 1.09
C ALA A 1068 -9.60 -14.75 0.15
N SER A 1069 -9.14 -14.63 -1.10
CA SER A 1069 -9.27 -15.69 -2.11
C SER A 1069 -8.03 -15.88 -3.00
N GLU A 1070 -7.88 -17.08 -3.56
CA GLU A 1070 -6.85 -17.37 -4.58
C GLU A 1070 -7.04 -16.53 -5.85
N PHE A 1071 -8.30 -16.24 -6.22
CA PHE A 1071 -8.65 -15.46 -7.40
C PHE A 1071 -8.11 -14.04 -7.32
N GLU A 1072 -8.17 -13.40 -6.15
CA GLU A 1072 -7.61 -12.07 -5.89
C GLU A 1072 -6.08 -12.04 -6.00
N VAL A 1073 -5.39 -13.09 -5.58
CA VAL A 1073 -3.93 -13.20 -5.77
C VAL A 1073 -3.60 -13.45 -7.24
N TRP A 1074 -4.22 -14.45 -7.86
CA TRP A 1074 -3.90 -14.87 -9.22
C TRP A 1074 -4.17 -13.76 -10.24
N SER A 1075 -5.33 -13.10 -10.12
CA SER A 1075 -5.74 -11.99 -11.00
C SER A 1075 -5.17 -10.63 -10.60
N THR A 1076 -4.70 -10.48 -9.36
CA THR A 1076 -4.32 -9.21 -8.71
C THR A 1076 -5.46 -8.23 -8.42
N PHE A 1077 -6.73 -8.59 -8.70
CA PHE A 1077 -7.91 -7.73 -8.49
C PHE A 1077 -8.40 -7.70 -7.04
N VAL A 1078 -7.50 -7.38 -6.11
CA VAL A 1078 -7.73 -7.51 -4.67
C VAL A 1078 -8.82 -6.55 -4.15
N LEU A 1079 -9.80 -7.09 -3.42
CA LEU A 1079 -10.90 -6.34 -2.83
C LEU A 1079 -10.61 -5.93 -1.39
N HIS A 1080 -9.84 -6.70 -0.62
CA HIS A 1080 -9.33 -6.31 0.69
C HIS A 1080 -7.93 -6.87 0.97
N HIS A 1081 -7.14 -6.11 1.71
CA HIS A 1081 -5.78 -6.45 2.12
C HIS A 1081 -5.44 -5.79 3.47
N SER A 1082 -4.28 -6.16 4.02
CA SER A 1082 -3.78 -5.76 5.35
C SER A 1082 -3.52 -4.26 5.57
N LYS A 1083 -3.58 -3.42 4.51
CA LYS A 1083 -3.36 -1.95 4.54
C LYS A 1083 -1.97 -1.49 5.04
N ALA A 1084 -1.01 -2.39 5.16
CA ALA A 1084 0.37 -2.02 5.51
C ALA A 1084 1.01 -1.13 4.42
N SER A 1085 0.88 -1.53 3.14
CA SER A 1085 1.18 -0.68 1.99
C SER A 1085 -0.07 0.02 1.44
N LYS A 1086 0.10 1.17 0.77
CA LYS A 1086 -1.01 1.95 0.17
C LYS A 1086 -1.56 1.23 -1.06
N ASP A 1087 -2.87 1.36 -1.35
CA ASP A 1087 -3.59 0.66 -2.43
C ASP A 1087 -2.78 0.51 -3.74
N TYR A 1088 -2.16 1.60 -4.22
CA TYR A 1088 -1.33 1.60 -5.42
C TYR A 1088 -0.09 0.70 -5.29
N LYS A 1089 0.71 0.90 -4.24
CA LYS A 1089 1.95 0.14 -4.01
C LYS A 1089 1.65 -1.33 -3.80
N PHE A 1090 0.55 -1.61 -3.11
CA PHE A 1090 0.06 -2.96 -2.92
C PHE A 1090 -0.28 -3.68 -4.24
N HIS A 1091 -0.82 -2.98 -5.26
CA HIS A 1091 -1.06 -3.58 -6.59
C HIS A 1091 0.26 -3.92 -7.34
N GLU A 1092 1.33 -3.15 -7.13
CA GLU A 1092 2.69 -3.45 -7.62
C GLU A 1092 3.29 -4.67 -6.89
N GLU A 1093 3.14 -4.72 -5.56
CA GLU A 1093 3.65 -5.81 -4.70
C GLU A 1093 2.93 -7.14 -4.98
N ILE A 1094 1.59 -7.15 -4.99
CA ILE A 1094 0.82 -8.37 -5.29
C ILE A 1094 0.97 -8.76 -6.77
N GLY A 1095 1.13 -7.79 -7.68
CA GLY A 1095 1.50 -8.02 -9.08
C GLY A 1095 2.82 -8.78 -9.19
N GLN A 1096 3.84 -8.34 -8.46
CA GLN A 1096 5.13 -9.01 -8.43
C GLN A 1096 5.04 -10.41 -7.80
N HIS A 1097 4.33 -10.58 -6.68
CA HIS A 1097 4.15 -11.90 -6.06
C HIS A 1097 3.39 -12.88 -6.97
N ALA A 1098 2.28 -12.44 -7.57
CA ALA A 1098 1.48 -13.24 -8.49
C ALA A 1098 2.25 -13.59 -9.78
N LYS A 1099 3.08 -12.67 -10.28
CA LYS A 1099 4.00 -12.96 -11.39
C LYS A 1099 5.03 -14.00 -10.99
N THR A 1100 5.79 -13.77 -9.92
CA THR A 1100 6.82 -14.72 -9.45
C THR A 1100 6.23 -16.11 -9.18
N LEU A 1101 5.01 -16.19 -8.62
CA LEU A 1101 4.30 -17.45 -8.43
C LEU A 1101 4.01 -18.18 -9.75
N LYS A 1102 3.54 -17.47 -10.78
CA LYS A 1102 3.29 -18.09 -12.10
C LYS A 1102 4.60 -18.47 -12.79
N ASP A 1103 5.56 -17.56 -12.85
CA ASP A 1103 6.88 -17.78 -13.48
C ASP A 1103 7.60 -18.99 -12.87
N GLN A 1104 7.66 -19.11 -11.53
CA GLN A 1104 8.34 -20.21 -10.81
C GLN A 1104 7.75 -21.59 -11.11
N TYR A 1105 6.43 -21.67 -11.32
CA TYR A 1105 5.74 -22.94 -11.53
C TYR A 1105 5.62 -23.30 -13.01
N TYR A 1106 5.49 -22.30 -13.90
CA TYR A 1106 5.63 -22.46 -15.34
C TYR A 1106 7.04 -22.95 -15.74
N GLU A 1107 8.08 -22.33 -15.16
CA GLU A 1107 9.48 -22.73 -15.38
C GLU A 1107 9.70 -24.21 -15.03
N ALA A 1108 9.15 -24.68 -13.92
CA ALA A 1108 9.28 -26.08 -13.54
C ALA A 1108 8.51 -27.07 -14.44
N PHE A 1109 7.35 -26.68 -14.97
CA PHE A 1109 6.70 -27.46 -16.03
C PHE A 1109 7.56 -27.51 -17.30
N ARG A 1110 8.24 -26.40 -17.64
CA ARG A 1110 9.15 -26.29 -18.81
C ARG A 1110 10.42 -27.14 -18.65
N GLU A 1111 10.98 -27.20 -17.44
CA GLU A 1111 12.12 -28.06 -17.09
C GLU A 1111 11.76 -29.54 -17.26
N GLU A 1112 10.68 -30.00 -16.60
CA GLU A 1112 10.25 -31.41 -16.64
C GLU A 1112 9.79 -31.84 -18.05
N ALA A 1113 9.06 -30.98 -18.76
CA ALA A 1113 8.65 -31.22 -20.15
C ALA A 1113 9.81 -31.15 -21.17
N GLY A 1114 11.01 -30.73 -20.74
CA GLY A 1114 12.17 -30.60 -21.62
C GLY A 1114 11.98 -29.58 -22.76
N GLY A 1115 11.29 -28.47 -22.50
CA GLY A 1115 11.10 -27.39 -23.49
C GLY A 1115 9.89 -26.47 -23.25
N HIS A 1116 9.85 -25.37 -24.01
CA HIS A 1116 8.75 -24.39 -24.03
C HIS A 1116 7.69 -24.67 -25.11
N ASP A 1117 7.78 -25.82 -25.78
CA ASP A 1117 6.85 -26.21 -26.83
C ASP A 1117 5.50 -26.61 -26.18
N LEU A 1118 4.40 -26.01 -26.65
CA LEU A 1118 3.06 -26.30 -26.16
C LEU A 1118 2.70 -27.79 -26.35
N ALA A 1119 3.23 -28.46 -27.38
CA ALA A 1119 3.06 -29.89 -27.58
C ALA A 1119 3.70 -30.73 -26.46
N LYS A 1120 4.83 -30.27 -25.89
CA LYS A 1120 5.50 -30.90 -24.74
C LYS A 1120 4.81 -30.56 -23.42
N LEU A 1121 4.24 -29.36 -23.29
CA LEU A 1121 3.51 -28.92 -22.10
C LEU A 1121 2.09 -29.53 -22.00
N ARG A 1122 1.49 -29.97 -23.12
CA ARG A 1122 0.11 -30.50 -23.18
C ARG A 1122 -0.20 -31.60 -22.14
N PRO A 1123 0.62 -32.65 -21.95
CA PRO A 1123 0.33 -33.69 -20.95
C PRO A 1123 0.30 -33.15 -19.51
N TYR A 1124 1.18 -32.20 -19.19
CA TYR A 1124 1.26 -31.56 -17.88
C TYR A 1124 0.06 -30.65 -17.61
N ALA A 1125 -0.39 -29.90 -18.62
CA ALA A 1125 -1.58 -29.06 -18.54
C ALA A 1125 -2.85 -29.89 -18.29
N ILE A 1126 -3.01 -30.97 -19.04
CA ILE A 1126 -4.10 -31.96 -18.87
C ILE A 1126 -4.05 -32.57 -17.46
N ALA A 1127 -2.91 -33.10 -17.04
CA ALA A 1127 -2.75 -33.68 -15.71
C ALA A 1127 -3.06 -32.69 -14.58
N ALA A 1128 -2.65 -31.42 -14.71
CA ALA A 1128 -2.95 -30.38 -13.74
C ALA A 1128 -4.46 -30.11 -13.63
N TYR A 1129 -5.15 -30.01 -14.77
CA TYR A 1129 -6.60 -29.80 -14.82
C TYR A 1129 -7.36 -30.99 -14.20
N HIS A 1130 -7.01 -32.23 -14.57
CA HIS A 1130 -7.60 -33.44 -14.00
C HIS A 1130 -7.39 -33.58 -12.48
N ILE A 1131 -6.16 -33.39 -11.98
CA ILE A 1131 -5.86 -33.48 -10.55
C ILE A 1131 -6.66 -32.44 -9.76
N THR A 1132 -6.81 -31.25 -10.32
CA THR A 1132 -7.58 -30.15 -9.71
C THR A 1132 -9.08 -30.48 -9.71
N HIS A 1133 -9.63 -30.99 -10.82
CA HIS A 1133 -11.02 -31.43 -10.92
C HIS A 1133 -11.34 -32.59 -9.97
N GLU A 1134 -10.45 -33.58 -9.84
CA GLU A 1134 -10.57 -34.67 -8.87
C GLU A 1134 -10.68 -34.15 -7.43
N GLU A 1135 -9.75 -33.27 -7.03
CA GLU A 1135 -9.73 -32.68 -5.69
C GLU A 1135 -11.01 -31.89 -5.43
N TYR A 1136 -11.45 -31.12 -6.43
CA TYR A 1136 -12.68 -30.33 -6.38
C TYR A 1136 -13.94 -31.20 -6.19
N GLN A 1137 -14.12 -32.26 -6.99
CA GLN A 1137 -15.21 -33.22 -6.78
C GLN A 1137 -15.15 -33.91 -5.42
N LYS A 1138 -13.94 -34.29 -4.96
CA LYS A 1138 -13.73 -34.93 -3.65
C LYS A 1138 -14.06 -34.00 -2.49
N ALA A 1139 -14.01 -32.67 -2.68
CA ALA A 1139 -14.47 -31.69 -1.70
C ALA A 1139 -15.99 -31.53 -1.72
N ARG A 1140 -16.60 -31.28 -2.89
CA ARG A 1140 -18.07 -31.15 -3.02
C ARG A 1140 -18.82 -32.34 -2.42
N LYS A 1141 -18.39 -33.57 -2.74
CA LYS A 1141 -18.99 -34.81 -2.21
C LYS A 1141 -18.90 -34.96 -0.68
N ARG A 1142 -17.98 -34.25 -0.01
CA ARG A 1142 -17.90 -34.21 1.47
C ARG A 1142 -18.85 -33.19 2.08
N GLU A 1143 -19.06 -32.06 1.41
CA GLU A 1143 -20.03 -31.03 1.85
C GLU A 1143 -21.46 -31.53 1.64
N GLU A 1144 -21.75 -32.10 0.45
CA GLU A 1144 -23.03 -32.73 0.11
C GLU A 1144 -23.34 -33.91 1.07
N GLY A 1145 -22.33 -34.74 1.39
CA GLY A 1145 -22.48 -35.88 2.30
C GLY A 1145 -22.77 -35.54 3.78
N HIS A 1146 -22.45 -34.33 4.25
CA HIS A 1146 -22.78 -33.90 5.63
C HIS A 1146 -24.24 -33.44 5.80
N GLY A 1147 -25.04 -33.43 4.73
CA GLY A 1147 -26.43 -32.97 4.76
C GLY A 1147 -27.51 -34.06 4.80
N SER A 1148 -27.16 -35.34 4.98
CA SER A 1148 -28.07 -36.47 4.65
C SER A 1148 -28.08 -37.69 5.59
N GLU A 1149 -27.54 -37.58 6.81
CA GLU A 1149 -27.55 -38.69 7.81
C GLU A 1149 -28.40 -38.40 9.08
N ASP A 1150 -29.36 -37.47 9.01
CA ASP A 1150 -30.30 -37.11 10.10
C ASP A 1150 -31.78 -37.15 9.63
N GLU A 1151 -32.24 -38.26 9.02
CA GLU A 1151 -33.68 -38.54 8.83
C GLU A 1151 -34.12 -39.85 9.51
N ASP A 1152 -34.53 -39.76 10.78
CA ASP A 1152 -35.40 -40.76 11.41
C ASP A 1152 -36.34 -40.08 12.44
N GLY A 1153 -37.56 -39.74 12.02
CA GLY A 1153 -38.64 -39.34 12.95
C GLY A 1153 -39.56 -38.17 12.55
N SER A 1154 -40.80 -38.50 12.17
CA SER A 1154 -42.00 -37.65 12.24
C SER A 1154 -42.15 -36.45 11.28
N ALA A 1155 -42.83 -36.68 10.15
CA ALA A 1155 -43.40 -35.62 9.31
C ALA A 1155 -44.79 -35.14 9.81
N LEU A 1156 -45.09 -33.84 9.74
CA LEU A 1156 -46.46 -33.31 9.66
C LEU A 1156 -46.55 -31.86 9.10
N SER A 1157 -46.79 -31.76 7.78
CA SER A 1157 -47.59 -30.74 7.05
C SER A 1157 -47.36 -29.21 7.17
N ALA A 1158 -47.35 -28.58 5.99
CA ALA A 1158 -47.95 -27.26 5.63
C ALA A 1158 -47.11 -25.97 5.63
N GLU A 1159 -46.59 -25.64 4.44
CA GLU A 1159 -46.62 -24.33 3.74
C GLU A 1159 -46.53 -23.00 4.54
N SER A 1160 -45.45 -22.21 4.31
CA SER A 1160 -45.58 -20.82 3.81
C SER A 1160 -44.24 -20.09 3.51
N SER A 1161 -44.26 -19.32 2.41
CA SER A 1161 -43.43 -18.13 2.13
C SER A 1161 -41.90 -18.14 2.36
N GLY A 1162 -41.16 -18.55 1.33
CA GLY A 1162 -40.25 -17.63 0.61
C GLY A 1162 -39.21 -16.84 1.41
N SER A 1163 -38.15 -17.50 1.87
CA SER A 1163 -36.88 -16.87 2.23
C SER A 1163 -35.72 -17.82 1.95
N VAL A 1164 -35.09 -17.71 0.77
CA VAL A 1164 -33.85 -18.45 0.46
C VAL A 1164 -32.70 -17.75 1.18
N SER A 1165 -32.46 -18.15 2.42
CA SER A 1165 -31.28 -17.72 3.18
C SER A 1165 -30.04 -18.40 2.59
N SER A 1166 -29.27 -17.66 1.79
CA SER A 1166 -27.98 -18.10 1.27
C SER A 1166 -27.03 -18.44 2.42
N ALA A 1167 -26.85 -19.73 2.69
CA ALA A 1167 -25.86 -20.20 3.66
C ALA A 1167 -24.47 -19.78 3.19
N SER A 1168 -23.77 -18.98 3.98
CA SER A 1168 -22.41 -18.54 3.66
C SER A 1168 -21.43 -19.67 3.93
N THR A 1169 -21.18 -20.51 2.93
CA THR A 1169 -20.13 -21.54 2.95
C THR A 1169 -18.79 -20.87 3.25
N SER A 1170 -18.23 -21.19 4.42
CA SER A 1170 -16.90 -20.72 4.81
C SER A 1170 -15.84 -21.43 3.96
N ALA A 1171 -15.10 -20.69 3.13
CA ALA A 1171 -14.16 -21.21 2.13
C ALA A 1171 -12.92 -21.97 2.70
N ALA A 1172 -12.96 -22.43 3.95
CA ALA A 1172 -11.88 -23.13 4.63
C ALA A 1172 -11.75 -24.63 4.25
N GLY A 1173 -12.68 -25.18 3.46
CA GLY A 1173 -12.69 -26.59 3.04
C GLY A 1173 -12.42 -26.85 1.55
N VAL A 1174 -12.53 -25.83 0.69
CA VAL A 1174 -12.46 -25.98 -0.77
C VAL A 1174 -11.00 -25.98 -1.25
N PRO A 1175 -10.58 -26.95 -2.10
CA PRO A 1175 -9.23 -26.96 -2.67
C PRO A 1175 -9.06 -25.85 -3.71
N PHE A 1176 -7.82 -25.38 -3.86
CA PHE A 1176 -7.50 -24.31 -4.81
C PHE A 1176 -7.57 -24.80 -6.25
N ILE A 1177 -8.20 -23.99 -7.12
CA ILE A 1177 -8.45 -24.30 -8.54
C ILE A 1177 -7.63 -23.43 -9.52
N SER A 1178 -6.82 -22.47 -9.05
CA SER A 1178 -6.00 -21.62 -9.91
C SER A 1178 -4.73 -22.28 -10.47
N PHE A 1179 -4.36 -23.47 -9.99
CA PHE A 1179 -3.12 -24.15 -10.35
C PHE A 1179 -2.97 -24.49 -11.84
N PRO A 1180 -3.97 -25.08 -12.55
CA PRO A 1180 -3.84 -25.42 -13.97
C PRO A 1180 -3.57 -24.21 -14.85
N TRP A 1181 -4.09 -23.04 -14.45
CA TRP A 1181 -3.98 -21.78 -15.18
C TRP A 1181 -2.58 -21.18 -15.20
N VAL A 1182 -1.61 -21.78 -14.49
CA VAL A 1182 -0.17 -21.56 -14.76
C VAL A 1182 0.20 -21.96 -16.20
N LEU A 1183 -0.52 -22.91 -16.81
CA LEU A 1183 -0.37 -23.34 -18.21
C LEU A 1183 -1.52 -22.84 -19.10
N GLN A 1184 -2.03 -21.64 -18.83
CA GLN A 1184 -3.17 -21.00 -19.54
C GLN A 1184 -3.11 -21.15 -21.07
N GLU A 1185 -1.99 -20.80 -21.71
CA GLU A 1185 -1.85 -20.84 -23.18
C GLU A 1185 -2.02 -22.26 -23.73
N THR A 1186 -1.46 -23.26 -23.02
CA THR A 1186 -1.60 -24.68 -23.36
C THR A 1186 -3.03 -25.17 -23.19
N LEU A 1187 -3.72 -24.77 -22.10
CA LEU A 1187 -5.14 -25.11 -21.89
C LEU A 1187 -6.03 -24.48 -22.96
N GLN A 1188 -5.80 -23.21 -23.31
CA GLN A 1188 -6.49 -22.53 -24.42
C GLN A 1188 -6.26 -23.26 -25.75
N GLN A 1189 -5.05 -23.76 -26.02
CA GLN A 1189 -4.77 -24.50 -27.25
C GLN A 1189 -5.47 -25.87 -27.27
N VAL A 1190 -5.49 -26.61 -26.16
CA VAL A 1190 -6.22 -27.89 -26.05
C VAL A 1190 -7.72 -27.68 -26.28
N ALA A 1191 -8.31 -26.68 -25.62
CA ALA A 1191 -9.72 -26.33 -25.76
C ALA A 1191 -10.10 -25.82 -27.16
N LYS A 1192 -9.21 -25.10 -27.86
CA LYS A 1192 -9.42 -24.66 -29.26
C LYS A 1192 -9.24 -25.79 -30.29
N ASN A 1193 -8.42 -26.79 -29.99
CA ASN A 1193 -8.13 -27.93 -30.88
C ASN A 1193 -9.03 -29.16 -30.65
N THR A 1194 -10.01 -29.08 -29.75
CA THR A 1194 -10.90 -30.19 -29.38
C THR A 1194 -12.36 -29.83 -29.65
N VAL A 1195 -13.01 -30.62 -30.52
CA VAL A 1195 -14.44 -30.50 -30.82
C VAL A 1195 -15.19 -31.65 -30.16
N ILE A 1196 -16.26 -31.33 -29.43
CA ILE A 1196 -17.19 -32.30 -28.85
C ILE A 1196 -18.42 -32.40 -29.77
N HIS A 1197 -18.80 -33.62 -30.12
CA HIS A 1197 -20.08 -33.93 -30.78
C HIS A 1197 -21.06 -34.52 -29.76
N GLU A 1198 -22.36 -34.34 -29.98
CA GLU A 1198 -23.43 -34.75 -29.04
C GLU A 1198 -23.46 -36.27 -28.77
N ASP A 1199 -22.93 -37.10 -29.68
CA ASP A 1199 -22.79 -38.55 -29.52
C ASP A 1199 -21.55 -38.99 -28.70
N GLY A 1200 -20.84 -38.07 -28.04
CA GLY A 1200 -19.77 -38.39 -27.07
C GLY A 1200 -18.44 -38.88 -27.65
N GLY A 1201 -18.28 -38.90 -28.98
CA GLY A 1201 -17.01 -39.20 -29.65
C GLY A 1201 -16.22 -37.95 -30.03
N ALA A 1202 -14.97 -37.85 -29.59
CA ALA A 1202 -14.05 -36.77 -29.99
C ALA A 1202 -13.12 -37.20 -31.14
N LEU A 1203 -12.92 -36.30 -32.10
CA LEU A 1203 -11.91 -36.44 -33.16
C LEU A 1203 -10.86 -35.34 -33.00
N GLN A 1204 -9.59 -35.74 -32.85
CA GLN A 1204 -8.46 -34.80 -32.84
C GLN A 1204 -8.15 -34.35 -34.28
N VAL A 1205 -8.16 -33.03 -34.52
CA VAL A 1205 -7.75 -32.45 -35.81
C VAL A 1205 -6.23 -32.56 -35.96
N ASN A 1206 -5.77 -33.67 -36.52
CA ASN A 1206 -4.35 -33.93 -36.75
C ASN A 1206 -3.84 -33.19 -38.00
N LEU A 1207 -3.27 -32.01 -37.80
CA LEU A 1207 -2.42 -31.34 -38.78
C LEU A 1207 -1.02 -31.99 -38.80
N SER A 1208 -0.89 -33.14 -39.46
CA SER A 1208 0.41 -33.71 -39.81
C SER A 1208 0.98 -33.02 -41.07
N PRO A 1209 2.27 -32.65 -41.10
CA PRO A 1209 2.89 -32.01 -42.27
C PRO A 1209 3.19 -33.06 -43.35
N THR A 1210 2.15 -33.51 -44.05
CA THR A 1210 2.24 -34.57 -45.07
C THR A 1210 2.48 -33.96 -46.45
N SER A 1211 3.64 -34.25 -47.03
CA SER A 1211 3.98 -33.84 -48.40
C SER A 1211 3.04 -34.46 -49.43
N VAL A 1212 2.49 -33.65 -50.33
CA VAL A 1212 1.75 -34.10 -51.52
C VAL A 1212 2.41 -33.45 -52.75
N GLN A 1213 2.59 -34.23 -53.81
CA GLN A 1213 3.20 -33.78 -55.06
C GLN A 1213 2.15 -33.12 -55.98
N ASN A 1214 2.64 -32.39 -56.98
CA ASN A 1214 1.89 -31.68 -58.02
C ASN A 1214 0.66 -32.45 -58.57
N ASP A 1215 -0.40 -31.73 -58.94
CA ASP A 1215 -0.53 -31.27 -60.33
C ASP A 1215 -1.52 -30.10 -60.49
N LYS A 1216 -1.55 -29.51 -61.70
CA LYS A 1216 -2.33 -28.30 -62.06
C LYS A 1216 -3.50 -28.66 -62.96
N GLU A 1217 -4.59 -27.88 -62.90
CA GLU A 1217 -5.26 -27.33 -64.09
C GLU A 1217 -6.23 -26.19 -63.72
N ASP A 1218 -6.58 -25.33 -64.69
CA ASP A 1218 -7.31 -24.08 -64.49
C ASP A 1218 -8.83 -24.19 -64.74
N GLY A 1219 -9.63 -23.31 -64.11
CA GLY A 1219 -11.08 -23.20 -64.36
C GLY A 1219 -11.70 -21.92 -63.79
N VAL A 1220 -12.46 -21.18 -64.62
CA VAL A 1220 -13.03 -19.85 -64.31
C VAL A 1220 -14.55 -19.86 -64.44
N LEU A 1221 -15.31 -19.19 -63.55
CA LEU A 1221 -16.56 -18.46 -63.86
C LEU A 1221 -17.16 -17.63 -62.68
N GLU A 1222 -18.18 -16.82 -63.00
CA GLU A 1222 -18.66 -15.62 -62.29
C GLU A 1222 -19.59 -15.79 -61.05
N PRO A 1223 -19.83 -14.71 -60.25
CA PRO A 1223 -20.54 -14.77 -58.96
C PRO A 1223 -22.04 -14.41 -58.99
N GLY A 1224 -22.82 -14.92 -58.02
CA GLY A 1224 -24.26 -14.61 -57.92
C GLY A 1224 -24.95 -14.83 -56.54
N ARG A 1225 -25.28 -13.72 -55.87
CA ARG A 1225 -26.30 -13.50 -54.81
C ARG A 1225 -26.38 -14.45 -53.59
N ALA A 1226 -26.16 -13.86 -52.42
CA ALA A 1226 -26.27 -14.48 -51.10
C ALA A 1226 -27.71 -14.74 -50.60
N LEU A 1227 -27.86 -15.72 -49.70
CA LEU A 1227 -28.63 -15.57 -48.47
C LEU A 1227 -27.97 -16.36 -47.31
N CYS A 1228 -28.23 -15.95 -46.08
CA CYS A 1228 -27.45 -16.25 -44.88
C CYS A 1228 -27.37 -17.74 -44.46
N ARG A 1229 -26.13 -18.22 -44.31
CA ARG A 1229 -25.68 -19.00 -43.13
C ARG A 1229 -24.18 -18.76 -42.94
N TRP A 1230 -23.76 -18.39 -41.73
CA TRP A 1230 -22.35 -18.21 -41.40
C TRP A 1230 -21.80 -19.51 -40.82
N THR A 1231 -20.78 -20.07 -41.47
CA THR A 1231 -19.97 -21.17 -40.94
C THR A 1231 -18.50 -20.79 -41.05
N HIS A 1232 -17.72 -21.20 -40.05
CA HIS A 1232 -16.33 -20.81 -39.87
C HIS A 1232 -15.43 -21.46 -40.94
N ASN A 1233 -14.58 -20.65 -41.57
CA ASN A 1233 -13.32 -21.06 -42.19
C ASN A 1233 -12.39 -19.84 -42.11
N GLY A 1234 -11.15 -20.05 -41.68
CA GLY A 1234 -10.09 -19.06 -41.80
C GLY A 1234 -9.27 -19.35 -43.06
N ASP A 1235 -8.59 -18.33 -43.58
CA ASP A 1235 -7.49 -18.56 -44.51
C ASP A 1235 -6.40 -17.47 -44.37
N HIS A 1236 -5.20 -17.80 -44.81
CA HIS A 1236 -3.95 -17.16 -44.38
C HIS A 1236 -3.67 -15.77 -44.98
N LEU A 1237 -2.93 -14.95 -44.23
CA LEU A 1237 -2.09 -13.88 -44.76
C LEU A 1237 -0.63 -14.11 -44.32
N GLN A 1238 0.33 -13.65 -45.13
CA GLN A 1238 1.66 -14.25 -45.24
C GLN A 1238 2.69 -13.80 -44.17
N ASP A 1239 3.64 -14.69 -43.88
CA ASP A 1239 4.87 -14.40 -43.14
C ASP A 1239 5.83 -13.54 -44.01
N PRO A 1240 6.24 -12.34 -43.55
CA PRO A 1240 7.12 -11.45 -44.31
C PRO A 1240 8.63 -11.61 -44.03
N TYR A 1241 9.08 -12.54 -43.17
CA TYR A 1241 10.47 -12.57 -42.69
C TYR A 1241 11.25 -13.90 -42.86
N VAL A 1242 11.05 -14.59 -43.99
CA VAL A 1242 12.00 -15.61 -44.48
C VAL A 1242 13.06 -14.97 -45.37
N ALA A 1243 14.28 -14.78 -44.85
CA ALA A 1243 15.43 -14.33 -45.63
C ALA A 1243 16.22 -15.54 -46.19
N VAL A 1244 16.34 -15.62 -47.52
CA VAL A 1244 17.07 -16.69 -48.22
C VAL A 1244 18.53 -16.25 -48.50
N PRO A 1245 19.56 -17.05 -48.18
CA PRO A 1245 20.94 -16.76 -48.57
C PRO A 1245 21.15 -16.81 -50.09
N ILE A 1246 22.05 -15.97 -50.60
CA ILE A 1246 22.29 -15.76 -52.04
C ILE A 1246 23.60 -16.47 -52.44
N ASP A 1247 23.61 -17.20 -53.56
CA ASP A 1247 24.47 -16.96 -54.74
C ASP A 1247 24.66 -18.19 -55.66
N ALA A 1248 24.78 -17.91 -56.98
CA ALA A 1248 25.34 -18.74 -58.07
C ALA A 1248 24.70 -20.12 -58.43
N GLU A 1249 24.63 -20.56 -59.69
CA GLU A 1249 24.77 -19.88 -60.99
C GLU A 1249 24.12 -20.69 -62.15
N VAL A 1250 23.58 -19.98 -63.15
CA VAL A 1250 23.58 -20.26 -64.62
C VAL A 1250 23.26 -21.67 -65.17
N ARG A 1251 22.19 -21.77 -65.99
CA ARG A 1251 22.21 -22.10 -67.45
C ARG A 1251 20.81 -21.89 -68.10
N GLN A 1252 20.68 -21.00 -69.09
CA GLN A 1252 20.69 -21.24 -70.57
C GLN A 1252 19.38 -21.86 -71.12
N ASP A 1253 18.81 -21.47 -72.27
CA ASP A 1253 19.24 -20.66 -73.45
C ASP A 1253 17.94 -20.14 -74.18
N GLU A 1254 17.86 -19.21 -75.15
CA GLU A 1254 18.77 -18.31 -75.90
C GLU A 1254 17.90 -17.15 -76.54
N PHE A 1255 18.48 -16.36 -77.45
CA PHE A 1255 17.89 -15.45 -78.46
C PHE A 1255 17.50 -14.00 -78.06
N MET A 1256 18.08 -12.93 -78.65
CA MET A 1256 19.37 -12.83 -79.38
C MET A 1256 19.86 -11.36 -79.59
N ALA A 1257 21.13 -11.23 -80.03
CA ALA A 1257 21.78 -10.09 -80.72
C ALA A 1257 22.20 -8.85 -79.89
N VAL A 1258 23.39 -8.22 -80.06
CA VAL A 1258 24.66 -8.56 -80.79
C VAL A 1258 25.85 -7.68 -80.24
N PRO A 1259 27.16 -8.04 -80.40
CA PRO A 1259 28.26 -7.61 -79.49
C PRO A 1259 29.43 -6.80 -80.11
N ASN A 1260 30.47 -6.43 -79.32
CA ASN A 1260 31.90 -6.80 -79.59
C ASN A 1260 33.03 -6.34 -78.61
N HIS A 1261 34.15 -7.10 -78.60
CA HIS A 1261 35.53 -6.86 -78.07
C HIS A 1261 35.78 -6.76 -76.53
N GLY A 1262 36.82 -7.35 -75.90
CA GLY A 1262 37.87 -8.34 -76.29
C GLY A 1262 38.83 -8.73 -75.10
N PRO A 1263 39.58 -9.88 -75.11
CA PRO A 1263 40.17 -10.51 -73.89
C PRO A 1263 41.72 -10.85 -73.91
N LEU A 1264 42.19 -11.76 -73.01
CA LEU A 1264 43.56 -12.32 -72.73
C LEU A 1264 44.31 -11.65 -71.52
N ASP A 1265 45.21 -12.25 -70.69
CA ASP A 1265 45.78 -13.62 -70.49
C ASP A 1265 46.42 -13.80 -69.04
N PRO A 1266 46.92 -14.99 -68.57
CA PRO A 1266 46.93 -15.34 -67.12
C PRO A 1266 48.21 -15.92 -66.43
N ALA A 1267 48.07 -16.23 -65.12
CA ALA A 1267 48.80 -17.20 -64.27
C ALA A 1267 47.90 -17.58 -63.05
N GLY A 1268 48.11 -18.57 -62.16
CA GLY A 1268 49.16 -19.59 -61.91
C GLY A 1268 48.61 -20.73 -60.99
N LEU A 1269 49.43 -21.57 -60.30
CA LEU A 1269 48.97 -22.81 -59.61
C LEU A 1269 49.64 -23.18 -58.24
N ASP A 1270 48.91 -23.98 -57.44
CA ASP A 1270 49.34 -25.09 -56.51
C ASP A 1270 50.19 -24.82 -55.23
N SER A 1271 50.17 -25.61 -54.12
CA SER A 1271 49.36 -26.78 -53.66
C SER A 1271 49.49 -27.05 -52.11
N SER A 1272 48.85 -28.13 -51.59
CA SER A 1272 48.86 -28.66 -50.18
C SER A 1272 50.01 -29.68 -49.86
N PRO A 1273 50.07 -30.57 -48.81
CA PRO A 1273 49.20 -30.89 -47.63
C PRO A 1273 49.96 -31.21 -46.28
N SER A 1274 49.46 -32.16 -45.46
CA SER A 1274 49.84 -32.60 -44.07
C SER A 1274 50.41 -34.05 -43.98
N PRO A 1275 50.59 -34.76 -42.82
CA PRO A 1275 51.25 -34.49 -41.51
C PRO A 1275 52.17 -35.66 -40.96
N ALA A 1276 52.66 -35.54 -39.70
CA ALA A 1276 52.77 -36.60 -38.64
C ALA A 1276 54.13 -37.18 -38.10
N GLN A 1277 54.33 -37.02 -36.77
CA GLN A 1277 54.98 -37.88 -35.73
C GLN A 1277 56.51 -38.17 -35.61
N ARG A 1278 57.07 -37.75 -34.44
CA ARG A 1278 57.99 -38.44 -33.45
C ARG A 1278 59.29 -39.15 -33.93
N ALA A 1279 60.41 -39.26 -33.19
CA ALA A 1279 61.10 -38.62 -32.04
C ALA A 1279 62.50 -39.34 -31.89
N SER A 1280 63.46 -39.19 -30.95
CA SER A 1280 63.72 -38.42 -29.70
C SER A 1280 65.24 -38.54 -29.32
N LEU A 1281 65.66 -38.07 -28.13
CA LEU A 1281 66.97 -38.26 -27.43
C LEU A 1281 68.19 -37.44 -27.98
N LYS A 1282 69.17 -36.93 -27.21
CA LYS A 1282 69.48 -36.70 -25.76
C LYS A 1282 70.77 -35.83 -25.72
N ASP A 1283 71.24 -35.07 -24.70
CA ASP A 1283 70.77 -34.63 -23.36
C ASP A 1283 71.03 -33.06 -23.29
N VAL A 1284 71.54 -32.28 -22.30
CA VAL A 1284 72.11 -32.42 -20.93
C VAL A 1284 71.83 -31.14 -20.08
N VAL A 1285 71.82 -31.32 -18.76
CA VAL A 1285 71.82 -30.37 -17.60
C VAL A 1285 72.99 -29.35 -17.63
N PRO A 1286 72.94 -28.11 -17.04
CA PRO A 1286 72.06 -27.51 -16.00
C PRO A 1286 71.31 -26.21 -16.49
N THR A 1287 70.76 -25.22 -15.75
CA THR A 1287 70.84 -24.76 -14.33
C THR A 1287 69.45 -24.45 -13.69
N LYS A 1288 69.13 -23.20 -13.26
CA LYS A 1288 67.98 -22.85 -12.38
C LYS A 1288 67.42 -21.40 -12.52
N PRO A 1289 66.08 -21.22 -12.48
CA PRO A 1289 65.37 -19.94 -12.29
C PRO A 1289 64.82 -19.75 -10.85
N PRO A 1290 64.22 -18.58 -10.53
CA PRO A 1290 62.97 -18.59 -9.74
C PRO A 1290 61.94 -17.46 -10.04
N THR A 1291 60.64 -17.74 -9.76
CA THR A 1291 59.55 -16.81 -9.31
C THR A 1291 59.05 -15.67 -10.25
N ALA A 1292 57.75 -15.31 -10.31
CA ALA A 1292 56.52 -15.69 -9.57
C ALA A 1292 55.21 -15.43 -10.37
N ALA A 1293 54.05 -15.82 -9.80
CA ALA A 1293 52.67 -15.39 -10.09
C ALA A 1293 52.11 -15.56 -11.53
N GLU A 1294 51.23 -16.54 -11.80
CA GLU A 1294 49.77 -16.56 -11.54
C GLU A 1294 48.89 -15.87 -12.60
N LEU A 1295 48.31 -16.67 -13.52
CA LEU A 1295 46.97 -16.50 -14.10
C LEU A 1295 46.62 -17.70 -15.00
N GLY A 1296 45.33 -17.96 -15.21
CA GLY A 1296 44.82 -18.79 -16.30
C GLY A 1296 44.42 -20.23 -15.94
N HIS A 1297 43.11 -20.46 -15.85
CA HIS A 1297 42.49 -21.73 -16.25
C HIS A 1297 41.14 -21.44 -16.89
N GLU A 1298 41.17 -21.03 -18.15
CA GLU A 1298 40.00 -21.03 -19.03
C GLU A 1298 39.66 -22.47 -19.43
N ASN A 1299 38.39 -22.73 -19.72
CA ASN A 1299 37.91 -23.96 -20.36
C ASN A 1299 36.59 -23.61 -21.06
N ASP A 1300 36.69 -23.05 -22.27
CA ASP A 1300 35.53 -22.78 -23.11
C ASP A 1300 34.89 -24.09 -23.59
N LEU A 1301 33.64 -24.30 -23.20
CA LEU A 1301 32.75 -25.28 -23.82
C LEU A 1301 31.42 -24.59 -24.15
N SER A 1302 31.11 -24.50 -25.43
CA SER A 1302 29.95 -23.81 -25.96
C SER A 1302 28.69 -24.69 -25.94
N PRO A 1303 27.56 -24.19 -25.40
CA PRO A 1303 26.23 -24.73 -25.67
C PRO A 1303 25.48 -23.84 -26.68
N SER A 1304 24.91 -24.45 -27.70
CA SER A 1304 24.15 -23.78 -28.76
C SER A 1304 22.66 -23.64 -28.43
N GLY A 1305 21.98 -22.67 -29.06
CA GLY A 1305 20.58 -22.86 -29.47
C GLY A 1305 19.45 -22.70 -28.44
N LEU A 1306 19.62 -21.98 -27.32
CA LEU A 1306 18.52 -21.74 -26.37
C LEU A 1306 17.60 -20.57 -26.76
N ARG A 1307 16.62 -20.83 -27.64
CA ARG A 1307 15.42 -19.97 -27.79
C ARG A 1307 14.57 -20.10 -26.52
N LEU A 1308 14.45 -19.01 -25.77
CA LEU A 1308 13.69 -18.94 -24.51
C LEU A 1308 12.57 -17.91 -24.61
N VAL A 1309 11.32 -18.36 -24.76
CA VAL A 1309 10.14 -17.52 -24.54
C VAL A 1309 9.98 -17.29 -23.03
N ALA A 1310 9.75 -16.05 -22.61
CA ALA A 1310 9.34 -15.69 -21.25
C ALA A 1310 8.62 -14.32 -21.30
N SER A 1311 7.52 -14.15 -20.58
CA SER A 1311 6.75 -12.90 -20.56
C SER A 1311 7.40 -11.85 -19.65
N SER A 1312 8.31 -11.03 -20.20
CA SER A 1312 9.11 -10.05 -19.46
C SER A 1312 8.44 -8.68 -19.25
N ASN A 1313 7.14 -8.68 -18.93
CA ASN A 1313 6.42 -7.48 -18.51
C ASN A 1313 6.82 -7.09 -17.08
N MET A 1314 7.24 -5.86 -16.86
CA MET A 1314 7.70 -5.32 -15.56
C MET A 1314 6.56 -4.53 -14.90
N PRO A 1315 6.31 -4.66 -13.59
CA PRO A 1315 5.26 -3.90 -12.91
C PRO A 1315 5.60 -2.40 -12.94
N SER A 1316 4.63 -1.58 -13.36
CA SER A 1316 4.82 -0.16 -13.62
C SER A 1316 5.12 0.65 -12.34
N VAL A 1317 6.08 1.58 -12.39
CA VAL A 1317 6.31 2.58 -11.33
C VAL A 1317 5.65 3.90 -11.71
N VAL A 1318 4.30 3.93 -11.70
CA VAL A 1318 3.49 5.12 -12.00
C VAL A 1318 3.64 6.14 -10.87
N SER A 1319 4.19 7.31 -11.18
CA SER A 1319 4.37 8.41 -10.22
C SER A 1319 3.10 9.25 -10.05
N SER A 1320 1.96 8.61 -9.75
CA SER A 1320 0.70 9.33 -9.55
C SER A 1320 0.38 9.56 -8.07
N GLY A 1321 0.04 10.80 -7.71
CA GLY A 1321 -0.54 11.13 -6.40
C GLY A 1321 -2.03 10.78 -6.32
N GLY A 1322 -2.39 9.54 -6.66
CA GLY A 1322 -3.78 9.08 -6.66
C GLY A 1322 -4.42 9.14 -5.27
N SER A 1323 -5.73 9.40 -5.21
CA SER A 1323 -6.47 9.58 -3.94
C SER A 1323 -6.33 8.39 -2.98
N SER A 1324 -5.41 8.52 -2.03
CA SER A 1324 -5.02 7.46 -1.12
C SER A 1324 -6.01 7.30 0.02
N SER A 1325 -6.25 6.05 0.41
CA SER A 1325 -7.19 5.56 1.43
C SER A 1325 -6.80 5.95 2.87
N HIS A 1326 -6.40 7.20 3.12
CA HIS A 1326 -5.93 7.65 4.43
C HIS A 1326 -7.05 7.65 5.49
N THR A 1327 -7.13 6.54 6.21
CA THR A 1327 -7.60 6.52 7.60
C THR A 1327 -6.77 7.50 8.40
N SER A 1328 -7.42 8.49 9.00
CA SER A 1328 -6.83 9.24 10.10
C SER A 1328 -6.70 8.29 11.32
N PRO A 1329 -5.84 8.56 12.33
CA PRO A 1329 -6.01 7.96 13.66
C PRO A 1329 -7.44 8.13 14.20
N ASP A 1330 -8.19 9.12 13.69
CA ASP A 1330 -9.62 9.29 13.98
C ASP A 1330 -10.52 8.13 13.45
N ASP A 1331 -10.12 7.41 12.40
CA ASP A 1331 -10.92 6.38 11.72
C ASP A 1331 -10.78 4.95 12.29
N ALA A 1332 -9.99 4.77 13.36
CA ALA A 1332 -9.76 3.48 14.06
C ALA A 1332 -10.98 3.00 14.89
N ARG A 1333 -12.18 3.06 14.30
CA ARG A 1333 -13.45 2.64 14.90
C ARG A 1333 -14.10 1.49 14.11
N PRO A 1334 -14.97 0.68 14.73
CA PRO A 1334 -15.66 -0.42 14.06
C PRO A 1334 -16.64 0.10 12.98
N PRO A 1335 -16.95 -0.70 11.94
CA PRO A 1335 -18.19 -0.51 11.18
C PRO A 1335 -19.40 -0.86 12.06
N TRP A 1336 -20.60 -0.39 11.70
CA TRP A 1336 -21.82 -0.88 12.35
C TRP A 1336 -22.07 -2.35 11.97
N SER A 1337 -22.50 -3.16 12.96
CA SER A 1337 -22.79 -4.59 12.73
C SER A 1337 -23.90 -4.77 11.71
N VAL A 1338 -23.67 -5.68 10.74
CA VAL A 1338 -24.65 -6.02 9.69
C VAL A 1338 -25.88 -6.73 10.27
N VAL A 1339 -25.74 -7.36 11.45
CA VAL A 1339 -26.83 -8.06 12.17
C VAL A 1339 -28.00 -7.13 12.51
N ALA A 1340 -27.76 -5.83 12.68
CA ALA A 1340 -28.78 -4.84 13.02
C ALA A 1340 -29.67 -4.37 11.82
N ARG A 1341 -29.76 -5.15 10.73
CA ARG A 1341 -30.57 -4.84 9.54
C ARG A 1341 -31.39 -6.02 9.01
N SER A 1342 -32.25 -6.57 9.85
CA SER A 1342 -33.43 -7.31 9.43
C SER A 1342 -34.67 -6.80 10.19
N HIS A 1343 -35.85 -7.00 9.60
CA HIS A 1343 -37.17 -6.51 10.04
C HIS A 1343 -37.45 -5.00 9.85
N GLY A 1344 -38.29 -4.73 8.85
CA GLY A 1344 -38.77 -3.41 8.44
C GLY A 1344 -39.53 -3.58 7.13
N ARG A 1345 -40.77 -4.07 7.21
CA ARG A 1345 -41.56 -4.52 6.04
C ARG A 1345 -42.02 -3.36 5.15
N SER A 1346 -42.37 -3.72 3.90
CA SER A 1346 -43.02 -2.85 2.92
C SER A 1346 -44.30 -2.18 3.46
N ALA A 1347 -44.53 -0.96 3.02
CA ALA A 1347 -45.84 -0.31 2.97
C ALA A 1347 -45.84 0.64 1.77
N ASP A 1348 -46.93 0.64 1.00
CA ASP A 1348 -46.95 1.12 -0.38
C ASP A 1348 -47.25 2.62 -0.58
N ILE A 1349 -47.05 3.00 -1.83
CA ILE A 1349 -47.48 4.23 -2.51
C ILE A 1349 -48.88 4.69 -2.05
N ALA A 1350 -48.95 5.90 -1.51
CA ALA A 1350 -50.16 6.75 -1.61
C ALA A 1350 -49.75 8.24 -1.59
N SER A 1351 -50.31 9.01 -2.52
CA SER A 1351 -50.21 10.47 -2.52
C SER A 1351 -51.33 11.09 -1.69
N LEU A 1352 -51.07 12.27 -1.11
CA LEU A 1352 -52.02 13.39 -1.16
C LEU A 1352 -51.36 14.71 -0.72
N SER A 1353 -51.87 15.81 -1.27
CA SER A 1353 -51.46 17.19 -1.01
C SER A 1353 -52.31 17.85 0.08
N GLY A 1354 -51.75 18.84 0.80
CA GLY A 1354 -52.54 19.59 1.79
C GLY A 1354 -51.80 20.71 2.54
N LEU A 1355 -52.02 21.95 2.11
CA LEU A 1355 -52.00 23.20 2.91
C LEU A 1355 -50.69 23.62 3.64
N MET A 1356 -50.03 24.61 3.06
CA MET A 1356 -49.32 25.69 3.79
C MET A 1356 -50.34 26.76 4.23
N PRO A 1357 -49.97 27.61 5.21
CA PRO A 1357 -49.75 29.04 4.91
C PRO A 1357 -48.34 29.48 5.38
N THR A 1358 -47.50 30.15 4.58
CA THR A 1358 -47.60 31.53 4.05
C THR A 1358 -47.73 32.62 5.12
N GLU A 1359 -46.60 33.23 5.47
CA GLU A 1359 -46.51 34.69 5.61
C GLU A 1359 -45.32 35.19 4.78
N GLU A 1360 -45.49 36.33 4.11
CA GLU A 1360 -44.48 37.01 3.31
C GLU A 1360 -44.04 38.28 4.01
N VAL A 1361 -42.75 38.62 3.96
CA VAL A 1361 -42.32 40.04 3.97
C VAL A 1361 -41.12 40.22 3.05
N GLN A 1362 -41.28 41.01 1.98
CA GLN A 1362 -40.19 41.61 1.23
C GLN A 1362 -40.38 43.13 1.10
N SER A 1363 -39.49 43.90 1.75
CA SER A 1363 -39.20 45.31 1.44
C SER A 1363 -37.88 45.65 2.18
N SER A 1364 -36.74 45.98 1.53
CA SER A 1364 -36.46 47.17 0.71
C SER A 1364 -36.46 48.47 1.58
N SER A 1365 -35.46 49.36 1.61
CA SER A 1365 -34.29 49.56 0.72
C SER A 1365 -33.05 50.14 1.50
N PRO A 1366 -32.14 51.03 1.00
CA PRO A 1366 -30.70 50.77 1.16
C PRO A 1366 -29.84 51.90 1.79
N VAL A 1367 -28.55 51.64 2.01
CA VAL A 1367 -27.53 52.68 2.26
C VAL A 1367 -26.28 52.38 1.42
N LYS A 1368 -25.63 53.44 0.89
CA LYS A 1368 -24.35 53.38 0.15
C LYS A 1368 -23.18 53.81 1.04
N LEU A 1369 -22.01 53.23 0.75
CA LEU A 1369 -20.66 53.81 0.78
C LEU A 1369 -20.40 55.07 1.63
N THR A 1370 -19.46 54.93 2.58
CA THR A 1370 -18.39 55.92 2.82
C THR A 1370 -17.08 55.19 3.06
N ASP A 1371 -15.99 55.70 2.51
CA ASP A 1371 -14.65 55.11 2.59
C ASP A 1371 -14.02 55.19 3.98
N ALA A 1372 -13.12 54.24 4.27
CA ALA A 1372 -12.12 54.38 5.32
C ALA A 1372 -10.82 53.72 4.86
N HIS A 1373 -9.79 54.52 4.61
CA HIS A 1373 -8.44 54.00 4.36
C HIS A 1373 -7.92 53.27 5.60
N HIS A 1374 -7.28 52.11 5.41
CA HIS A 1374 -6.20 51.70 6.29
C HIS A 1374 -4.92 51.46 5.50
N THR A 1375 -3.85 52.06 6.00
CA THR A 1375 -2.55 52.18 5.34
C THR A 1375 -1.68 50.93 5.50
N GLN A 1376 -0.67 50.84 4.64
CA GLN A 1376 0.41 49.86 4.73
C GLN A 1376 1.08 49.85 6.11
N SER A 1377 1.22 48.68 6.73
CA SER A 1377 2.23 48.44 7.76
C SER A 1377 3.15 47.29 7.30
N LYS A 1378 4.44 47.61 7.11
CA LYS A 1378 5.49 46.62 6.86
C LYS A 1378 5.73 45.80 8.13
N GLY A 1379 6.29 44.59 7.97
CA GLY A 1379 6.85 43.83 9.10
C GLY A 1379 6.16 42.49 9.34
N ASN A 1380 6.46 41.51 8.48
CA ASN A 1380 6.33 40.10 8.83
C ASN A 1380 7.68 39.43 8.53
N GLU A 1381 8.68 39.75 9.36
CA GLU A 1381 10.01 39.19 9.23
C GLU A 1381 9.99 37.69 9.57
N SER A 1382 10.55 36.88 8.68
CA SER A 1382 10.74 35.46 8.91
C SER A 1382 11.76 35.23 10.03
N ARG A 1383 11.28 35.11 11.27
CA ARG A 1383 12.11 34.64 12.39
C ARG A 1383 12.49 33.17 12.14
N ALA A 1384 13.71 32.98 11.63
CA ALA A 1384 14.33 31.67 11.57
C ALA A 1384 14.42 31.07 12.98
N PHE A 1385 14.15 29.77 13.10
CA PHE A 1385 14.52 29.02 14.29
C PHE A 1385 16.05 29.01 14.40
N GLN A 1386 16.60 29.66 15.42
CA GLN A 1386 18.01 29.50 15.77
C GLN A 1386 18.22 28.22 16.57
N ASP A 1387 19.43 27.66 16.44
CA ASP A 1387 19.89 26.50 17.20
C ASP A 1387 19.86 26.80 18.70
N PRO A 1388 19.22 25.94 19.54
CA PRO A 1388 19.21 26.08 21.00
C PRO A 1388 20.61 26.21 21.64
N GLY A 1389 21.67 25.76 20.98
CA GLY A 1389 23.05 25.88 21.47
C GLY A 1389 23.69 27.27 21.36
N SER A 1390 22.95 28.34 21.03
CA SER A 1390 23.53 29.63 20.60
C SER A 1390 23.09 30.90 21.36
N MET A 1391 22.38 30.79 22.49
CA MET A 1391 21.94 31.94 23.31
C MET A 1391 22.71 32.05 24.64
N ALA A 1392 23.10 33.27 25.02
CA ALA A 1392 23.86 33.56 26.24
C ALA A 1392 22.96 33.78 27.48
N GLU A 1393 23.57 33.72 28.68
CA GLU A 1393 22.95 33.60 30.02
C GLU A 1393 22.00 34.75 30.47
N GLY A 1394 21.71 35.74 29.63
CA GLY A 1394 21.09 37.01 30.03
C GLY A 1394 19.57 37.05 30.22
N HIS A 1395 18.81 36.00 29.85
CA HIS A 1395 17.34 36.08 29.68
C HIS A 1395 16.47 35.19 30.58
N ILE A 1396 17.05 34.44 31.52
CA ILE A 1396 16.34 33.41 32.32
C ILE A 1396 15.37 34.00 33.39
N HIS A 1397 15.57 35.26 33.81
CA HIS A 1397 15.04 35.76 35.09
C HIS A 1397 13.56 36.21 35.15
N ALA A 1398 12.71 35.92 34.15
CA ALA A 1398 11.38 36.52 34.03
C ALA A 1398 10.16 35.61 34.37
N LEU A 1399 10.33 34.29 34.54
CA LEU A 1399 9.20 33.35 34.69
C LEU A 1399 9.29 32.35 35.87
N ALA A 1400 10.38 32.36 36.65
CA ALA A 1400 10.55 31.44 37.78
C ALA A 1400 9.79 31.92 39.03
N LYS A 1401 8.68 31.24 39.38
CA LYS A 1401 8.03 31.41 40.69
C LYS A 1401 7.29 30.19 41.25
N ASP A 1402 7.77 28.99 40.93
CA ASP A 1402 7.66 27.79 41.79
C ASP A 1402 8.96 26.97 41.63
N PRO A 1403 9.63 26.49 42.69
CA PRO A 1403 11.00 25.97 42.62
C PRO A 1403 11.13 24.42 42.67
N ASP A 1404 10.10 23.67 42.27
CA ASP A 1404 10.01 22.21 42.53
C ASP A 1404 9.80 21.31 41.28
N ASP A 1405 9.81 21.85 40.05
CA ASP A 1405 9.28 21.16 38.84
C ASP A 1405 10.30 20.93 37.68
N ASP A 1406 11.61 21.15 37.90
CA ASP A 1406 12.67 21.13 36.86
C ASP A 1406 13.13 19.71 36.39
N ASP A 1407 12.41 18.62 36.71
CA ASP A 1407 12.96 17.25 36.63
C ASP A 1407 12.53 16.40 35.39
N ASP A 1408 11.53 16.82 34.61
CA ASP A 1408 10.91 16.01 33.53
C ASP A 1408 11.13 16.53 32.08
N ASP A 1409 12.01 17.52 31.86
CA ASP A 1409 12.29 18.15 30.55
C ASP A 1409 12.85 17.19 29.47
N PHE A 1410 13.43 16.06 29.90
CA PHE A 1410 13.87 14.96 29.01
C PHE A 1410 12.78 13.90 28.72
N THR A 1411 11.51 14.22 29.00
CA THR A 1411 10.36 13.35 28.69
C THR A 1411 9.43 13.90 27.61
N PHE A 1412 9.82 15.01 26.97
CA PHE A 1412 9.27 15.50 25.70
C PHE A 1412 10.21 15.22 24.54
#